data_AF-A0A497SJ88-F1
#
_entry.id   AF-A0A497SJ88-F1
#
_cell.length_a   1.000
_cell.length_b   1.000
_cell.length_c   1.000
_cell.angle_alpha   90.00
_cell.angle_beta   90.00
_cell.angle_gamma   90.00
#
_symmetry.space_group_name_H-M   'P 1'
#
loop_
_entity.id
_entity.type
_entity.pdbx_description
1 polymer ?
#
loop_
_entity_poly.entity_id
_entity_poly.type
_entity_poly.pdbx_seq_one_letter_code
_entity_poly.pdbx_strand_id
1 'polypeptide(L)'
;METIFSVKNENLERLSPQKAVDFFRELLWAEARRIGVGISKIHISSWINVPDGGIDASVEENLSSAKSDLIKFGYTGYQIKTGASFKPWQGAEIKKELFGKESPRREYLKSSIRDCLDKDGTYILVCFKQDLTPEQHRQAVEALTYYLRLCGYQNPKVEVWSQNNLIGFLNQYPSLALKINQRERTKFQTHKSWSQDAEMQKELKAGKPQEEFIANLQNALRKNDEAIHIRVFGEPGIGKTRLVLEATREEDLQPLVIYCDSPSKFKDSYLMDEILKEDNQFSVILVIDECDSECSSYIWNKLKYRGPWIKLISIYNEYDQTSGNINYLEAPPLEDEQISKIIQGYDIPKDQADRWAEFCSGSPRVAHVLGQNLKNNPEDLLKSPDTVNIWDRYIVGGDDSNSQRVHQRRLVLRYIALFKRFGYGGPFVDEAKAIAKMIEQADPQITWARFQEIIKNLRTRKILQGEYTFYITPKALHIKLWIDWWDTYGEGFRFEEFSKNLPASLCDWFCEMFKYASGSEVASRIVKDLLGENGPFHCNDFFKRRGGGKFFLALAEAEPEAALECLKKTVGTWDKEELLQFTTGRREVVLALERIAMWRDLFSDAARLLLALGEAENEPWANNASGVFAQLFSPAYGKLAPTEAPFNERLPVLKEAFESGSKERRMLALRACNQALETEYFPRIIGAEYQGLRKEPKLWTPKTNEEFFDIYREVWQMLYERLDYLPEGERQEATKIFLNRARGLGRIESHADMVIDTLSRLIEKNYLDKKKVLKEIVRILHYDGKILPSRVRQRWEKLKDTLTGNDFSSLMKRYVGMDILEDRFDERGNQVDQTQSRIEELARQAVENIELLRSELDWLVTTEAQNGYRFGYELGKRDKNFSLLPLLLEAQRRADKNASVYFLGGYFRVLFERNRRKWEEQLDVLVEDKKLNVWIPELTRRSGISDRAALRILDLAKERIIGITHFRLFCSGDVIQKLSEVTFKKWIEFLLTSSDTLAISIALGLYNFYYLFKESNYSLPQDLTFKLLTHQLLFQKSEAGKRDQMDDYYWAEIAKAFVLLYPENSLELAEKMLEHFGEEGTIFEGFHSQVQEVLNEITKLYPREVWKKVTKYLGPPIDSRAFHIKEWLRGGKFFEEKEGALKFIPLEEIWKWVEEDIENRAWYLASFVPKTLSREGGKICLLREVLIRYGAREDVRRNLIANFSTEGWIGPESVHYQKKKQQLLNFKKGEDNENVKRWVDEYVSILDKEIEKAKIEEERDAF
;
A
#
# COMPACT_ATOMS: atom_id res chain seq x y z
N MET A 1 -36.51 46.46 34.94
CA MET A 1 -36.76 45.01 35.10
C MET A 1 -35.42 44.31 35.03
N GLU A 2 -35.15 43.37 35.94
CA GLU A 2 -33.94 42.54 35.88
C GLU A 2 -34.05 41.53 34.74
N THR A 3 -33.01 41.45 33.91
CA THR A 3 -32.91 40.52 32.77
C THR A 3 -31.96 39.38 33.07
N ILE A 4 -31.79 38.43 32.14
CA ILE A 4 -30.79 37.35 32.29
C ILE A 4 -29.35 37.87 32.33
N PHE A 5 -29.11 39.09 31.82
CA PHE A 5 -27.82 39.76 31.73
C PHE A 5 -27.60 40.86 32.77
N SER A 6 -28.58 41.16 33.62
CA SER A 6 -28.40 42.20 34.65
C SER A 6 -27.33 41.77 35.66
N VAL A 7 -26.18 42.43 35.60
CA VAL A 7 -25.06 42.26 36.55
C VAL A 7 -25.20 43.29 37.65
N LYS A 8 -25.10 42.86 38.92
CA LYS A 8 -25.10 43.75 40.09
C LYS A 8 -23.72 43.84 40.72
N ASN A 9 -23.52 44.85 41.56
CA ASN A 9 -22.26 45.03 42.29
C ASN A 9 -21.89 43.77 43.10
N GLU A 10 -22.87 43.09 43.73
CA GLU A 10 -22.60 41.88 44.52
C GLU A 10 -22.06 40.72 43.66
N ASN A 11 -22.33 40.71 42.35
CA ASN A 11 -21.77 39.70 41.44
C ASN A 11 -20.26 39.89 41.26
N LEU A 12 -19.79 41.13 41.14
CA LEU A 12 -18.36 41.45 41.00
C LEU A 12 -17.62 41.28 42.33
N GLU A 13 -18.23 41.62 43.47
CA GLU A 13 -17.60 41.48 44.81
C GLU A 13 -17.23 40.03 45.16
N ARG A 14 -18.00 39.07 44.64
CA ARG A 14 -17.79 37.62 44.87
C ARG A 14 -16.54 37.07 44.18
N LEU A 15 -15.95 37.80 43.24
CA LEU A 15 -14.74 37.35 42.57
C LEU A 15 -13.56 37.34 43.55
N SER A 16 -12.84 36.21 43.56
CA SER A 16 -11.51 36.16 44.17
C SER A 16 -10.53 37.01 43.34
N PRO A 17 -9.41 37.47 43.92
CA PRO A 17 -8.43 38.27 43.18
C PRO A 17 -8.02 37.66 41.84
N GLN A 18 -7.71 36.36 41.82
CA GLN A 18 -7.36 35.63 40.59
C GLN A 18 -8.51 35.64 39.57
N LYS A 19 -9.75 35.34 40.01
CA LYS A 19 -10.91 35.31 39.13
C LYS A 19 -11.25 36.68 38.55
N ALA A 20 -10.98 37.77 39.29
CA ALA A 20 -11.16 39.14 38.80
C ALA A 20 -10.16 39.48 37.68
N VAL A 21 -8.88 39.11 37.84
CA VAL A 21 -7.86 39.28 36.79
C VAL A 21 -8.19 38.43 35.56
N ASP A 22 -8.53 37.15 35.75
CA ASP A 22 -8.93 36.26 34.65
C ASP A 22 -10.17 36.78 33.90
N PHE A 23 -11.15 37.31 34.63
CA PHE A 23 -12.36 37.89 34.04
C PHE A 23 -12.05 39.19 33.28
N PHE A 24 -11.21 40.06 33.83
CA PHE A 24 -10.80 41.29 33.16
C PHE A 24 -10.03 41.01 31.87
N ARG A 25 -9.20 39.97 31.86
CA ARG A 25 -8.53 39.48 30.64
C ARG A 25 -9.54 39.09 29.57
N GLU A 26 -10.52 38.26 29.92
CA GLU A 26 -11.56 37.84 28.97
C GLU A 26 -12.37 39.04 28.43
N LEU A 27 -12.63 40.04 29.27
CA LEU A 27 -13.28 41.28 28.88
C LEU A 27 -12.43 42.10 27.88
N LEU A 28 -11.12 42.22 28.12
CA LEU A 28 -10.20 42.89 27.20
C LEU A 28 -10.09 42.14 25.87
N TRP A 29 -10.04 40.81 25.88
CA TRP A 29 -10.02 40.00 24.65
C TRP A 29 -11.30 40.12 23.84
N ALA A 30 -12.46 40.08 24.51
CA ALA A 30 -13.75 40.28 23.87
C ALA A 30 -13.84 41.66 23.18
N GLU A 31 -13.38 42.71 23.87
CA GLU A 31 -13.33 44.06 23.30
C GLU A 31 -12.35 44.16 22.14
N ALA A 32 -11.14 43.63 22.31
CA ALA A 32 -10.13 43.64 21.26
C ALA A 32 -10.65 42.99 19.98
N ARG A 33 -11.37 41.88 20.12
CA ARG A 33 -12.05 41.21 19.01
C ARG A 33 -13.14 42.08 18.38
N ARG A 34 -13.94 42.79 19.17
CA ARG A 34 -14.99 43.70 18.69
C ARG A 34 -14.42 44.88 17.89
N ILE A 35 -13.28 45.42 18.31
CA ILE A 35 -12.66 46.62 17.70
C ILE A 35 -11.49 46.34 16.75
N GLY A 36 -11.12 45.07 16.54
CA GLY A 36 -10.06 44.67 15.61
C GLY A 36 -8.62 44.84 16.14
N VAL A 37 -8.42 44.82 17.46
CA VAL A 37 -7.08 44.82 18.08
C VAL A 37 -6.60 43.38 18.23
N GLY A 38 -5.36 43.10 17.81
CA GLY A 38 -4.76 41.76 17.96
C GLY A 38 -4.47 41.43 19.42
N ILE A 39 -4.82 40.21 19.86
CA ILE A 39 -4.58 39.74 21.24
C ILE A 39 -3.09 39.76 21.60
N SER A 40 -2.19 39.58 20.63
CA SER A 40 -0.74 39.66 20.85
C SER A 40 -0.27 41.01 21.40
N LYS A 41 -1.08 42.06 21.28
CA LYS A 41 -0.83 43.38 21.86
C LYS A 41 -1.36 43.53 23.29
N ILE A 42 -1.98 42.49 23.85
CA ILE A 42 -2.56 42.48 25.20
C ILE A 42 -1.67 41.63 26.10
N HIS A 43 -1.13 42.25 27.14
CA HIS A 43 -0.32 41.58 28.15
C HIS A 43 -1.04 41.65 29.49
N ILE A 44 -1.29 40.51 30.11
CA ILE A 44 -1.84 40.43 31.47
C ILE A 44 -1.21 39.24 32.19
N SER A 45 -0.65 39.48 33.37
CA SER A 45 0.01 38.42 34.15
C SER A 45 -1.03 37.49 34.76
N SER A 46 -0.80 36.18 34.66
CA SER A 46 -1.58 35.18 35.41
C SER A 46 -1.15 35.07 36.88
N TRP A 47 -0.02 35.67 37.25
CA TRP A 47 0.57 35.64 38.59
C TRP A 47 0.24 36.92 39.36
N ILE A 48 -0.74 36.85 40.27
CA ILE A 48 -1.22 38.01 41.05
C ILE A 48 -0.31 38.41 42.23
N ASN A 49 0.79 37.69 42.49
CA ASN A 49 1.68 37.88 43.65
C ASN A 49 3.11 38.34 43.27
N VAL A 50 3.35 38.68 42.00
CA VAL A 50 4.68 39.12 41.51
C VAL A 50 4.72 40.66 41.48
N PRO A 51 5.84 41.32 41.87
CA PRO A 51 5.95 42.77 41.76
C PRO A 51 5.90 43.21 40.29
N ASP A 52 4.78 43.81 39.90
CA ASP A 52 4.36 44.11 38.52
C ASP A 52 4.70 45.55 38.07
N GLY A 53 5.40 46.32 38.91
CA GLY A 53 5.67 47.72 38.65
C GLY A 53 4.40 48.58 38.53
N GLY A 54 3.27 48.11 39.09
CA GLY A 54 2.04 48.88 39.23
C GLY A 54 1.07 48.83 38.04
N ILE A 55 1.30 47.98 37.04
CA ILE A 55 0.36 47.70 35.96
C ILE A 55 0.13 46.19 35.90
N ASP A 56 -1.12 45.76 36.06
CA ASP A 56 -1.53 44.36 36.04
C ASP A 56 -1.83 43.86 34.62
N ALA A 57 -2.31 44.76 33.73
CA ALA A 57 -2.57 44.47 32.32
C ALA A 57 -2.21 45.66 31.42
N SER A 58 -1.83 45.44 30.17
CA SER A 58 -1.58 46.51 29.21
C SER A 58 -1.97 46.15 27.78
N VAL A 59 -2.32 47.16 26.99
CA VAL A 59 -2.51 47.10 25.54
C VAL A 59 -1.45 47.98 24.90
N GLU A 60 -0.54 47.42 24.11
CA GLU A 60 0.68 48.15 23.69
C GLU A 60 0.42 49.27 22.67
N GLU A 61 -0.45 49.03 21.69
CA GLU A 61 -0.66 49.99 20.60
C GLU A 61 -2.00 49.75 19.89
N ASN A 62 -3.05 50.40 20.37
CA ASN A 62 -4.34 50.44 19.69
C ASN A 62 -4.36 51.59 18.67
N LEU A 63 -4.25 51.25 17.39
CA LEU A 63 -4.40 52.18 16.26
C LEU A 63 -5.75 52.04 15.56
N SER A 64 -6.70 51.29 16.15
CA SER A 64 -8.01 51.09 15.57
C SER A 64 -8.79 52.40 15.53
N SER A 65 -9.48 52.66 14.43
CA SER A 65 -10.42 53.77 14.29
C SER A 65 -11.77 53.49 14.96
N ALA A 66 -12.00 52.25 15.43
CA ALA A 66 -13.21 51.86 16.14
C ALA A 66 -13.23 52.43 17.56
N LYS A 67 -14.35 53.04 17.95
CA LYS A 67 -14.52 53.62 19.29
C LYS A 67 -14.64 52.52 20.35
N SER A 68 -13.84 52.64 21.40
CA SER A 68 -13.84 51.78 22.57
C SER A 68 -13.67 52.60 23.83
N ASP A 69 -14.57 52.41 24.80
CA ASP A 69 -14.41 52.98 26.13
C ASP A 69 -13.49 52.14 27.00
N LEU A 70 -13.31 50.84 26.67
CA LEU A 70 -12.49 49.90 27.42
C LEU A 70 -11.03 49.90 26.93
N ILE A 71 -10.75 49.99 25.63
CA ILE A 71 -9.37 50.02 25.08
C ILE A 71 -9.12 51.37 24.44
N LYS A 72 -8.28 52.20 25.06
CA LYS A 72 -8.02 53.57 24.58
C LYS A 72 -7.09 53.57 23.35
N PHE A 73 -7.07 54.68 22.63
CA PHE A 73 -6.14 54.89 21.52
C PHE A 73 -4.70 55.00 22.04
N GLY A 74 -3.74 54.34 21.38
CA GLY A 74 -2.35 54.25 21.82
C GLY A 74 -2.10 53.16 22.87
N TYR A 75 -1.11 53.37 23.75
CA TYR A 75 -0.80 52.45 24.85
C TYR A 75 -1.81 52.64 26.00
N THR A 76 -2.35 51.55 26.54
CA THR A 76 -3.23 51.59 27.73
C THR A 76 -2.69 50.66 28.81
N GLY A 77 -2.47 51.17 30.02
CA GLY A 77 -2.06 50.39 31.18
C GLY A 77 -3.18 50.32 32.22
N TYR A 78 -3.50 49.12 32.71
CA TYR A 78 -4.53 48.87 33.70
C TYR A 78 -3.91 48.39 34.99
N GLN A 79 -4.30 49.00 36.10
CA GLN A 79 -4.01 48.51 37.43
C GLN A 79 -5.28 48.01 38.10
N ILE A 80 -5.31 46.74 38.48
CA ILE A 80 -6.49 46.03 38.98
C ILE A 80 -6.45 45.96 40.52
N LYS A 81 -7.49 46.46 41.16
CA LYS A 81 -7.68 46.43 42.61
C LYS A 81 -8.92 45.63 42.98
N THR A 82 -8.68 44.55 43.71
CA THR A 82 -9.69 43.56 44.11
C THR A 82 -9.97 43.58 45.61
N GLY A 83 -9.32 44.47 46.37
CA GLY A 83 -9.50 44.62 47.81
C GLY A 83 -10.61 45.60 48.18
N ALA A 84 -11.54 45.18 49.06
CA ALA A 84 -12.59 46.06 49.57
C ALA A 84 -12.06 47.16 50.50
N SER A 85 -10.85 46.98 51.06
CA SER A 85 -10.19 47.96 51.93
C SER A 85 -9.54 49.12 51.17
N PHE A 86 -9.30 48.97 49.87
CA PHE A 86 -8.63 49.98 49.06
C PHE A 86 -9.65 51.07 48.64
N LYS A 87 -9.44 52.29 49.13
CA LYS A 87 -10.35 53.43 48.90
C LYS A 87 -9.67 54.47 48.02
N PRO A 88 -9.90 54.47 46.69
CA PRO A 88 -9.14 55.32 45.76
C PRO A 88 -9.39 56.83 45.95
N TRP A 89 -10.47 57.24 46.61
CA TRP A 89 -10.74 58.64 46.95
C TRP A 89 -9.91 59.16 48.13
N GLN A 90 -9.16 58.30 48.82
CA GLN A 90 -8.23 58.70 49.87
C GLN A 90 -6.84 58.90 49.27
N GLY A 91 -6.37 60.15 49.19
CA GLY A 91 -5.08 60.48 48.58
C GLY A 91 -3.86 59.75 49.19
N ALA A 92 -3.95 59.30 50.45
CA ALA A 92 -2.91 58.46 51.07
C ALA A 92 -2.83 57.05 50.46
N GLU A 93 -3.96 56.45 50.10
CA GLU A 93 -4.02 55.14 49.45
C GLU A 93 -3.47 55.23 48.01
N ILE A 94 -3.83 56.27 47.25
CA ILE A 94 -3.27 56.52 45.91
C ILE A 94 -1.76 56.76 45.97
N LYS A 95 -1.27 57.55 46.93
CA LYS A 95 0.17 57.75 47.12
C LYS A 95 0.89 56.44 47.39
N LYS A 96 0.35 55.65 48.34
CA LYS A 96 0.90 54.34 48.69
C LYS A 96 0.89 53.40 47.48
N GLU A 97 -0.13 53.50 46.64
CA GLU A 97 -0.23 52.67 45.45
C GLU A 97 0.78 53.04 44.36
N LEU A 98 0.98 54.34 44.10
CA LEU A 98 1.91 54.85 43.09
C LEU A 98 3.38 54.79 43.50
N PHE A 99 3.71 54.96 44.78
CA PHE A 99 5.09 55.13 45.28
C PHE A 99 5.48 54.23 46.47
N GLY A 100 4.54 53.44 47.01
CA GLY A 100 4.80 52.68 48.23
C GLY A 100 5.02 53.58 49.45
N LYS A 101 6.15 53.40 50.15
CA LYS A 101 6.52 54.22 51.31
C LYS A 101 7.30 55.49 50.93
N GLU A 102 7.65 55.65 49.66
CA GLU A 102 8.54 56.70 49.20
C GLU A 102 7.83 58.05 48.96
N SER A 103 8.62 59.09 48.72
CA SER A 103 8.11 60.42 48.40
C SER A 103 7.63 60.49 46.93
N PRO A 104 6.60 61.30 46.59
CA PRO A 104 6.09 61.42 45.23
C PRO A 104 7.11 62.12 44.30
N ARG A 105 7.98 61.32 43.68
CA ARG A 105 8.97 61.75 42.69
C ARG A 105 9.02 60.73 41.56
N ARG A 106 9.36 61.19 40.35
CA ARG A 106 9.42 60.35 39.14
C ARG A 106 10.30 59.11 39.29
N GLU A 107 11.40 59.21 40.04
CA GLU A 107 12.34 58.11 40.28
C GLU A 107 11.75 56.97 41.14
N TYR A 108 10.76 57.27 41.99
CA TYR A 108 10.08 56.30 42.87
C TYR A 108 8.69 55.90 42.38
N LEU A 109 8.21 56.49 41.28
CA LEU A 109 6.99 56.03 40.62
C LEU A 109 7.21 54.60 40.14
N LYS A 110 6.27 53.69 40.45
CA LYS A 110 6.40 52.29 40.02
C LYS A 110 6.67 52.21 38.51
N SER A 111 7.64 51.38 38.14
CA SER A 111 8.29 51.40 36.82
C SER A 111 7.33 51.24 35.65
N SER A 112 6.36 50.32 35.72
CA SER A 112 5.42 50.08 34.62
C SER A 112 4.46 51.25 34.43
N ILE A 113 4.01 51.89 35.52
CA ILE A 113 3.19 53.12 35.45
C ILE A 113 4.00 54.25 34.80
N ARG A 114 5.28 54.40 35.18
CA ARG A 114 6.19 55.37 34.57
C ARG A 114 6.36 55.11 33.07
N ASP A 115 6.60 53.86 32.68
CA ASP A 115 6.81 53.47 31.28
C ASP A 115 5.54 53.69 30.43
N CYS A 116 4.35 53.43 30.99
CA CYS A 116 3.06 53.75 30.36
C CYS A 116 2.93 55.25 30.06
N LEU A 117 3.23 56.11 31.03
CA LEU A 117 3.11 57.56 30.89
C LEU A 117 4.22 58.17 30.02
N ASP A 118 5.43 57.61 30.06
CA ASP A 118 6.55 58.01 29.20
C ASP A 118 6.26 57.73 27.71
N LYS A 119 5.39 56.76 27.42
CA LYS A 119 4.86 56.46 26.07
C LYS A 119 3.59 57.27 25.70
N ASP A 120 3.22 58.29 26.48
CA ASP A 120 1.95 59.05 26.34
C ASP A 120 0.69 58.15 26.39
N GLY A 121 0.80 57.02 27.09
CA GLY A 121 -0.28 56.06 27.28
C GLY A 121 -1.30 56.49 28.33
N THR A 122 -2.45 55.79 28.35
CA THR A 122 -3.52 56.02 29.34
C THR A 122 -3.38 55.03 30.50
N TYR A 123 -3.24 55.55 31.73
CA TYR A 123 -3.18 54.74 32.94
C TYR A 123 -4.56 54.65 33.60
N ILE A 124 -5.05 53.44 33.84
CA ILE A 124 -6.42 53.18 34.30
C ILE A 124 -6.40 52.37 35.59
N LEU A 125 -6.97 52.91 36.66
CA LEU A 125 -7.13 52.22 37.93
C LEU A 125 -8.51 51.53 38.00
N VAL A 126 -8.54 50.21 37.96
CA VAL A 126 -9.74 49.38 37.91
C VAL A 126 -10.08 48.80 39.28
N CYS A 127 -11.22 49.16 39.85
CA CYS A 127 -11.65 48.75 41.19
C CYS A 127 -12.85 47.79 41.12
N PHE A 128 -12.60 46.49 41.40
CA PHE A 128 -13.62 45.44 41.34
C PHE A 128 -14.58 45.40 42.53
N LYS A 129 -14.25 46.06 43.64
CA LYS A 129 -15.03 46.05 44.91
C LYS A 129 -15.38 47.43 45.43
N GLN A 130 -15.30 48.45 44.58
CA GLN A 130 -15.65 49.82 44.95
C GLN A 130 -16.70 50.34 43.98
N ASP A 131 -17.85 50.76 44.53
CA ASP A 131 -18.82 51.58 43.83
C ASP A 131 -18.62 53.03 44.24
N LEU A 132 -18.16 53.87 43.31
CA LEU A 132 -17.72 55.23 43.60
C LEU A 132 -18.86 56.22 43.35
N THR A 133 -19.12 57.10 44.32
CA THR A 133 -19.97 58.27 44.07
C THR A 133 -19.27 59.25 43.11
N PRO A 134 -20.01 60.16 42.44
CA PRO A 134 -19.40 61.16 41.56
C PRO A 134 -18.30 61.99 42.22
N GLU A 135 -18.46 62.29 43.51
CA GLU A 135 -17.48 63.02 44.30
C GLU A 135 -16.24 62.16 44.60
N GLN A 136 -16.42 60.90 44.99
CA GLN A 136 -15.30 59.97 45.24
C GLN A 136 -14.50 59.67 43.95
N HIS A 137 -15.19 59.52 42.81
CA HIS A 137 -14.54 59.37 41.52
C HIS A 137 -13.70 60.60 41.17
N ARG A 138 -14.26 61.82 41.33
CA ARG A 138 -13.52 63.07 41.11
C ARG A 138 -12.28 63.16 42.00
N GLN A 139 -12.42 62.87 43.29
CA GLN A 139 -11.32 62.86 44.26
C GLN A 139 -10.22 61.87 43.88
N ALA A 140 -10.57 60.67 43.41
CA ALA A 140 -9.61 59.67 42.97
C ALA A 140 -8.81 60.11 41.73
N VAL A 141 -9.49 60.67 40.72
CA VAL A 141 -8.86 61.20 39.50
C VAL A 141 -7.98 62.41 39.80
N GLU A 142 -8.47 63.34 40.65
CA GLU A 142 -7.69 64.50 41.09
C GLU A 142 -6.44 64.08 41.87
N ALA A 143 -6.55 63.09 42.75
CA ALA A 143 -5.40 62.56 43.50
C ALA A 143 -4.36 61.92 42.56
N LEU A 144 -4.77 61.07 41.62
CA LEU A 144 -3.87 60.49 40.61
C LEU A 144 -3.19 61.59 39.78
N THR A 145 -3.96 62.54 39.27
CA THR A 145 -3.45 63.65 38.44
C THR A 145 -2.47 64.52 39.23
N TYR A 146 -2.78 64.85 40.48
CA TYR A 146 -1.93 65.64 41.36
C TYR A 146 -0.56 64.98 41.56
N TYR A 147 -0.54 63.69 41.94
CA TYR A 147 0.72 62.98 42.19
C TYR A 147 1.54 62.73 40.92
N LEU A 148 0.90 62.48 39.77
CA LEU A 148 1.60 62.33 38.50
C LEU A 148 2.16 63.65 37.98
N ARG A 149 1.49 64.79 38.22
CA ARG A 149 2.04 66.13 37.95
C ARG A 149 3.28 66.43 38.78
N LEU A 150 3.32 66.01 40.04
CA LEU A 150 4.54 66.09 40.87
C LEU A 150 5.71 65.29 40.29
N CYS A 151 5.44 64.29 39.44
CA CYS A 151 6.45 63.50 38.72
C CYS A 151 6.87 64.12 37.37
N GLY A 152 6.33 65.28 36.99
CA GLY A 152 6.69 65.99 35.76
C GLY A 152 5.76 65.74 34.57
N TYR A 153 4.70 64.94 34.70
CA TYR A 153 3.70 64.75 33.66
C TYR A 153 2.68 65.90 33.69
N GLN A 154 2.71 66.80 32.71
CA GLN A 154 1.84 68.00 32.71
C GLN A 154 0.35 67.65 32.53
N ASN A 155 0.08 66.74 31.59
CA ASN A 155 -1.27 66.28 31.22
C ASN A 155 -1.35 64.74 31.23
N PRO A 156 -1.21 64.07 32.39
CA PRO A 156 -1.25 62.62 32.46
C PRO A 156 -2.67 62.12 32.10
N LYS A 157 -2.77 61.15 31.19
CA LYS A 157 -4.04 60.52 30.81
C LYS A 157 -4.39 59.46 31.85
N VAL A 158 -5.36 59.74 32.73
CA VAL A 158 -5.77 58.83 33.79
C VAL A 158 -7.27 58.61 33.87
N GLU A 159 -7.69 57.38 34.17
CA GLU A 159 -9.08 57.03 34.46
C GLU A 159 -9.17 56.15 35.71
N VAL A 160 -10.31 56.21 36.40
CA VAL A 160 -10.63 55.33 37.54
C VAL A 160 -11.95 54.63 37.25
N TRP A 161 -11.94 53.31 37.18
CA TRP A 161 -13.13 52.51 36.92
C TRP A 161 -13.62 51.85 38.19
N SER A 162 -14.88 52.09 38.52
CA SER A 162 -15.62 51.47 39.60
C SER A 162 -16.42 50.24 39.10
N GLN A 163 -17.12 49.56 40.00
CA GLN A 163 -18.03 48.47 39.65
C GLN A 163 -19.07 48.87 38.60
N ASN A 164 -19.62 50.09 38.69
CA ASN A 164 -20.60 50.59 37.73
C ASN A 164 -20.02 50.75 36.32
N ASN A 165 -18.73 51.11 36.19
CA ASN A 165 -18.06 51.14 34.89
C ASN A 165 -17.92 49.72 34.32
N LEU A 166 -17.46 48.76 35.14
CA LEU A 166 -17.32 47.36 34.74
C LEU A 166 -18.65 46.73 34.32
N ILE A 167 -19.72 46.99 35.08
CA ILE A 167 -21.09 46.57 34.71
C ILE A 167 -21.50 47.19 33.37
N GLY A 168 -21.19 48.48 33.17
CA GLY A 168 -21.44 49.17 31.90
C GLY A 168 -20.75 48.50 30.70
N PHE A 169 -19.49 48.10 30.85
CA PHE A 169 -18.75 47.40 29.79
C PHE A 169 -19.32 46.01 29.48
N LEU A 170 -19.86 45.32 30.50
CA LEU A 170 -20.45 43.99 30.33
C LEU A 170 -21.76 43.99 29.53
N ASN A 171 -22.43 45.14 29.38
CA ASN A 171 -23.64 45.26 28.58
C ASN A 171 -23.42 44.87 27.10
N GLN A 172 -22.18 44.85 26.60
CA GLN A 172 -21.88 44.43 25.23
C GLN A 172 -21.60 42.92 25.10
N TYR A 173 -21.41 42.20 26.22
CA TYR A 173 -20.88 40.82 26.24
C TYR A 173 -21.78 39.84 27.00
N PRO A 174 -22.88 39.37 26.36
CA PRO A 174 -23.81 38.39 26.92
C PRO A 174 -23.18 37.18 27.62
N SER A 175 -22.14 36.57 27.03
CA SER A 175 -21.49 35.38 27.60
C SER A 175 -20.78 35.67 28.93
N LEU A 176 -20.08 36.81 29.01
CA LEU A 176 -19.44 37.25 30.25
C LEU A 176 -20.47 37.66 31.32
N ALA A 177 -21.59 38.26 30.92
CA ALA A 177 -22.71 38.56 31.81
C ALA A 177 -23.34 37.27 32.39
N LEU A 178 -23.51 36.21 31.58
CA LEU A 178 -23.98 34.91 32.08
C LEU A 178 -23.00 34.31 33.09
N LYS A 179 -21.70 34.37 32.80
CA LYS A 179 -20.63 33.85 33.65
C LYS A 179 -20.57 34.54 35.00
N ILE A 180 -20.62 35.88 35.03
CA ILE A 180 -20.55 36.64 36.29
C ILE A 180 -21.82 36.43 37.13
N ASN A 181 -22.96 36.16 36.47
CA ASN A 181 -24.23 35.86 37.11
C ASN A 181 -24.35 34.40 37.59
N GLN A 182 -23.35 33.53 37.36
CA GLN A 182 -23.37 32.10 37.69
C GLN A 182 -24.53 31.34 37.01
N ARG A 183 -24.97 31.81 35.83
CA ARG A 183 -26.08 31.22 35.05
C ARG A 183 -25.60 30.35 33.89
N GLU A 184 -24.29 30.22 33.72
CA GLU A 184 -23.61 29.51 32.64
C GLU A 184 -23.68 27.97 32.69
N ARG A 185 -24.34 27.38 33.71
CA ARG A 185 -24.53 25.93 33.86
C ARG A 185 -25.99 25.48 33.72
N THR A 186 -26.86 26.36 33.22
CA THR A 186 -28.30 26.12 33.14
C THR A 186 -28.72 25.77 31.71
N LYS A 187 -29.66 26.53 31.13
CA LYS A 187 -30.18 26.34 29.76
C LYS A 187 -29.16 26.75 28.69
N PHE A 188 -28.23 27.64 29.04
CA PHE A 188 -27.22 28.22 28.16
C PHE A 188 -25.86 28.12 28.81
N GLN A 189 -24.86 27.71 28.03
CA GLN A 189 -23.52 27.45 28.52
C GLN A 189 -22.51 28.44 27.95
N THR A 190 -21.57 28.90 28.77
CA THR A 190 -20.35 29.54 28.25
C THR A 190 -19.44 28.46 27.66
N HIS A 191 -18.48 28.84 26.82
CA HIS A 191 -17.49 27.88 26.27
C HIS A 191 -16.82 27.04 27.37
N LYS A 192 -16.40 27.68 28.47
CA LYS A 192 -15.75 27.01 29.61
C LYS A 192 -16.68 26.01 30.32
N SER A 193 -17.97 26.28 30.40
CA SER A 193 -18.93 25.31 30.95
C SER A 193 -19.12 24.15 29.99
N TRP A 194 -19.34 24.45 28.71
CA TRP A 194 -19.54 23.44 27.66
C TRP A 194 -18.33 22.49 27.53
N SER A 195 -17.11 23.01 27.67
CA SER A 195 -15.89 22.18 27.65
C SER A 195 -15.77 21.22 28.83
N GLN A 196 -16.59 21.38 29.89
CA GLN A 196 -16.61 20.49 31.05
C GLN A 196 -17.56 19.31 30.89
N ASP A 197 -18.39 19.28 29.84
CA ASP A 197 -19.29 18.16 29.56
C ASP A 197 -18.48 16.88 29.30
N ALA A 198 -18.96 15.74 29.81
CA ALA A 198 -18.20 14.48 29.80
C ALA A 198 -17.77 14.01 28.39
N GLU A 199 -18.61 14.20 27.38
CA GLU A 199 -18.26 13.90 25.97
C GLU A 199 -17.18 14.85 25.41
N MET A 200 -17.08 16.07 25.94
CA MET A 200 -16.16 17.12 25.47
C MET A 200 -14.78 17.08 26.15
N GLN A 201 -14.65 16.38 27.29
CA GLN A 201 -13.35 16.23 27.98
C GLN A 201 -12.41 15.21 27.32
N LYS A 202 -12.90 14.43 26.35
CA LYS A 202 -12.09 13.45 25.63
C LYS A 202 -11.04 14.15 24.77
N GLU A 203 -9.83 13.58 24.75
CA GLU A 203 -8.72 14.10 23.95
C GLU A 203 -9.10 14.13 22.45
N LEU A 204 -8.83 15.25 21.78
CA LEU A 204 -9.07 15.37 20.34
C LEU A 204 -7.93 14.69 19.57
N LYS A 205 -8.27 13.75 18.68
CA LYS A 205 -7.35 13.20 17.67
C LYS A 205 -7.76 13.76 16.30
N ALA A 206 -7.08 14.82 15.85
CA ALA A 206 -7.36 15.48 14.58
C ALA A 206 -6.38 15.01 13.48
N GLY A 207 -6.89 14.90 12.25
CA GLY A 207 -6.06 14.86 11.04
C GLY A 207 -6.07 16.20 10.33
N LYS A 208 -5.37 16.28 9.20
CA LYS A 208 -5.28 17.49 8.37
C LYS A 208 -6.67 18.05 7.96
N PRO A 209 -7.67 17.23 7.56
CA PRO A 209 -9.00 17.75 7.24
C PRO A 209 -9.69 18.43 8.42
N GLN A 210 -9.54 17.91 9.65
CA GLN A 210 -10.12 18.51 10.85
C GLN A 210 -9.44 19.83 11.21
N GLU A 211 -8.12 19.93 11.05
CA GLU A 211 -7.36 21.17 11.24
C GLU A 211 -7.79 22.25 10.23
N GLU A 212 -7.97 21.89 8.96
CA GLU A 212 -8.49 22.78 7.92
C GLU A 212 -9.93 23.24 8.22
N PHE A 213 -10.80 22.35 8.69
CA PHE A 213 -12.15 22.71 9.14
C PHE A 213 -12.11 23.74 10.27
N ILE A 214 -11.28 23.50 11.30
CA ILE A 214 -11.12 24.41 12.44
C ILE A 214 -10.66 25.79 11.98
N ALA A 215 -9.63 25.83 11.13
CA ALA A 215 -9.11 27.09 10.58
C ALA A 215 -10.16 27.84 9.75
N ASN A 216 -10.93 27.14 8.91
CA ASN A 216 -12.00 27.73 8.11
C ASN A 216 -13.13 28.32 8.97
N LEU A 217 -13.54 27.60 10.02
CA LEU A 217 -14.54 28.07 10.97
C LEU A 217 -14.04 29.31 11.74
N GLN A 218 -12.80 29.28 12.23
CA GLN A 218 -12.17 30.43 12.89
C GLN A 218 -12.11 31.66 11.97
N ASN A 219 -11.68 31.48 10.71
CA ASN A 219 -11.61 32.56 9.73
C ASN A 219 -12.99 33.16 9.43
N ALA A 220 -14.04 32.33 9.35
CA ALA A 220 -15.41 32.79 9.15
C ALA A 220 -15.95 33.58 10.34
N LEU A 221 -15.71 33.11 11.57
CA LEU A 221 -16.08 33.81 12.80
C LEU A 221 -15.35 35.14 12.97
N ARG A 222 -14.15 35.26 12.38
CA ARG A 222 -13.32 36.44 12.47
C ARG A 222 -13.71 37.58 11.50
N LYS A 223 -14.73 37.41 10.66
CA LYS A 223 -15.28 38.47 9.80
C LYS A 223 -16.28 39.34 10.56
N ASN A 224 -16.18 40.67 10.48
CA ASN A 224 -17.01 41.63 11.23
C ASN A 224 -17.80 42.60 10.32
N ASP A 225 -17.98 42.29 9.04
CA ASP A 225 -18.63 43.19 8.09
C ASP A 225 -20.17 43.15 8.20
N GLU A 226 -20.72 41.97 8.50
CA GLU A 226 -22.15 41.72 8.67
C GLU A 226 -22.41 40.61 9.70
N ALA A 227 -23.67 40.41 10.09
CA ALA A 227 -24.06 39.23 10.85
C ALA A 227 -23.77 37.99 9.99
N ILE A 228 -23.23 36.92 10.60
CA ILE A 228 -22.87 35.70 9.86
C ILE A 228 -23.59 34.51 10.45
N HIS A 229 -24.11 33.67 9.56
CA HIS A 229 -24.59 32.33 9.89
C HIS A 229 -23.68 31.28 9.28
N ILE A 230 -23.11 30.45 10.14
CA ILE A 230 -22.31 29.28 9.76
C ILE A 230 -23.14 28.03 10.06
N ARG A 231 -23.35 27.22 9.02
CA ARG A 231 -24.07 25.94 9.09
C ARG A 231 -23.05 24.81 9.10
N VAL A 232 -22.93 24.13 10.23
CA VAL A 232 -22.04 22.96 10.38
C VAL A 232 -22.86 21.69 10.22
N PHE A 233 -22.50 20.85 9.25
CA PHE A 233 -23.21 19.60 8.96
C PHE A 233 -22.25 18.43 8.72
N GLY A 234 -22.78 17.21 8.67
CA GLY A 234 -21.99 15.98 8.50
C GLY A 234 -22.61 14.79 9.25
N GLU A 235 -22.04 13.60 9.11
CA GLU A 235 -22.62 12.36 9.65
C GLU A 235 -22.80 12.40 11.19
N PRO A 236 -23.78 11.67 11.74
CA PRO A 236 -23.92 11.62 13.19
C PRO A 236 -22.70 10.95 13.84
N GLY A 237 -22.19 11.54 14.93
CA GLY A 237 -21.06 10.99 15.69
C GLY A 237 -19.65 11.30 15.17
N ILE A 238 -19.49 11.95 14.01
CA ILE A 238 -18.16 12.36 13.46
C ILE A 238 -17.47 13.52 14.19
N GLY A 239 -18.07 14.05 15.26
CA GLY A 239 -17.43 15.05 16.12
C GLY A 239 -17.75 16.51 15.82
N LYS A 240 -18.82 16.83 15.11
CA LYS A 240 -19.25 18.21 14.79
C LYS A 240 -19.21 19.17 15.99
N THR A 241 -19.94 18.84 17.06
CA THR A 241 -20.00 19.60 18.32
C THR A 241 -18.60 19.79 18.91
N ARG A 242 -17.76 18.75 18.86
CA ARG A 242 -16.38 18.78 19.36
C ARG A 242 -15.47 19.70 18.53
N LEU A 243 -15.58 19.67 17.21
CA LEU A 243 -14.80 20.53 16.31
C LEU A 243 -15.19 22.01 16.48
N VAL A 244 -16.49 22.31 16.66
CA VAL A 244 -16.94 23.68 16.95
C VAL A 244 -16.42 24.18 18.30
N LEU A 245 -16.43 23.32 19.33
CA LEU A 245 -15.87 23.65 20.64
C LEU A 245 -14.38 23.99 20.54
N GLU A 246 -13.61 23.18 19.82
CA GLU A 246 -12.17 23.41 19.68
C GLU A 246 -11.86 24.62 18.78
N ALA A 247 -12.62 24.85 17.71
CA ALA A 247 -12.47 26.05 16.88
C ALA A 247 -12.75 27.35 17.64
N THR A 248 -13.68 27.32 18.61
CA THR A 248 -14.06 28.48 19.41
C THR A 248 -13.26 28.62 20.72
N ARG A 249 -12.24 27.77 20.93
CA ARG A 249 -11.38 27.80 22.12
C ARG A 249 -10.37 28.94 22.13
N GLU A 250 -10.12 29.55 20.98
CA GLU A 250 -9.21 30.69 20.81
C GLU A 250 -9.55 31.84 21.78
N GLU A 251 -8.53 32.48 22.33
CA GLU A 251 -8.67 33.51 23.38
C GLU A 251 -9.55 34.71 22.93
N ASP A 252 -9.62 35.01 21.63
CA ASP A 252 -10.47 36.09 21.08
C ASP A 252 -11.92 35.66 20.84
N LEU A 253 -12.20 34.36 20.73
CA LEU A 253 -13.53 33.85 20.40
C LEU A 253 -14.24 33.31 21.65
N GLN A 254 -13.51 32.60 22.50
CA GLN A 254 -14.01 31.93 23.70
C GLN A 254 -14.90 32.83 24.57
N PRO A 255 -14.54 34.10 24.87
CA PRO A 255 -15.34 34.99 25.71
C PRO A 255 -16.70 35.40 25.12
N LEU A 256 -16.93 35.16 23.81
CA LEU A 256 -18.14 35.55 23.09
C LEU A 256 -19.14 34.40 22.95
N VAL A 257 -18.75 33.17 23.29
CA VAL A 257 -19.53 31.96 22.99
C VAL A 257 -20.65 31.74 23.99
N ILE A 258 -21.85 31.49 23.48
CA ILE A 258 -22.98 30.92 24.21
C ILE A 258 -23.45 29.67 23.48
N TYR A 259 -23.37 28.51 24.14
CA TYR A 259 -23.81 27.22 23.63
C TYR A 259 -25.20 26.84 24.15
N CYS A 260 -26.00 26.24 23.26
CA CYS A 260 -27.31 25.66 23.52
C CYS A 260 -27.40 24.30 22.81
N ASP A 261 -27.74 23.24 23.55
CA ASP A 261 -27.77 21.85 23.05
C ASP A 261 -29.02 21.50 22.22
N SER A 262 -30.01 22.40 22.16
CA SER A 262 -31.22 22.22 21.33
C SER A 262 -31.84 23.56 20.94
N PRO A 263 -32.39 23.71 19.72
CA PRO A 263 -33.09 24.93 19.31
C PRO A 263 -34.35 25.20 20.14
N SER A 264 -35.03 24.17 20.63
CA SER A 264 -36.25 24.30 21.45
C SER A 264 -36.00 25.08 22.75
N LYS A 265 -34.78 25.01 23.28
CA LYS A 265 -34.36 25.76 24.46
C LYS A 265 -34.06 27.24 24.14
N PHE A 266 -33.68 27.56 22.91
CA PHE A 266 -33.39 28.93 22.51
C PHE A 266 -34.64 29.67 22.00
N LYS A 267 -35.50 29.00 21.24
CA LYS A 267 -36.75 29.57 20.72
C LYS A 267 -37.59 30.13 21.86
N ASP A 268 -38.07 31.36 21.67
CA ASP A 268 -38.98 32.08 22.58
C ASP A 268 -38.46 32.13 24.03
N SER A 269 -37.13 32.12 24.18
CA SER A 269 -36.47 32.23 25.48
C SER A 269 -36.14 33.68 25.81
N TYR A 270 -36.00 33.97 27.11
CA TYR A 270 -35.51 35.27 27.56
C TYR A 270 -34.18 35.69 26.92
N LEU A 271 -33.30 34.74 26.59
CA LEU A 271 -32.03 35.03 25.90
C LEU A 271 -32.30 35.58 24.49
N MET A 272 -33.21 34.94 23.76
CA MET A 272 -33.60 35.38 22.43
C MET A 272 -34.28 36.74 22.46
N ASP A 273 -35.18 36.98 23.40
CA ASP A 273 -35.87 38.27 23.57
C ASP A 273 -34.88 39.43 23.82
N GLU A 274 -33.86 39.20 24.66
CA GLU A 274 -32.82 40.20 24.92
C GLU A 274 -31.98 40.50 23.66
N ILE A 275 -31.60 39.48 22.89
CA ILE A 275 -30.82 39.65 21.64
C ILE A 275 -31.64 40.34 20.54
N LEU A 276 -32.97 40.26 20.58
CA LEU A 276 -33.83 40.85 19.56
C LEU A 276 -34.17 42.34 19.78
N LYS A 277 -33.77 42.93 20.90
CA LYS A 277 -33.97 44.37 21.16
C LYS A 277 -33.24 45.23 20.12
N GLU A 278 -33.87 46.32 19.68
CA GLU A 278 -33.39 47.14 18.55
C GLU A 278 -32.10 47.93 18.85
N ASP A 279 -31.81 48.18 20.12
CA ASP A 279 -30.68 48.96 20.61
C ASP A 279 -29.51 48.09 21.14
N ASN A 280 -29.51 46.78 20.87
CA ASN A 280 -28.46 45.91 21.38
C ASN A 280 -27.12 46.13 20.65
N GLN A 281 -26.04 46.21 21.42
CA GLN A 281 -24.65 46.28 20.92
C GLN A 281 -23.90 44.98 21.21
N PHE A 282 -24.62 43.86 21.22
CA PHE A 282 -24.08 42.60 21.69
C PHE A 282 -23.06 42.01 20.71
N SER A 283 -21.90 41.64 21.24
CA SER A 283 -20.95 40.76 20.57
C SER A 283 -21.13 39.34 21.10
N VAL A 284 -21.60 38.44 20.24
CA VAL A 284 -21.96 37.07 20.64
C VAL A 284 -21.77 36.07 19.51
N ILE A 285 -21.22 34.91 19.86
CA ILE A 285 -21.17 33.70 19.05
C ILE A 285 -22.18 32.71 19.65
N LEU A 286 -23.34 32.61 19.04
CA LEU A 286 -24.39 31.70 19.47
C LEU A 286 -24.23 30.35 18.76
N VAL A 287 -23.94 29.30 19.53
CA VAL A 287 -23.85 27.92 19.03
C VAL A 287 -25.12 27.19 19.41
N ILE A 288 -25.88 26.73 18.41
CA ILE A 288 -27.12 25.95 18.62
C ILE A 288 -26.93 24.58 18.00
N ASP A 289 -26.83 23.57 18.86
CA ASP A 289 -26.73 22.16 18.49
C ASP A 289 -28.11 21.56 18.16
N GLU A 290 -28.11 20.44 17.45
CA GLU A 290 -29.32 19.72 17.00
C GLU A 290 -30.36 20.64 16.32
N CYS A 291 -29.88 21.62 15.54
CA CYS A 291 -30.70 22.68 14.96
C CYS A 291 -31.12 22.32 13.54
N ASP A 292 -32.31 21.76 13.34
CA ASP A 292 -32.83 21.44 12.01
C ASP A 292 -32.99 22.67 11.09
N SER A 293 -33.32 22.43 9.81
CA SER A 293 -33.45 23.49 8.80
C SER A 293 -34.50 24.55 9.13
N GLU A 294 -35.63 24.11 9.69
CA GLU A 294 -36.74 24.98 10.05
C GLU A 294 -36.37 25.89 11.23
N CYS A 295 -35.81 25.30 12.28
CA CYS A 295 -35.28 26.00 13.44
C CYS A 295 -34.20 27.00 13.03
N SER A 296 -33.25 26.56 12.20
CA SER A 296 -32.15 27.39 11.72
C SER A 296 -32.67 28.59 10.94
N SER A 297 -33.62 28.37 10.03
CA SER A 297 -34.27 29.44 9.25
C SER A 297 -35.05 30.41 10.14
N TYR A 298 -35.82 29.91 11.11
CA TYR A 298 -36.56 30.73 12.07
C TYR A 298 -35.63 31.63 12.88
N ILE A 299 -34.57 31.05 13.45
CA ILE A 299 -33.61 31.79 14.28
C ILE A 299 -32.85 32.81 13.43
N TRP A 300 -32.33 32.39 12.28
CA TRP A 300 -31.52 33.26 11.43
C TRP A 300 -32.29 34.46 10.90
N ASN A 301 -33.55 34.27 10.48
CA ASN A 301 -34.39 35.37 10.00
C ASN A 301 -34.58 36.49 11.02
N LYS A 302 -34.54 36.17 12.32
CA LYS A 302 -34.67 37.19 13.38
C LYS A 302 -33.34 37.84 13.76
N LEU A 303 -32.21 37.18 13.52
CA LEU A 303 -30.87 37.64 13.92
C LEU A 303 -30.11 38.37 12.81
N LYS A 304 -30.36 38.06 11.53
CA LYS A 304 -29.53 38.53 10.39
C LYS A 304 -29.40 40.06 10.24
N TYR A 305 -30.32 40.85 10.80
CA TYR A 305 -30.29 42.32 10.75
C TYR A 305 -29.97 42.97 12.09
N ARG A 306 -29.51 42.20 13.07
CA ARG A 306 -29.27 42.68 14.45
C ARG A 306 -27.85 43.23 14.68
N GLY A 307 -27.00 43.24 13.65
CA GLY A 307 -25.69 43.89 13.66
C GLY A 307 -24.52 42.94 13.37
N PRO A 308 -23.34 43.49 13.02
CA PRO A 308 -22.21 42.72 12.53
C PRO A 308 -21.53 41.82 13.57
N TRP A 309 -21.84 42.00 14.85
CA TRP A 309 -21.20 41.26 15.96
C TRP A 309 -22.00 40.05 16.44
N ILE A 310 -23.13 39.75 15.79
CA ILE A 310 -23.91 38.54 16.03
C ILE A 310 -23.46 37.46 15.04
N LYS A 311 -22.96 36.35 15.59
CA LYS A 311 -22.56 35.16 14.82
C LYS A 311 -23.41 33.98 15.28
N LEU A 312 -24.04 33.28 14.34
CA LEU A 312 -24.80 32.06 14.59
C LEU A 312 -24.01 30.87 14.03
N ILE A 313 -23.75 29.88 14.85
CA ILE A 313 -23.34 28.54 14.41
C ILE A 313 -24.50 27.61 14.67
N SER A 314 -25.09 27.03 13.62
CA SER A 314 -26.07 25.96 13.77
C SER A 314 -25.49 24.62 13.36
N ILE A 315 -25.60 23.62 14.23
CA ILE A 315 -25.05 22.27 14.01
C ILE A 315 -26.20 21.31 13.75
N TYR A 316 -26.09 20.52 12.68
CA TYR A 316 -27.06 19.45 12.39
C TYR A 316 -26.45 18.33 11.53
N ASN A 317 -27.21 17.29 11.21
CA ASN A 317 -26.72 16.21 10.35
C ASN A 317 -26.94 16.50 8.85
N GLU A 318 -28.03 17.21 8.54
CA GLU A 318 -28.56 17.35 7.19
C GLU A 318 -27.93 18.55 6.45
N TYR A 319 -27.65 18.39 5.16
CA TYR A 319 -27.31 19.51 4.28
C TYR A 319 -28.58 20.12 3.70
N ASP A 320 -28.81 21.40 4.00
CA ASP A 320 -30.01 22.14 3.63
C ASP A 320 -29.65 23.46 2.94
N GLN A 321 -29.28 23.41 1.67
CA GLN A 321 -28.87 24.61 0.93
C GLN A 321 -30.05 25.56 0.67
N THR A 322 -29.97 26.74 1.27
CA THR A 322 -30.88 27.87 1.00
C THR A 322 -30.22 28.91 0.08
N SER A 323 -31.01 29.68 -0.67
CA SER A 323 -30.55 30.74 -1.60
C SER A 323 -30.01 32.03 -0.94
N GLY A 324 -29.38 31.96 0.23
CA GLY A 324 -28.90 33.12 1.00
C GLY A 324 -27.42 33.06 1.40
N ASN A 325 -26.93 34.10 2.06
CA ASN A 325 -25.54 34.25 2.54
C ASN A 325 -25.23 33.40 3.81
N ILE A 326 -25.49 32.09 3.76
CA ILE A 326 -25.11 31.16 4.84
C ILE A 326 -23.80 30.48 4.44
N ASN A 327 -22.84 30.43 5.37
CA ASN A 327 -21.57 29.73 5.17
C ASN A 327 -21.70 28.27 5.61
N TYR A 328 -21.67 27.34 4.66
CA TYR A 328 -21.80 25.91 4.94
C TYR A 328 -20.43 25.27 5.11
N LEU A 329 -20.21 24.60 6.25
CA LEU A 329 -18.99 23.86 6.54
C LEU A 329 -19.35 22.40 6.84
N GLU A 330 -18.90 21.48 5.97
CA GLU A 330 -19.00 20.05 6.21
C GLU A 330 -17.90 19.61 7.16
N ALA A 331 -18.26 18.99 8.27
CA ALA A 331 -17.30 18.38 9.17
C ALA A 331 -16.79 17.06 8.54
N PRO A 332 -15.47 16.89 8.38
CA PRO A 332 -14.92 15.70 7.75
C PRO A 332 -14.87 14.51 8.71
N PRO A 333 -15.09 13.26 8.24
CA PRO A 333 -14.85 12.05 9.03
C PRO A 333 -13.36 11.90 9.36
N LEU A 334 -13.04 11.14 10.42
CA LEU A 334 -11.65 10.78 10.73
C LEU A 334 -11.16 9.68 9.80
N GLU A 335 -9.87 9.71 9.45
CA GLU A 335 -9.22 8.60 8.77
C GLU A 335 -8.94 7.47 9.77
N ASP A 336 -8.74 6.25 9.27
CA ASP A 336 -8.55 5.04 10.09
C ASP A 336 -7.37 5.16 11.06
N GLU A 337 -6.33 5.93 10.71
CA GLU A 337 -5.19 6.16 11.61
C GLU A 337 -5.61 6.92 12.89
N GLN A 338 -6.43 7.97 12.77
CA GLN A 338 -6.92 8.73 13.92
C GLN A 338 -7.92 7.91 14.72
N ILE A 339 -8.79 7.13 14.06
CA ILE A 339 -9.70 6.20 14.74
C ILE A 339 -8.91 5.16 15.54
N SER A 340 -7.88 4.55 14.93
CA SER A 340 -6.99 3.61 15.61
C SER A 340 -6.33 4.25 16.83
N LYS A 341 -5.85 5.48 16.74
CA LYS A 341 -5.30 6.23 17.89
C LYS A 341 -6.31 6.45 19.02
N ILE A 342 -7.59 6.63 18.70
CA ILE A 342 -8.65 6.74 19.72
C ILE A 342 -8.82 5.41 20.45
N ILE A 343 -8.88 4.30 19.71
CA ILE A 343 -9.06 2.96 20.29
C ILE A 343 -7.84 2.56 21.13
N GLN A 344 -6.62 2.87 20.68
CA GLN A 344 -5.38 2.68 21.44
C GLN A 344 -5.37 3.40 22.78
N GLY A 345 -6.08 4.54 22.90
CA GLY A 345 -6.24 5.27 24.16
C GLY A 345 -6.94 4.48 25.28
N TYR A 346 -7.53 3.33 24.96
CA TYR A 346 -8.14 2.39 25.91
C TYR A 346 -7.22 1.20 26.26
N ASP A 347 -5.91 1.34 26.09
CA ASP A 347 -4.90 0.28 26.31
C ASP A 347 -5.04 -0.90 25.32
N ILE A 348 -5.53 -0.63 24.11
CA ILE A 348 -5.67 -1.62 23.03
C ILE A 348 -4.45 -1.56 22.11
N PRO A 349 -3.80 -2.71 21.79
CA PRO A 349 -2.68 -2.74 20.85
C PRO A 349 -3.05 -2.23 19.46
N LYS A 350 -2.09 -1.60 18.77
CA LYS A 350 -2.31 -0.97 17.46
C LYS A 350 -2.96 -1.91 16.43
N ASP A 351 -2.49 -3.15 16.32
CA ASP A 351 -3.03 -4.13 15.38
C ASP A 351 -4.51 -4.44 15.61
N GLN A 352 -4.92 -4.54 16.88
CA GLN A 352 -6.34 -4.70 17.22
C GLN A 352 -7.12 -3.41 16.95
N ALA A 353 -6.53 -2.25 17.26
CA ALA A 353 -7.16 -0.96 16.99
C ALA A 353 -7.37 -0.74 15.47
N ASP A 354 -6.40 -1.10 14.64
CA ASP A 354 -6.47 -1.02 13.18
C ASP A 354 -7.59 -1.92 12.62
N ARG A 355 -7.77 -3.14 13.15
CA ARG A 355 -8.89 -4.03 12.79
C ARG A 355 -10.25 -3.36 13.01
N TRP A 356 -10.45 -2.72 14.16
CA TRP A 356 -11.73 -2.15 14.53
C TRP A 356 -11.95 -0.73 14.00
N ALA A 357 -10.91 -0.09 13.45
CA ALA A 357 -11.02 1.25 12.91
C ALA A 357 -12.03 1.33 11.75
N GLU A 358 -11.97 0.36 10.85
CA GLU A 358 -12.87 0.22 9.70
C GLU A 358 -14.36 0.14 10.12
N PHE A 359 -14.65 -0.46 11.29
CA PHE A 359 -16.01 -0.59 11.83
C PHE A 359 -16.60 0.75 12.29
N CYS A 360 -15.74 1.74 12.56
CA CYS A 360 -16.14 3.06 12.99
C CYS A 360 -16.57 3.96 11.83
N SER A 361 -16.15 3.64 10.59
CA SER A 361 -16.43 4.46 9.40
C SER A 361 -16.11 5.94 9.63
N GLY A 362 -14.96 6.22 10.26
CA GLY A 362 -14.52 7.58 10.60
C GLY A 362 -15.27 8.27 11.75
N SER A 363 -16.11 7.57 12.52
CA SER A 363 -16.82 8.09 13.70
C SER A 363 -15.99 7.95 14.99
N PRO A 364 -15.44 9.05 15.56
CA PRO A 364 -14.79 9.04 16.88
C PRO A 364 -15.72 8.53 17.98
N ARG A 365 -17.02 8.83 17.88
CA ARG A 365 -17.99 8.41 18.90
C ARG A 365 -18.12 6.89 18.96
N VAL A 366 -18.16 6.22 17.80
CA VAL A 366 -18.15 4.75 17.74
C VAL A 366 -16.81 4.20 18.19
N ALA A 367 -15.70 4.82 17.80
CA ALA A 367 -14.35 4.41 18.22
C ALA A 367 -14.21 4.38 19.76
N HIS A 368 -14.74 5.38 20.45
CA HIS A 368 -14.76 5.38 21.92
C HIS A 368 -15.63 4.27 22.51
N VAL A 369 -16.74 3.89 21.87
CA VAL A 369 -17.60 2.78 22.31
C VAL A 369 -16.89 1.44 22.12
N LEU A 370 -16.32 1.21 20.92
CA LEU A 370 -15.55 0.00 20.64
C LEU A 370 -14.32 -0.11 21.56
N GLY A 371 -13.54 0.96 21.72
CA GLY A 371 -12.37 0.96 22.62
C GLY A 371 -12.74 0.64 24.07
N GLN A 372 -13.84 1.23 24.58
CA GLN A 372 -14.34 0.95 25.92
C GLN A 372 -14.82 -0.50 26.07
N ASN A 373 -15.54 -1.05 25.08
CA ASN A 373 -16.06 -2.41 25.13
C ASN A 373 -14.97 -3.47 24.89
N LEU A 374 -13.98 -3.21 24.03
CA LEU A 374 -12.81 -4.07 23.91
C LEU A 374 -12.08 -4.24 25.25
N LYS A 375 -12.04 -3.17 26.06
CA LYS A 375 -11.47 -3.18 27.41
C LYS A 375 -12.37 -3.86 28.44
N ASN A 376 -13.66 -3.51 28.48
CA ASN A 376 -14.53 -3.82 29.61
C ASN A 376 -15.65 -4.83 29.32
N ASN A 377 -16.07 -4.98 28.07
CA ASN A 377 -17.13 -5.90 27.63
C ASN A 377 -16.72 -6.62 26.31
N PRO A 378 -15.61 -7.38 26.28
CA PRO A 378 -15.06 -7.92 25.03
C PRO A 378 -15.98 -8.92 24.32
N GLU A 379 -16.97 -9.47 25.03
CA GLU A 379 -17.99 -10.38 24.47
C GLU A 379 -19.18 -9.63 23.83
N ASP A 380 -19.34 -8.33 24.08
CA ASP A 380 -20.36 -7.48 23.46
C ASP A 380 -19.77 -6.11 23.09
N LEU A 381 -19.13 -6.07 21.92
CA LEU A 381 -18.45 -4.87 21.41
C LEU A 381 -19.43 -3.74 21.06
N LEU A 382 -20.70 -4.06 20.84
CA LEU A 382 -21.74 -3.08 20.45
C LEU A 382 -22.61 -2.69 21.65
N LYS A 383 -22.22 -3.03 22.87
CA LYS A 383 -22.93 -2.58 24.08
C LYS A 383 -22.94 -1.06 24.17
N SER A 384 -24.13 -0.48 24.36
CA SER A 384 -24.25 0.96 24.61
C SER A 384 -23.64 1.34 25.96
N PRO A 385 -22.99 2.52 26.08
CA PRO A 385 -22.55 3.04 27.37
C PRO A 385 -23.71 3.25 28.36
N ASP A 386 -23.45 3.04 29.66
CA ASP A 386 -24.47 3.17 30.73
C ASP A 386 -25.14 4.55 30.79
N THR A 387 -24.47 5.58 30.28
CA THR A 387 -24.95 6.97 30.33
C THR A 387 -25.90 7.32 29.19
N VAL A 388 -25.78 6.65 28.02
CA VAL A 388 -26.48 7.03 26.78
C VAL A 388 -26.58 5.82 25.84
N ASN A 389 -27.79 5.52 25.35
CA ASN A 389 -27.94 4.60 24.22
C ASN A 389 -27.52 5.28 22.90
N ILE A 390 -26.27 5.06 22.50
CA ILE A 390 -25.68 5.69 21.31
C ILE A 390 -26.40 5.28 20.03
N TRP A 391 -26.77 4.00 19.89
CA TRP A 391 -27.41 3.48 18.68
C TRP A 391 -28.80 4.06 18.50
N ASP A 392 -29.57 4.20 19.58
CA ASP A 392 -30.87 4.87 19.54
C ASP A 392 -30.72 6.34 19.17
N ARG A 393 -29.67 7.05 19.60
CA ARG A 393 -29.44 8.44 19.19
C ARG A 393 -29.29 8.58 17.66
N TYR A 394 -28.66 7.62 16.98
CA TYR A 394 -28.61 7.62 15.51
C TYR A 394 -30.00 7.51 14.89
N ILE A 395 -30.87 6.64 15.43
CA ILE A 395 -32.18 6.33 14.85
C ILE A 395 -33.21 7.42 15.20
N VAL A 396 -33.29 7.81 16.46
CA VAL A 396 -34.27 8.77 16.99
C VAL A 396 -33.91 10.19 16.54
N GLY A 397 -32.67 10.62 16.77
CA GLY A 397 -32.26 12.02 16.61
C GLY A 397 -33.05 12.93 17.57
N GLY A 398 -33.55 14.07 17.07
CA GLY A 398 -34.38 15.00 17.84
C GLY A 398 -35.89 14.69 17.86
N ASP A 399 -36.33 13.57 17.25
CA ASP A 399 -37.75 13.17 17.24
C ASP A 399 -38.17 12.57 18.60
N ASP A 400 -39.47 12.53 18.91
CA ASP A 400 -40.00 11.74 20.03
C ASP A 400 -39.76 10.24 19.78
N SER A 401 -39.07 9.59 20.71
CA SER A 401 -38.69 8.17 20.64
C SER A 401 -39.89 7.24 20.54
N ASN A 402 -41.07 7.66 21.02
CA ASN A 402 -42.31 6.88 20.97
C ASN A 402 -43.20 7.23 19.77
N SER A 403 -42.74 8.14 18.89
CA SER A 403 -43.52 8.50 17.71
C SER A 403 -43.58 7.35 16.70
N GLN A 404 -44.73 7.21 16.03
CA GLN A 404 -44.93 6.23 14.96
C GLN A 404 -43.86 6.35 13.86
N ARG A 405 -43.40 7.57 13.57
CA ARG A 405 -42.32 7.83 12.60
C ARG A 405 -41.01 7.16 13.00
N VAL A 406 -40.63 7.23 14.28
CA VAL A 406 -39.42 6.59 14.81
C VAL A 406 -39.57 5.07 14.81
N HIS A 407 -40.74 4.54 15.16
CA HIS A 407 -41.02 3.10 15.09
C HIS A 407 -40.88 2.56 13.66
N GLN A 408 -41.49 3.22 12.67
CA GLN A 408 -41.36 2.83 11.25
C GLN A 408 -39.92 2.95 10.75
N ARG A 409 -39.20 4.01 11.14
CA ARG A 409 -37.77 4.18 10.78
C ARG A 409 -36.92 3.04 11.33
N ARG A 410 -37.12 2.66 12.60
CA ARG A 410 -36.41 1.56 13.24
C ARG A 410 -36.69 0.23 12.55
N LEU A 411 -37.96 -0.03 12.20
CA LEU A 411 -38.35 -1.23 11.45
C LEU A 411 -37.65 -1.30 10.09
N VAL A 412 -37.73 -0.23 9.30
CA VAL A 412 -37.08 -0.14 7.98
C VAL A 412 -35.57 -0.36 8.08
N LEU A 413 -34.90 0.29 9.04
CA LEU A 413 -33.46 0.13 9.25
C LEU A 413 -33.06 -1.31 9.60
N ARG A 414 -33.83 -2.00 10.44
CA ARG A 414 -33.56 -3.40 10.81
C ARG A 414 -33.70 -4.35 9.61
N TYR A 415 -34.71 -4.16 8.77
CA TYR A 415 -34.88 -4.97 7.55
C TYR A 415 -33.80 -4.69 6.50
N ILE A 416 -33.42 -3.43 6.30
CA ILE A 416 -32.31 -3.07 5.40
C ILE A 416 -30.99 -3.66 5.92
N ALA A 417 -30.79 -3.65 7.24
CA ALA A 417 -29.58 -4.14 7.87
C ALA A 417 -29.30 -5.62 7.58
N LEU A 418 -30.31 -6.43 7.24
CA LEU A 418 -30.15 -7.81 6.78
C LEU A 418 -29.18 -7.95 5.60
N PHE A 419 -29.05 -6.91 4.79
CA PHE A 419 -28.23 -6.90 3.59
C PHE A 419 -27.01 -6.02 3.82
N LYS A 420 -25.81 -6.47 3.40
CA LYS A 420 -24.58 -5.67 3.43
C LYS A 420 -24.76 -4.31 2.75
N ARG A 421 -25.56 -4.26 1.69
CA ARG A 421 -25.99 -3.08 0.96
C ARG A 421 -27.19 -3.42 0.09
N PHE A 422 -27.80 -2.44 -0.57
CA PHE A 422 -28.90 -2.67 -1.52
C PHE A 422 -29.00 -1.55 -2.56
N GLY A 423 -29.38 -1.90 -3.79
CA GLY A 423 -29.64 -0.96 -4.86
C GLY A 423 -30.96 -0.22 -4.66
N TYR A 424 -30.92 1.09 -4.87
CA TYR A 424 -32.10 1.96 -4.80
C TYR A 424 -32.29 2.79 -6.08
N GLY A 425 -31.20 3.20 -6.73
CA GLY A 425 -31.24 3.85 -8.04
C GLY A 425 -31.48 2.85 -9.18
N GLY A 426 -31.93 3.34 -10.36
CA GLY A 426 -31.84 2.53 -11.58
C GLY A 426 -30.35 2.29 -11.92
N PRO A 427 -29.92 1.07 -12.33
CA PRO A 427 -30.73 -0.07 -12.77
C PRO A 427 -31.14 -1.08 -11.68
N PHE A 428 -30.86 -0.81 -10.39
CA PHE A 428 -31.00 -1.81 -9.31
C PHE A 428 -32.19 -1.59 -8.36
N VAL A 429 -33.15 -0.73 -8.73
CA VAL A 429 -34.33 -0.40 -7.90
C VAL A 429 -35.15 -1.62 -7.46
N ASP A 430 -35.08 -2.73 -8.21
CA ASP A 430 -35.81 -3.95 -7.88
C ASP A 430 -35.30 -4.60 -6.57
N GLU A 431 -34.05 -4.36 -6.17
CA GLU A 431 -33.52 -4.75 -4.86
C GLU A 431 -34.26 -3.99 -3.74
N ALA A 432 -34.37 -2.66 -3.83
CA ALA A 432 -35.15 -1.85 -2.88
C ALA A 432 -36.64 -2.23 -2.85
N LYS A 433 -37.26 -2.54 -4.00
CA LYS A 433 -38.66 -3.00 -4.04
C LYS A 433 -38.86 -4.34 -3.33
N ALA A 434 -37.91 -5.26 -3.45
CA ALA A 434 -37.96 -6.54 -2.74
C ALA A 434 -37.94 -6.31 -1.22
N ILE A 435 -37.05 -5.44 -0.73
CA ILE A 435 -36.97 -5.07 0.70
C ILE A 435 -38.27 -4.40 1.16
N ALA A 436 -38.79 -3.44 0.40
CA ALA A 436 -40.02 -2.73 0.75
C ALA A 436 -41.23 -3.68 0.88
N LYS A 437 -41.33 -4.68 -0.03
CA LYS A 437 -42.37 -5.70 0.05
C LYS A 437 -42.28 -6.55 1.31
N MET A 438 -41.05 -6.87 1.77
CA MET A 438 -40.85 -7.60 3.02
C MET A 438 -41.25 -6.75 4.24
N ILE A 439 -40.95 -5.46 4.22
CA ILE A 439 -41.32 -4.54 5.29
C ILE A 439 -42.84 -4.33 5.32
N GLU A 440 -43.49 -4.21 4.17
CA GLU A 440 -44.95 -4.07 4.06
C GLU A 440 -45.70 -5.29 4.63
N GLN A 441 -45.13 -6.49 4.53
CA GLN A 441 -45.67 -7.69 5.17
C GLN A 441 -45.60 -7.62 6.71
N ALA A 442 -44.59 -6.94 7.25
CA ALA A 442 -44.40 -6.76 8.70
C ALA A 442 -45.21 -5.57 9.26
N ASP A 443 -45.30 -4.49 8.50
CA ASP A 443 -46.12 -3.31 8.79
C ASP A 443 -46.82 -2.83 7.50
N PRO A 444 -48.12 -3.17 7.31
CA PRO A 444 -48.88 -2.79 6.12
C PRO A 444 -49.03 -1.28 5.90
N GLN A 445 -48.68 -0.45 6.89
CA GLN A 445 -48.69 1.02 6.74
C GLN A 445 -47.46 1.54 5.99
N ILE A 446 -46.40 0.73 5.86
CA ILE A 446 -45.18 1.08 5.14
C ILE A 446 -45.31 0.61 3.68
N THR A 447 -46.18 1.28 2.94
CA THR A 447 -46.29 1.10 1.48
C THR A 447 -44.99 1.50 0.77
N TRP A 448 -44.85 1.17 -0.53
CA TRP A 448 -43.70 1.61 -1.33
C TRP A 448 -43.42 3.12 -1.23
N ALA A 449 -44.46 3.96 -1.33
CA ALA A 449 -44.31 5.41 -1.22
C ALA A 449 -43.78 5.82 0.16
N ARG A 450 -44.32 5.21 1.23
CA ARG A 450 -43.87 5.47 2.60
C ARG A 450 -42.44 4.99 2.84
N PHE A 451 -42.07 3.84 2.28
CA PHE A 451 -40.69 3.35 2.29
C PHE A 451 -39.74 4.35 1.63
N GLN A 452 -40.08 4.87 0.43
CA GLN A 452 -39.26 5.87 -0.26
C GLN A 452 -39.09 7.17 0.56
N GLU A 453 -40.14 7.63 1.25
CA GLU A 453 -40.05 8.77 2.18
C GLU A 453 -39.07 8.49 3.33
N ILE A 454 -39.14 7.29 3.91
CA ILE A 454 -38.25 6.87 5.01
C ILE A 454 -36.80 6.76 4.50
N ILE A 455 -36.56 6.14 3.34
CA ILE A 455 -35.23 6.06 2.72
C ILE A 455 -34.66 7.45 2.46
N LYS A 456 -35.46 8.34 1.87
CA LYS A 456 -35.05 9.74 1.64
C LYS A 456 -34.65 10.40 2.96
N ASN A 457 -35.44 10.23 4.03
CA ASN A 457 -35.13 10.77 5.34
C ASN A 457 -33.83 10.18 5.93
N LEU A 458 -33.59 8.88 5.78
CA LEU A 458 -32.38 8.21 6.25
C LEU A 458 -31.11 8.68 5.51
N ARG A 459 -31.21 8.94 4.20
CA ARG A 459 -30.12 9.55 3.42
C ARG A 459 -29.84 10.97 3.83
N THR A 460 -30.89 11.79 3.99
CA THR A 460 -30.73 13.18 4.45
C THR A 460 -30.05 13.21 5.83
N ARG A 461 -30.38 12.26 6.71
CA ARG A 461 -29.75 12.07 8.02
C ARG A 461 -28.34 11.45 7.97
N LYS A 462 -27.82 11.12 6.79
CA LYS A 462 -26.51 10.51 6.58
C LYS A 462 -26.33 9.15 7.28
N ILE A 463 -27.44 8.44 7.53
CA ILE A 463 -27.41 7.05 8.04
C ILE A 463 -27.29 6.06 6.89
N LEU A 464 -27.93 6.37 5.74
CA LEU A 464 -27.71 5.68 4.49
C LEU A 464 -26.80 6.51 3.58
N GLN A 465 -25.75 5.89 3.07
CA GLN A 465 -24.78 6.49 2.16
C GLN A 465 -24.79 5.76 0.81
N GLY A 466 -24.19 6.38 -0.20
CA GLY A 466 -24.19 5.91 -1.58
C GLY A 466 -25.16 6.67 -2.48
N GLU A 467 -24.92 6.58 -3.78
CA GLU A 467 -25.67 7.25 -4.85
C GLU A 467 -26.66 6.28 -5.51
N TYR A 468 -26.20 5.09 -5.88
CA TYR A 468 -27.01 4.05 -6.54
C TYR A 468 -27.24 2.83 -5.65
N THR A 469 -26.23 2.47 -4.86
CA THR A 469 -26.27 1.35 -3.92
C THR A 469 -26.09 1.89 -2.49
N PHE A 470 -27.10 1.69 -1.65
CA PHE A 470 -27.10 2.20 -0.29
C PHE A 470 -26.59 1.20 0.73
N TYR A 471 -25.84 1.72 1.70
CA TYR A 471 -25.35 0.98 2.87
C TYR A 471 -25.51 1.83 4.13
N ILE A 472 -25.56 1.17 5.28
CA ILE A 472 -25.71 1.83 6.58
C ILE A 472 -24.33 2.26 7.09
N THR A 473 -24.19 3.54 7.47
CA THR A 473 -23.02 4.07 8.18
C THR A 473 -23.40 4.49 9.60
N PRO A 474 -22.53 4.29 10.60
CA PRO A 474 -21.27 3.53 10.54
C PRO A 474 -21.52 2.01 10.47
N LYS A 475 -20.52 1.25 10.01
CA LYS A 475 -20.59 -0.23 9.91
C LYS A 475 -20.99 -0.90 11.24
N ALA A 476 -20.54 -0.37 12.38
CA ALA A 476 -20.97 -0.86 13.69
C ALA A 476 -22.48 -0.68 13.96
N LEU A 477 -23.10 0.42 13.49
CA LEU A 477 -24.56 0.62 13.59
C LEU A 477 -25.30 -0.40 12.72
N HIS A 478 -24.79 -0.68 11.52
CA HIS A 478 -25.34 -1.71 10.63
C HIS A 478 -25.38 -3.07 11.34
N ILE A 479 -24.24 -3.51 11.88
CA ILE A 479 -24.15 -4.79 12.57
C ILE A 479 -25.07 -4.82 13.80
N LYS A 480 -25.17 -3.73 14.56
CA LYS A 480 -26.10 -3.64 15.69
C LYS A 480 -27.56 -3.81 15.24
N LEU A 481 -27.96 -3.15 14.16
CA LEU A 481 -29.31 -3.27 13.59
C LEU A 481 -29.60 -4.67 13.04
N TRP A 482 -28.58 -5.33 12.48
CA TRP A 482 -28.69 -6.71 12.00
C TRP A 482 -28.93 -7.67 13.18
N ILE A 483 -28.14 -7.55 14.25
CA ILE A 483 -28.31 -8.33 15.49
C ILE A 483 -29.71 -8.10 16.08
N ASP A 484 -30.12 -6.83 16.21
CA ASP A 484 -31.44 -6.45 16.70
C ASP A 484 -32.58 -7.08 15.89
N TRP A 485 -32.42 -7.22 14.57
CA TRP A 485 -33.42 -7.87 13.73
C TRP A 485 -33.53 -9.35 14.09
N TRP A 486 -32.42 -10.07 14.20
CA TRP A 486 -32.43 -11.51 14.54
C TRP A 486 -32.98 -11.76 15.94
N ASP A 487 -32.60 -10.95 16.92
CA ASP A 487 -33.10 -11.08 18.30
C ASP A 487 -34.60 -10.78 18.41
N THR A 488 -35.16 -9.97 17.51
CA THR A 488 -36.58 -9.59 17.53
C THR A 488 -37.46 -10.46 16.64
N TYR A 489 -36.98 -10.82 15.44
CA TYR A 489 -37.78 -11.40 14.34
C TYR A 489 -37.20 -12.70 13.77
N GLY A 490 -36.04 -13.17 14.26
CA GLY A 490 -35.33 -14.31 13.68
C GLY A 490 -35.90 -15.68 14.01
N GLU A 491 -36.72 -15.80 15.05
CA GLU A 491 -37.33 -17.08 15.45
C GLU A 491 -38.21 -17.65 14.33
N GLY A 492 -37.97 -18.93 13.98
CA GLY A 492 -38.71 -19.62 12.92
C GLY A 492 -38.28 -19.26 11.49
N PHE A 493 -37.17 -18.55 11.30
CA PHE A 493 -36.63 -18.20 9.98
C PHE A 493 -36.35 -19.42 9.09
N ARG A 494 -36.63 -19.30 7.78
CA ARG A 494 -36.37 -20.33 6.75
C ARG A 494 -35.67 -19.74 5.54
N PHE A 495 -34.47 -20.22 5.24
CA PHE A 495 -33.61 -19.65 4.20
C PHE A 495 -34.14 -19.86 2.78
N GLU A 496 -34.71 -21.02 2.47
CA GLU A 496 -35.23 -21.35 1.14
C GLU A 496 -36.43 -20.46 0.77
N GLU A 497 -37.32 -20.21 1.74
CA GLU A 497 -38.50 -19.35 1.55
C GLU A 497 -38.10 -17.88 1.40
N PHE A 498 -37.09 -17.44 2.17
CA PHE A 498 -36.58 -16.08 2.14
C PHE A 498 -35.82 -15.78 0.84
N SER A 499 -34.87 -16.63 0.45
CA SER A 499 -34.00 -16.44 -0.72
C SER A 499 -34.73 -16.50 -2.05
N LYS A 500 -35.84 -17.26 -2.15
CA LYS A 500 -36.62 -17.42 -3.38
C LYS A 500 -37.18 -16.10 -3.94
N ASN A 501 -37.41 -15.11 -3.09
CA ASN A 501 -38.03 -13.84 -3.46
C ASN A 501 -37.01 -12.69 -3.64
N LEU A 502 -35.71 -12.98 -3.55
CA LEU A 502 -34.65 -11.96 -3.61
C LEU A 502 -33.92 -11.97 -4.95
N PRO A 503 -33.55 -10.79 -5.49
CA PRO A 503 -32.55 -10.68 -6.54
C PRO A 503 -31.22 -11.32 -6.11
N ALA A 504 -30.48 -11.91 -7.05
CA ALA A 504 -29.26 -12.69 -6.76
C ALA A 504 -28.20 -11.90 -5.98
N SER A 505 -27.90 -10.67 -6.41
CA SER A 505 -26.97 -9.77 -5.72
C SER A 505 -27.39 -9.42 -4.29
N LEU A 506 -28.70 -9.22 -4.08
CA LEU A 506 -29.23 -8.93 -2.77
C LEU A 506 -29.15 -10.15 -1.85
N CYS A 507 -29.38 -11.35 -2.39
CA CYS A 507 -29.18 -12.61 -1.68
C CYS A 507 -27.71 -12.82 -1.28
N ASP A 508 -26.75 -12.51 -2.16
CA ASP A 508 -25.31 -12.58 -1.83
C ASP A 508 -24.96 -11.63 -0.68
N TRP A 509 -25.47 -10.38 -0.70
CA TRP A 509 -25.26 -9.41 0.38
C TRP A 509 -25.96 -9.77 1.69
N PHE A 510 -27.07 -10.52 1.63
CA PHE A 510 -27.68 -11.12 2.81
C PHE A 510 -26.78 -12.20 3.40
N CYS A 511 -26.28 -13.11 2.56
CA CYS A 511 -25.41 -14.21 2.95
C CYS A 511 -24.11 -13.70 3.61
N GLU A 512 -23.51 -12.65 3.07
CA GLU A 512 -22.27 -12.06 3.62
C GLU A 512 -22.42 -11.53 5.06
N MET A 513 -23.62 -11.12 5.47
CA MET A 513 -23.85 -10.57 6.81
C MET A 513 -23.80 -11.63 7.92
N PHE A 514 -23.95 -12.91 7.59
CA PHE A 514 -23.92 -14.00 8.57
C PHE A 514 -22.57 -14.16 9.27
N LYS A 515 -21.47 -13.59 8.76
CA LYS A 515 -20.19 -13.57 9.50
C LYS A 515 -20.29 -12.87 10.86
N TYR A 516 -21.32 -12.06 11.07
CA TYR A 516 -21.59 -11.40 12.35
C TYR A 516 -22.59 -12.16 13.24
N ALA A 517 -22.99 -13.38 12.87
CA ALA A 517 -24.01 -14.15 13.61
C ALA A 517 -23.64 -14.45 15.05
N SER A 518 -22.34 -14.48 15.39
CA SER A 518 -21.88 -14.64 16.77
C SER A 518 -22.34 -13.53 17.74
N GLY A 519 -22.86 -12.41 17.23
CA GLY A 519 -23.48 -11.35 18.02
C GLY A 519 -24.94 -11.59 18.41
N SER A 520 -25.60 -12.67 17.95
CA SER A 520 -26.99 -13.01 18.28
C SER A 520 -27.14 -14.52 18.50
N GLU A 521 -27.68 -14.92 19.65
CA GLU A 521 -27.94 -16.34 19.94
C GLU A 521 -28.94 -16.98 18.95
N VAL A 522 -29.89 -16.19 18.44
CA VAL A 522 -30.86 -16.63 17.43
C VAL A 522 -30.14 -16.87 16.10
N ALA A 523 -29.34 -15.90 15.65
CA ALA A 523 -28.60 -16.04 14.40
C ALA A 523 -27.60 -17.19 14.44
N SER A 524 -26.85 -17.36 15.54
CA SER A 524 -25.94 -18.51 15.73
C SER A 524 -26.66 -19.86 15.65
N ARG A 525 -27.87 -19.98 16.22
CA ARG A 525 -28.69 -21.21 16.06
C ARG A 525 -29.07 -21.45 14.59
N ILE A 526 -29.52 -20.41 13.88
CA ILE A 526 -29.84 -20.50 12.45
C ILE A 526 -28.61 -20.91 11.63
N VAL A 527 -27.42 -20.39 11.93
CA VAL A 527 -26.18 -20.82 11.25
C VAL A 527 -25.93 -22.32 11.45
N LYS A 528 -26.11 -22.83 12.68
CA LYS A 528 -25.98 -24.27 12.97
C LYS A 528 -27.00 -25.11 12.21
N ASP A 529 -28.24 -24.63 12.08
CA ASP A 529 -29.28 -25.31 11.29
C ASP A 529 -28.95 -25.33 9.79
N LEU A 530 -28.44 -24.23 9.25
CA LEU A 530 -27.99 -24.12 7.85
C LEU A 530 -26.79 -25.01 7.53
N LEU A 531 -25.91 -25.23 8.49
CA LEU A 531 -24.76 -26.13 8.37
C LEU A 531 -25.12 -27.59 8.72
N GLY A 532 -26.28 -27.81 9.32
CA GLY A 532 -26.77 -29.11 9.77
C GLY A 532 -27.34 -29.99 8.65
N GLU A 533 -27.88 -31.15 9.02
CA GLU A 533 -28.32 -32.20 8.08
C GLU A 533 -29.49 -31.78 7.18
N ASN A 534 -30.30 -30.83 7.64
CA ASN A 534 -31.43 -30.29 6.87
C ASN A 534 -31.08 -29.00 6.11
N GLY A 535 -29.82 -28.54 6.18
CA GLY A 535 -29.38 -27.29 5.57
C GLY A 535 -28.98 -27.43 4.09
N PRO A 536 -28.78 -26.30 3.38
CA PRO A 536 -28.51 -26.29 1.94
C PRO A 536 -27.19 -26.97 1.54
N PHE A 537 -26.22 -27.07 2.45
CA PHE A 537 -24.90 -27.66 2.19
C PHE A 537 -24.88 -29.19 2.23
N HIS A 538 -25.92 -29.83 2.75
CA HIS A 538 -26.04 -31.29 2.69
C HIS A 538 -26.10 -31.81 1.23
N CYS A 539 -26.59 -30.97 0.30
CA CYS A 539 -26.50 -31.25 -1.12
C CYS A 539 -25.17 -30.73 -1.69
N ASN A 540 -24.27 -31.65 -2.10
CA ASN A 540 -22.93 -31.36 -2.63
C ASN A 540 -22.91 -30.26 -3.72
N ASP A 541 -24.01 -30.08 -4.46
CA ASP A 541 -24.12 -29.09 -5.55
C ASP A 541 -24.12 -27.64 -5.07
N PHE A 542 -24.48 -27.36 -3.82
CA PHE A 542 -24.54 -25.98 -3.33
C PHE A 542 -23.14 -25.38 -3.16
N PHE A 543 -22.16 -26.18 -2.72
CA PHE A 543 -20.74 -25.78 -2.68
C PHE A 543 -20.20 -25.41 -4.07
N LYS A 544 -20.68 -26.08 -5.12
CA LYS A 544 -20.21 -25.92 -6.51
C LYS A 544 -20.79 -24.67 -7.19
N ARG A 545 -21.49 -23.79 -6.45
CA ARG A 545 -22.01 -22.51 -6.93
C ARG A 545 -21.22 -21.35 -6.32
N ARG A 546 -20.94 -20.31 -7.10
CA ARG A 546 -20.15 -19.14 -6.64
C ARG A 546 -20.75 -18.48 -5.39
N GLY A 547 -22.07 -18.28 -5.35
CA GLY A 547 -22.76 -17.74 -4.16
C GLY A 547 -22.74 -18.70 -2.95
N GLY A 548 -22.79 -20.01 -3.20
CA GLY A 548 -22.79 -21.03 -2.14
C GLY A 548 -21.46 -21.10 -1.40
N GLY A 549 -20.33 -21.07 -2.11
CA GLY A 549 -18.99 -21.01 -1.50
C GLY A 549 -18.80 -19.78 -0.61
N LYS A 550 -19.19 -18.59 -1.11
CA LYS A 550 -19.12 -17.34 -0.32
C LYS A 550 -20.00 -17.38 0.91
N PHE A 551 -21.22 -17.92 0.78
CA PHE A 551 -22.12 -18.06 1.91
C PHE A 551 -21.54 -19.00 2.97
N PHE A 552 -21.01 -20.16 2.55
CA PHE A 552 -20.33 -21.09 3.45
C PHE A 552 -19.19 -20.42 4.23
N LEU A 553 -18.37 -19.63 3.54
CA LEU A 553 -17.27 -18.90 4.16
C LEU A 553 -17.76 -17.92 5.24
N ALA A 554 -18.86 -17.19 4.98
CA ALA A 554 -19.46 -16.30 5.98
C ALA A 554 -20.01 -17.08 7.19
N LEU A 555 -20.64 -18.25 6.96
CA LEU A 555 -21.11 -19.11 8.04
C LEU A 555 -19.95 -19.68 8.87
N ALA A 556 -18.85 -20.07 8.22
CA ALA A 556 -17.65 -20.60 8.87
C ALA A 556 -16.92 -19.57 9.75
N GLU A 557 -16.93 -18.29 9.37
CA GLU A 557 -16.42 -17.21 10.24
C GLU A 557 -17.22 -17.06 11.53
N ALA A 558 -18.54 -17.32 11.48
CA ALA A 558 -19.40 -17.20 12.64
C ALA A 558 -19.35 -18.45 13.54
N GLU A 559 -19.55 -19.64 12.95
CA GLU A 559 -19.65 -20.93 13.63
C GLU A 559 -18.67 -21.96 13.02
N PRO A 560 -17.36 -21.83 13.29
CA PRO A 560 -16.32 -22.66 12.66
C PRO A 560 -16.44 -24.16 13.00
N GLU A 561 -16.92 -24.50 14.19
CA GLU A 561 -17.13 -25.89 14.61
C GLU A 561 -18.23 -26.58 13.79
N ALA A 562 -19.40 -25.94 13.66
CA ALA A 562 -20.49 -26.47 12.85
C ALA A 562 -20.10 -26.55 11.35
N ALA A 563 -19.32 -25.59 10.87
CA ALA A 563 -18.83 -25.58 9.50
C ALA A 563 -17.86 -26.74 9.24
N LEU A 564 -16.98 -27.04 10.19
CA LEU A 564 -16.08 -28.18 10.09
C LEU A 564 -16.83 -29.50 10.07
N GLU A 565 -17.83 -29.68 10.94
CA GLU A 565 -18.68 -30.88 10.94
C GLU A 565 -19.47 -31.03 9.63
N CYS A 566 -19.95 -29.92 9.06
CA CYS A 566 -20.57 -29.91 7.73
C CYS A 566 -19.59 -30.39 6.65
N LEU A 567 -18.35 -29.87 6.63
CA LEU A 567 -17.33 -30.29 5.65
C LEU A 567 -16.93 -31.76 5.83
N LYS A 568 -16.82 -32.25 7.06
CA LYS A 568 -16.51 -33.67 7.34
C LYS A 568 -17.57 -34.61 6.75
N LYS A 569 -18.85 -34.22 6.79
CA LYS A 569 -19.96 -34.99 6.22
C LYS A 569 -20.16 -34.79 4.71
N THR A 570 -19.50 -33.80 4.11
CA THR A 570 -19.65 -33.43 2.68
C THR A 570 -18.33 -33.61 1.94
N VAL A 571 -17.54 -32.53 1.77
CA VAL A 571 -16.24 -32.53 1.06
C VAL A 571 -15.28 -33.59 1.60
N GLY A 572 -15.32 -33.88 2.90
CA GLY A 572 -14.51 -34.91 3.55
C GLY A 572 -14.86 -36.35 3.18
N THR A 573 -16.00 -36.58 2.53
CA THR A 573 -16.45 -37.91 2.06
C THR A 573 -16.16 -38.15 0.57
N TRP A 574 -15.74 -37.10 -0.16
CA TRP A 574 -15.46 -37.19 -1.60
C TRP A 574 -14.15 -37.92 -1.85
N ASP A 575 -14.08 -38.64 -2.97
CA ASP A 575 -12.85 -39.27 -3.43
C ASP A 575 -11.90 -38.27 -4.14
N LYS A 576 -10.71 -38.76 -4.52
CA LYS A 576 -9.67 -37.90 -5.12
C LYS A 576 -10.12 -37.30 -6.45
N GLU A 577 -10.81 -38.07 -7.28
CA GLU A 577 -11.33 -37.65 -8.57
C GLU A 577 -12.39 -36.55 -8.42
N GLU A 578 -13.33 -36.71 -7.49
CA GLU A 578 -14.34 -35.70 -7.17
C GLU A 578 -13.72 -34.40 -6.65
N LEU A 579 -12.73 -34.49 -5.75
CA LEU A 579 -12.00 -33.32 -5.22
C LEU A 579 -11.23 -32.58 -6.32
N LEU A 580 -10.70 -33.30 -7.31
CA LEU A 580 -9.97 -32.71 -8.45
C LEU A 580 -10.91 -31.95 -9.39
N GLN A 581 -12.16 -32.41 -9.55
CA GLN A 581 -13.19 -31.76 -10.35
C GLN A 581 -13.85 -30.56 -9.63
N PHE A 582 -13.65 -30.42 -8.32
CA PHE A 582 -14.18 -29.29 -7.54
C PHE A 582 -13.41 -28.01 -7.85
N THR A 583 -13.95 -27.16 -8.72
CA THR A 583 -13.34 -25.89 -9.15
C THR A 583 -14.07 -24.68 -8.58
N THR A 584 -15.37 -24.53 -8.88
CA THR A 584 -16.21 -23.45 -8.34
C THR A 584 -16.48 -23.64 -6.85
N GLY A 585 -16.21 -22.63 -6.02
CA GLY A 585 -16.44 -22.67 -4.56
C GLY A 585 -15.31 -23.30 -3.75
N ARG A 586 -14.36 -23.99 -4.41
CA ARG A 586 -13.20 -24.60 -3.76
C ARG A 586 -12.36 -23.58 -3.01
N ARG A 587 -12.14 -22.42 -3.62
CA ARG A 587 -11.36 -21.32 -3.03
C ARG A 587 -11.95 -20.88 -1.70
N GLU A 588 -13.26 -20.68 -1.64
CA GLU A 588 -13.95 -20.27 -0.42
C GLU A 588 -13.91 -21.38 0.65
N VAL A 589 -13.97 -22.66 0.27
CA VAL A 589 -13.78 -23.78 1.21
C VAL A 589 -12.34 -23.84 1.75
N VAL A 590 -11.33 -23.61 0.92
CA VAL A 590 -9.92 -23.55 1.38
C VAL A 590 -9.72 -22.39 2.35
N LEU A 591 -10.28 -21.20 2.05
CA LEU A 591 -10.26 -20.05 2.96
C LEU A 591 -11.02 -20.32 4.26
N ALA A 592 -12.14 -21.04 4.21
CA ALA A 592 -12.88 -21.44 5.40
C ALA A 592 -12.04 -22.39 6.26
N LEU A 593 -11.40 -23.40 5.66
CA LEU A 593 -10.54 -24.34 6.37
C LEU A 593 -9.29 -23.67 6.97
N GLU A 594 -8.68 -22.70 6.28
CA GLU A 594 -7.58 -21.90 6.82
C GLU A 594 -8.01 -21.18 8.11
N ARG A 595 -9.20 -20.57 8.11
CA ARG A 595 -9.78 -19.87 9.26
C ARG A 595 -10.18 -20.82 10.39
N ILE A 596 -10.76 -21.96 10.06
CA ILE A 596 -11.14 -23.00 11.04
C ILE A 596 -9.89 -23.57 11.70
N ALA A 597 -8.83 -23.87 10.92
CA ALA A 597 -7.58 -24.43 11.42
C ALA A 597 -6.84 -23.51 12.40
N MET A 598 -7.21 -22.24 12.51
CA MET A 598 -6.64 -21.34 13.52
C MET A 598 -7.02 -21.73 14.94
N TRP A 599 -8.21 -22.30 15.13
CA TRP A 599 -8.70 -22.68 16.45
C TRP A 599 -8.11 -24.02 16.86
N ARG A 600 -7.49 -24.06 18.06
CA ARG A 600 -6.76 -25.27 18.52
C ARG A 600 -7.62 -26.53 18.49
N ASP A 601 -8.85 -26.44 18.97
CA ASP A 601 -9.77 -27.59 19.08
C ASP A 601 -10.28 -28.09 17.72
N LEU A 602 -10.16 -27.28 16.67
CA LEU A 602 -10.63 -27.58 15.31
C LEU A 602 -9.48 -27.92 14.35
N PHE A 603 -8.23 -27.71 14.78
CA PHE A 603 -7.04 -27.79 13.94
C PHE A 603 -6.90 -29.13 13.22
N SER A 604 -6.95 -30.25 13.95
CA SER A 604 -6.56 -31.56 13.39
C SER A 604 -7.46 -31.98 12.24
N ASP A 605 -8.76 -31.80 12.39
CA ASP A 605 -9.73 -32.19 11.38
C ASP A 605 -9.72 -31.22 10.18
N ALA A 606 -9.55 -29.91 10.42
CA ALA A 606 -9.40 -28.94 9.34
C ALA A 606 -8.13 -29.20 8.51
N ALA A 607 -7.01 -29.51 9.19
CA ALA A 607 -5.75 -29.84 8.53
C ALA A 607 -5.85 -31.13 7.69
N ARG A 608 -6.61 -32.14 8.14
CA ARG A 608 -6.87 -33.36 7.36
C ARG A 608 -7.70 -33.10 6.11
N LEU A 609 -8.70 -32.22 6.17
CA LEU A 609 -9.47 -31.80 5.00
C LEU A 609 -8.62 -31.01 4.00
N LEU A 610 -7.75 -30.12 4.50
CA LEU A 610 -6.76 -29.42 3.66
C LEU A 610 -5.78 -30.39 3.00
N LEU A 611 -5.33 -31.43 3.70
CA LEU A 611 -4.48 -32.50 3.15
C LEU A 611 -5.20 -33.25 2.02
N ALA A 612 -6.48 -33.59 2.19
CA ALA A 612 -7.28 -34.25 1.16
C ALA A 612 -7.47 -33.35 -0.08
N LEU A 613 -7.78 -32.07 0.11
CA LEU A 613 -7.86 -31.10 -0.99
C LEU A 613 -6.51 -30.92 -1.69
N GLY A 614 -5.40 -30.84 -0.94
CA GLY A 614 -4.05 -30.72 -1.48
C GLY A 614 -3.60 -31.96 -2.26
N GLU A 615 -4.03 -33.15 -1.87
CA GLU A 615 -3.79 -34.38 -2.64
C GLU A 615 -4.43 -34.32 -4.04
N ALA A 616 -5.53 -33.59 -4.17
CA ALA A 616 -6.24 -33.30 -5.41
C ALA A 616 -6.11 -31.81 -5.81
N GLU A 617 -4.88 -31.30 -5.81
CA GLU A 617 -4.62 -29.88 -6.15
C GLU A 617 -4.93 -29.57 -7.63
N ASN A 618 -5.69 -28.49 -7.87
CA ASN A 618 -6.11 -28.05 -9.20
C ASN A 618 -5.96 -26.54 -9.44
N GLU A 619 -5.37 -25.79 -8.50
CA GLU A 619 -5.15 -24.34 -8.62
C GLU A 619 -3.66 -23.99 -8.86
N PRO A 620 -3.32 -23.09 -9.82
CA PRO A 620 -1.93 -22.77 -10.18
C PRO A 620 -1.23 -21.77 -9.24
N TRP A 621 -1.97 -21.15 -8.31
CA TRP A 621 -1.46 -20.10 -7.42
C TRP A 621 -0.87 -20.68 -6.13
N ALA A 622 0.05 -19.97 -5.49
CA ALA A 622 0.80 -20.48 -4.33
C ALA A 622 -0.03 -20.66 -3.04
N ASN A 623 -1.12 -19.89 -2.86
CA ASN A 623 -2.01 -19.94 -1.70
C ASN A 623 -3.17 -20.93 -1.89
N ASN A 624 -2.94 -22.03 -2.62
CA ASN A 624 -3.89 -23.13 -2.81
C ASN A 624 -3.91 -24.08 -1.59
N ALA A 625 -4.74 -25.12 -1.61
CA ALA A 625 -4.88 -26.06 -0.49
C ALA A 625 -3.54 -26.69 -0.06
N SER A 626 -2.69 -27.04 -1.03
CA SER A 626 -1.34 -27.56 -0.81
C SER A 626 -0.43 -26.57 -0.10
N GLY A 627 -0.49 -25.30 -0.49
CA GLY A 627 0.26 -24.22 0.12
C GLY A 627 -0.20 -23.92 1.55
N VAL A 628 -1.52 -23.79 1.75
CA VAL A 628 -2.13 -23.54 3.07
C VAL A 628 -1.81 -24.69 4.03
N PHE A 629 -1.96 -25.95 3.60
CA PHE A 629 -1.60 -27.12 4.42
C PHE A 629 -0.13 -27.06 4.88
N ALA A 630 0.81 -26.78 3.97
CA ALA A 630 2.22 -26.70 4.34
C ALA A 630 2.51 -25.56 5.33
N GLN A 631 1.83 -24.42 5.19
CA GLN A 631 1.98 -23.27 6.07
C GLN A 631 1.51 -23.53 7.51
N LEU A 632 0.55 -24.44 7.73
CA LEU A 632 0.12 -24.84 9.08
C LEU A 632 1.28 -25.38 9.93
N PHE A 633 2.32 -25.91 9.29
CA PHE A 633 3.51 -26.47 9.94
C PHE A 633 4.67 -25.48 10.03
N SER A 634 4.46 -24.20 9.71
CA SER A 634 5.45 -23.16 10.00
C SER A 634 5.77 -23.10 11.50
N PRO A 635 7.05 -23.04 11.91
CA PRO A 635 7.45 -22.91 13.31
C PRO A 635 7.32 -21.47 13.81
N ALA A 636 6.87 -20.54 12.95
CA ALA A 636 6.61 -19.17 13.33
C ALA A 636 5.63 -19.08 14.52
N TYR A 637 5.86 -18.09 15.39
CA TYR A 637 5.13 -17.92 16.64
C TYR A 637 4.58 -16.50 16.80
N GLY A 638 3.73 -16.30 17.80
CA GLY A 638 3.05 -15.02 18.04
C GLY A 638 2.14 -14.66 16.88
N LYS A 639 2.20 -13.41 16.41
CA LYS A 639 1.36 -12.91 15.30
C LYS A 639 1.65 -13.58 13.95
N LEU A 640 2.76 -14.31 13.83
CA LEU A 640 3.11 -15.05 12.61
C LEU A 640 2.75 -16.54 12.71
N ALA A 641 2.24 -17.00 13.86
CA ALA A 641 1.83 -18.40 13.98
C ALA A 641 0.60 -18.67 13.09
N PRO A 642 0.53 -19.83 12.42
CA PRO A 642 -0.59 -20.16 11.56
C PRO A 642 -1.85 -20.57 12.34
N THR A 643 -1.72 -20.91 13.63
CA THR A 643 -2.80 -21.45 14.47
C THR A 643 -2.51 -21.26 15.97
N GLU A 644 -3.54 -21.34 16.80
CA GLU A 644 -3.45 -21.52 18.26
C GLU A 644 -2.88 -22.88 18.66
N ALA A 645 -3.02 -23.90 17.79
CA ALA A 645 -2.56 -25.24 18.10
C ALA A 645 -1.05 -25.25 18.35
N PRO A 646 -0.56 -25.75 19.50
CA PRO A 646 0.86 -25.91 19.74
C PRO A 646 1.45 -26.94 18.77
N PHE A 647 2.74 -26.81 18.49
CA PHE A 647 3.34 -27.55 17.39
C PHE A 647 3.25 -29.09 17.56
N ASN A 648 3.33 -29.58 18.80
CA ASN A 648 3.16 -30.99 19.15
C ASN A 648 1.77 -31.55 18.77
N GLU A 649 0.73 -30.72 18.74
CA GLU A 649 -0.62 -31.09 18.28
C GLU A 649 -0.75 -31.04 16.76
N ARG A 650 0.17 -30.35 16.08
CA ARG A 650 0.23 -30.33 14.61
C ARG A 650 0.85 -31.60 14.06
N LEU A 651 1.91 -32.07 14.70
CA LEU A 651 2.72 -33.22 14.26
C LEU A 651 1.95 -34.50 13.90
N PRO A 652 0.88 -34.92 14.61
CA PRO A 652 0.11 -36.10 14.23
C PRO A 652 -0.42 -36.05 12.79
N VAL A 653 -0.94 -34.91 12.34
CA VAL A 653 -1.45 -34.77 10.95
C VAL A 653 -0.32 -34.82 9.93
N LEU A 654 0.86 -34.27 10.27
CA LEU A 654 2.04 -34.37 9.43
C LEU A 654 2.54 -35.82 9.31
N LYS A 655 2.54 -36.56 10.42
CA LYS A 655 2.88 -37.99 10.47
C LYS A 655 1.92 -38.81 9.60
N GLU A 656 0.61 -38.58 9.73
CA GLU A 656 -0.41 -39.22 8.89
C GLU A 656 -0.17 -38.96 7.39
N ALA A 657 0.14 -37.72 7.00
CA ALA A 657 0.43 -37.36 5.61
C ALA A 657 1.69 -38.07 5.08
N PHE A 658 2.72 -38.17 5.92
CA PHE A 658 4.01 -38.76 5.56
C PHE A 658 3.97 -40.29 5.49
N GLU A 659 3.10 -40.92 6.28
CA GLU A 659 2.90 -42.37 6.34
C GLU A 659 1.85 -42.87 5.32
N SER A 660 1.25 -41.98 4.55
CA SER A 660 0.23 -42.32 3.56
C SER A 660 0.76 -43.17 2.40
N GLY A 661 -0.08 -44.09 1.91
CA GLY A 661 0.15 -44.82 0.66
C GLY A 661 0.14 -43.93 -0.60
N SER A 662 -0.44 -42.73 -0.51
CA SER A 662 -0.52 -41.76 -1.60
C SER A 662 0.80 -40.99 -1.79
N LYS A 663 1.31 -40.98 -3.03
CA LYS A 663 2.51 -40.22 -3.40
C LYS A 663 2.31 -38.72 -3.19
N GLU A 664 1.14 -38.19 -3.55
CA GLU A 664 0.85 -36.77 -3.44
C GLU A 664 0.84 -36.32 -1.97
N ARG A 665 0.23 -37.11 -1.06
CA ARG A 665 0.28 -36.81 0.38
C ARG A 665 1.69 -36.85 0.96
N ARG A 666 2.51 -37.83 0.57
CA ARG A 666 3.93 -37.88 1.01
C ARG A 666 4.72 -36.67 0.51
N MET A 667 4.49 -36.23 -0.71
CA MET A 667 5.11 -35.01 -1.25
C MET A 667 4.66 -33.75 -0.51
N LEU A 668 3.38 -33.66 -0.14
CA LEU A 668 2.87 -32.57 0.70
C LEU A 668 3.49 -32.59 2.10
N ALA A 669 3.65 -33.77 2.70
CA ALA A 669 4.33 -33.92 3.98
C ALA A 669 5.79 -33.47 3.89
N LEU A 670 6.52 -33.79 2.81
CA LEU A 670 7.87 -33.28 2.58
C LEU A 670 7.90 -31.76 2.45
N ARG A 671 6.92 -31.17 1.75
CA ARG A 671 6.78 -29.71 1.65
C ARG A 671 6.50 -29.07 3.02
N ALA A 672 5.65 -29.68 3.84
CA ALA A 672 5.37 -29.26 5.21
C ALA A 672 6.59 -29.41 6.12
N CYS A 673 7.36 -30.51 6.04
CA CYS A 673 8.63 -30.67 6.75
C CYS A 673 9.63 -29.60 6.33
N ASN A 674 9.72 -29.27 5.04
CA ASN A 674 10.59 -28.20 4.57
C ASN A 674 10.17 -26.84 5.15
N GLN A 675 8.88 -26.57 5.29
CA GLN A 675 8.35 -25.35 5.93
C GLN A 675 8.63 -25.35 7.44
N ALA A 676 8.44 -26.48 8.11
CA ALA A 676 8.65 -26.66 9.55
C ALA A 676 10.12 -26.51 9.98
N LEU A 677 11.05 -26.79 9.08
CA LEU A 677 12.49 -26.67 9.31
C LEU A 677 13.06 -25.28 8.89
N GLU A 678 12.21 -24.32 8.52
CA GLU A 678 12.62 -22.95 8.22
C GLU A 678 13.06 -22.20 9.50
N THR A 679 14.15 -21.43 9.40
CA THR A 679 14.78 -20.75 10.55
C THR A 679 14.94 -19.25 10.35
N GLU A 680 14.82 -18.74 9.11
CA GLU A 680 15.15 -17.34 8.80
C GLU A 680 13.94 -16.51 8.33
N TYR A 681 13.06 -17.07 7.49
CA TYR A 681 12.00 -16.29 6.82
C TYR A 681 10.61 -16.93 6.96
N PHE A 682 9.67 -16.20 7.56
CA PHE A 682 8.29 -16.67 7.80
C PHE A 682 7.25 -15.77 7.09
N PRO A 683 7.09 -15.87 5.76
CA PRO A 683 6.06 -15.12 5.06
C PRO A 683 4.65 -15.59 5.48
N ARG A 684 3.79 -14.65 5.86
CA ARG A 684 2.36 -14.91 6.20
C ARG A 684 1.47 -13.79 5.65
N ILE A 685 0.35 -14.17 5.04
CA ILE A 685 -0.73 -13.24 4.72
C ILE A 685 -1.60 -13.09 5.98
N ILE A 686 -1.76 -11.86 6.45
CA ILE A 686 -2.57 -11.53 7.64
C ILE A 686 -4.03 -11.34 7.22
N GLY A 687 -4.97 -11.82 8.04
CA GLY A 687 -6.40 -11.53 7.89
C GLY A 687 -7.33 -12.70 8.21
N ALA A 688 -6.84 -13.95 8.16
CA ALA A 688 -7.67 -15.11 8.47
C ALA A 688 -7.96 -15.27 9.99
N GLU A 689 -7.22 -14.54 10.85
CA GLU A 689 -7.49 -14.39 12.28
C GLU A 689 -8.71 -13.50 12.58
N TYR A 690 -9.14 -12.68 11.61
CA TYR A 690 -10.28 -11.78 11.77
C TYR A 690 -11.54 -12.45 11.23
N GLN A 691 -12.37 -12.98 12.15
CA GLN A 691 -13.57 -13.76 11.83
C GLN A 691 -14.81 -13.05 12.41
N GLY A 692 -15.41 -12.16 11.61
CA GLY A 692 -16.55 -11.34 12.04
C GLY A 692 -16.33 -10.60 13.37
N LEU A 693 -17.29 -10.76 14.29
CA LEU A 693 -17.24 -10.19 15.65
C LEU A 693 -16.43 -11.02 16.66
N ARG A 694 -15.94 -12.20 16.28
CA ARG A 694 -15.24 -13.09 17.22
C ARG A 694 -13.94 -12.44 17.71
N LYS A 695 -13.61 -12.73 18.97
CA LYS A 695 -12.28 -12.47 19.52
C LYS A 695 -11.23 -13.19 18.69
N GLU A 696 -10.06 -12.59 18.57
CA GLU A 696 -8.95 -13.20 17.82
C GLU A 696 -8.48 -14.49 18.49
N PRO A 697 -8.08 -15.49 17.67
CA PRO A 697 -7.37 -16.64 18.20
C PRO A 697 -6.09 -16.18 18.90
N LYS A 698 -5.81 -16.75 20.08
CA LYS A 698 -4.54 -16.59 20.80
C LYS A 698 -3.47 -17.45 20.13
N LEU A 699 -2.96 -16.96 19.01
CA LEU A 699 -1.96 -17.65 18.18
C LEU A 699 -0.78 -18.15 19.00
N TRP A 700 -0.32 -19.36 18.68
CA TRP A 700 0.64 -20.09 19.49
C TRP A 700 1.95 -19.30 19.68
N THR A 701 2.43 -19.28 20.93
CA THR A 701 3.75 -18.75 21.30
C THR A 701 4.42 -19.78 22.21
N PRO A 702 5.68 -20.18 21.93
CA PRO A 702 6.38 -21.13 22.78
C PRO A 702 6.59 -20.54 24.17
N LYS A 703 6.41 -21.36 25.21
CA LYS A 703 6.62 -20.94 26.61
C LYS A 703 8.09 -20.79 26.94
N THR A 704 8.95 -21.55 26.27
CA THR A 704 10.39 -21.55 26.48
C THR A 704 11.13 -21.64 25.15
N ASN A 705 12.39 -21.21 25.12
CA ASN A 705 13.26 -21.44 23.97
C ASN A 705 13.45 -22.94 23.70
N GLU A 706 13.39 -23.78 24.74
CA GLU A 706 13.51 -25.24 24.60
C GLU A 706 12.34 -25.83 23.81
N GLU A 707 11.10 -25.44 24.12
CA GLU A 707 9.90 -25.84 23.36
C GLU A 707 10.01 -25.44 21.88
N PHE A 708 10.49 -24.22 21.60
CA PHE A 708 10.71 -23.77 20.23
C PHE A 708 11.77 -24.60 19.50
N PHE A 709 12.83 -24.96 20.20
CA PHE A 709 13.91 -25.76 19.65
C PHE A 709 13.53 -27.25 19.47
N ASP A 710 12.69 -27.81 20.34
CA ASP A 710 12.21 -29.19 20.21
C ASP A 710 11.46 -29.44 18.90
N ILE A 711 10.74 -28.44 18.38
CA ILE A 711 10.05 -28.51 17.09
C ILE A 711 10.98 -28.98 15.98
N TYR A 712 12.14 -28.32 15.86
CA TYR A 712 13.11 -28.66 14.84
C TYR A 712 13.70 -30.06 15.06
N ARG A 713 13.93 -30.47 16.31
CA ARG A 713 14.44 -31.81 16.63
C ARG A 713 13.44 -32.88 16.21
N GLU A 714 12.18 -32.73 16.60
CA GLU A 714 11.12 -33.70 16.33
C GLU A 714 10.87 -33.87 14.83
N VAL A 715 10.77 -32.77 14.08
CA VAL A 715 10.55 -32.83 12.62
C VAL A 715 11.77 -33.41 11.90
N TRP A 716 12.98 -33.01 12.29
CA TRP A 716 14.21 -33.52 11.68
C TRP A 716 14.39 -35.03 11.94
N GLN A 717 14.15 -35.47 13.17
CA GLN A 717 14.22 -36.87 13.54
C GLN A 717 13.15 -37.70 12.82
N MET A 718 11.90 -37.22 12.76
CA MET A 718 10.81 -37.88 12.04
C MET A 718 11.13 -38.05 10.54
N LEU A 719 11.68 -37.00 9.90
CA LEU A 719 12.13 -37.08 8.50
C LEU A 719 13.25 -38.11 8.33
N TYR A 720 14.16 -38.19 9.29
CA TYR A 720 15.33 -39.08 9.23
C TYR A 720 14.95 -40.55 9.41
N GLU A 721 14.11 -40.86 10.40
CA GLU A 721 13.66 -42.23 10.70
C GLU A 721 12.90 -42.88 9.53
N ARG A 722 12.24 -42.07 8.70
CA ARG A 722 11.46 -42.55 7.54
C ARG A 722 12.24 -42.61 6.24
N LEU A 723 13.43 -42.01 6.18
CA LEU A 723 14.16 -41.79 4.93
C LEU A 723 14.39 -43.09 4.12
N ASP A 724 14.75 -44.18 4.81
CA ASP A 724 15.05 -45.47 4.16
C ASP A 724 13.79 -46.20 3.65
N TYR A 725 12.60 -45.82 4.11
CA TYR A 725 11.31 -46.40 3.70
C TYR A 725 10.66 -45.63 2.55
N LEU A 726 11.19 -44.45 2.19
CA LEU A 726 10.64 -43.64 1.10
C LEU A 726 11.02 -44.21 -0.28
N PRO A 727 10.12 -44.15 -1.27
CA PRO A 727 10.47 -44.40 -2.67
C PRO A 727 11.55 -43.43 -3.17
N GLU A 728 12.24 -43.79 -4.25
CA GLU A 728 13.44 -43.08 -4.69
C GLU A 728 13.24 -41.56 -4.91
N GLY A 729 12.14 -41.16 -5.54
CA GLY A 729 11.85 -39.75 -5.80
C GLY A 729 11.64 -38.93 -4.51
N GLU A 730 10.78 -39.42 -3.62
CA GLU A 730 10.52 -38.82 -2.31
C GLU A 730 11.78 -38.81 -1.42
N ARG A 731 12.59 -39.86 -1.47
CA ARG A 731 13.87 -39.94 -0.74
C ARG A 731 14.88 -38.91 -1.22
N GLN A 732 14.94 -38.64 -2.53
CA GLN A 732 15.78 -37.58 -3.08
C GLN A 732 15.34 -36.19 -2.59
N GLU A 733 14.02 -35.93 -2.56
CA GLU A 733 13.50 -34.66 -2.04
C GLU A 733 13.74 -34.51 -0.54
N ALA A 734 13.52 -35.57 0.26
CA ALA A 734 13.86 -35.59 1.69
C ALA A 734 15.34 -35.26 1.94
N THR A 735 16.23 -35.84 1.14
CA THR A 735 17.67 -35.58 1.24
C THR A 735 18.01 -34.13 0.88
N LYS A 736 17.34 -33.57 -0.12
CA LYS A 736 17.47 -32.16 -0.49
C LYS A 736 17.02 -31.25 0.65
N ILE A 737 15.94 -31.60 1.37
CA ILE A 737 15.48 -30.86 2.55
C ILE A 737 16.57 -30.86 3.63
N PHE A 738 17.17 -32.00 3.96
CA PHE A 738 18.28 -32.05 4.93
C PHE A 738 19.42 -31.11 4.55
N LEU A 739 19.85 -31.12 3.29
CA LEU A 739 20.93 -30.24 2.82
C LEU A 739 20.54 -28.76 2.88
N ASN A 740 19.34 -28.41 2.40
CA ASN A 740 18.86 -27.03 2.40
C ASN A 740 18.68 -26.45 3.80
N ARG A 741 18.32 -27.30 4.78
CA ARG A 741 18.04 -26.89 6.16
C ARG A 741 19.23 -27.06 7.10
N ALA A 742 20.27 -27.80 6.70
CA ALA A 742 21.47 -28.04 7.51
C ALA A 742 22.17 -26.75 7.95
N ARG A 743 22.27 -25.73 7.08
CA ARG A 743 22.91 -24.47 7.42
C ARG A 743 22.17 -23.70 8.52
N GLY A 744 20.87 -23.49 8.33
CA GLY A 744 20.04 -22.75 9.30
C GLY A 744 20.02 -23.42 10.67
N LEU A 745 19.76 -24.73 10.71
CA LEU A 745 19.73 -25.50 11.96
C LEU A 745 21.13 -25.72 12.56
N GLY A 746 22.16 -25.87 11.73
CA GLY A 746 23.54 -26.07 12.16
C GLY A 746 24.16 -24.86 12.86
N ARG A 747 23.56 -23.67 12.72
CA ARG A 747 23.92 -22.47 13.50
C ARG A 747 23.35 -22.47 14.92
N ILE A 748 22.30 -23.25 15.16
CA ILE A 748 21.67 -23.35 16.48
C ILE A 748 22.49 -24.36 17.29
N GLU A 749 23.15 -23.89 18.36
CA GLU A 749 24.10 -24.70 19.13
C GLU A 749 23.47 -26.02 19.65
N SER A 750 22.22 -25.97 20.11
CA SER A 750 21.49 -27.15 20.60
C SER A 750 21.15 -28.20 19.53
N HIS A 751 21.27 -27.88 18.24
CA HIS A 751 20.92 -28.76 17.12
C HIS A 751 22.10 -29.12 16.25
N ALA A 752 23.20 -28.37 16.33
CA ALA A 752 24.36 -28.58 15.48
C ALA A 752 24.88 -30.03 15.56
N ASP A 753 24.93 -30.60 16.76
CA ASP A 753 25.35 -31.99 16.96
C ASP A 753 24.42 -32.99 16.23
N MET A 754 23.10 -32.80 16.32
CA MET A 754 22.10 -33.62 15.60
C MET A 754 22.27 -33.52 14.09
N VAL A 755 22.42 -32.30 13.55
CA VAL A 755 22.57 -32.06 12.11
C VAL A 755 23.87 -32.73 11.60
N ILE A 756 24.98 -32.54 12.30
CA ILE A 756 26.27 -33.15 11.95
C ILE A 756 26.19 -34.67 11.99
N ASP A 757 25.56 -35.24 13.03
CA ASP A 757 25.39 -36.69 13.17
C ASP A 757 24.50 -37.28 12.07
N THR A 758 23.39 -36.62 11.74
CA THR A 758 22.53 -37.01 10.62
C THR A 758 23.30 -37.00 9.31
N LEU A 759 23.99 -35.92 8.98
CA LEU A 759 24.76 -35.84 7.73
C LEU A 759 25.88 -36.90 7.70
N SER A 760 26.55 -37.15 8.83
CA SER A 760 27.57 -38.20 8.95
C SER A 760 27.02 -39.59 8.59
N ARG A 761 25.83 -39.94 9.11
CA ARG A 761 25.17 -41.22 8.80
C ARG A 761 24.63 -41.25 7.38
N LEU A 762 24.14 -40.13 6.85
CA LEU A 762 23.64 -40.05 5.48
C LEU A 762 24.75 -40.27 4.44
N ILE A 763 25.98 -39.86 4.73
CA ILE A 763 27.16 -40.10 3.88
C ILE A 763 27.47 -41.60 3.75
N GLU A 764 27.11 -42.42 4.74
CA GLU A 764 27.27 -43.88 4.68
C GLU A 764 26.24 -44.54 3.75
N LYS A 765 25.20 -43.81 3.30
CA LYS A 765 24.16 -44.33 2.42
C LYS A 765 24.57 -44.17 0.95
N ASN A 766 24.42 -45.25 0.17
CA ASN A 766 24.85 -45.31 -1.23
C ASN A 766 24.06 -44.40 -2.20
N TYR A 767 22.89 -43.90 -1.78
CA TYR A 767 22.04 -43.04 -2.61
C TYR A 767 22.34 -41.54 -2.46
N LEU A 768 23.23 -41.15 -1.53
CA LEU A 768 23.59 -39.76 -1.33
C LEU A 768 24.89 -39.41 -2.04
N ASP A 769 24.84 -38.34 -2.84
CA ASP A 769 26.03 -37.76 -3.43
C ASP A 769 26.86 -37.02 -2.36
N LYS A 770 27.95 -37.67 -1.93
CA LYS A 770 28.93 -37.13 -0.96
C LYS A 770 29.47 -35.76 -1.36
N LYS A 771 29.54 -35.45 -2.67
CA LYS A 771 29.99 -34.14 -3.17
C LYS A 771 29.02 -33.03 -2.76
N LYS A 772 27.70 -33.28 -2.79
CA LYS A 772 26.68 -32.31 -2.36
C LYS A 772 26.78 -32.01 -0.87
N VAL A 773 27.00 -33.04 -0.05
CA VAL A 773 27.18 -32.88 1.40
C VAL A 773 28.44 -32.07 1.70
N LEU A 774 29.56 -32.43 1.07
CA LEU A 774 30.82 -31.72 1.27
C LEU A 774 30.73 -30.24 0.84
N LYS A 775 30.06 -29.96 -0.28
CA LYS A 775 29.80 -28.59 -0.73
C LYS A 775 29.02 -27.80 0.31
N GLU A 776 27.97 -28.37 0.89
CA GLU A 776 27.18 -27.69 1.91
C GLU A 776 27.99 -27.47 3.21
N ILE A 777 28.82 -28.43 3.62
CA ILE A 777 29.71 -28.26 4.79
C ILE A 777 30.71 -27.12 4.57
N VAL A 778 31.33 -27.05 3.38
CA VAL A 778 32.26 -25.96 3.04
C VAL A 778 31.53 -24.62 3.06
N ARG A 779 30.30 -24.57 2.54
CA ARG A 779 29.45 -23.37 2.57
C ARG A 779 29.13 -22.92 4.00
N ILE A 780 28.74 -23.84 4.89
CA ILE A 780 28.48 -23.57 6.32
C ILE A 780 29.74 -23.01 6.98
N LEU A 781 30.89 -23.68 6.81
CA LEU A 781 32.16 -23.23 7.41
C LEU A 781 32.60 -21.87 6.88
N HIS A 782 32.39 -21.58 5.59
CA HIS A 782 32.76 -20.30 4.99
C HIS A 782 31.92 -19.14 5.51
N TYR A 783 30.58 -19.26 5.43
CA TYR A 783 29.71 -18.15 5.78
C TYR A 783 29.45 -18.01 7.28
N ASP A 784 29.44 -19.13 8.01
CA ASP A 784 28.98 -19.16 9.40
C ASP A 784 30.09 -19.61 10.38
N GLY A 785 31.21 -20.13 9.88
CA GLY A 785 32.27 -20.69 10.73
C GLY A 785 32.88 -19.71 11.75
N LYS A 786 32.77 -18.39 11.53
CA LYS A 786 33.22 -17.38 12.49
C LYS A 786 32.27 -17.18 13.68
N ILE A 787 30.97 -17.47 13.49
CA ILE A 787 29.94 -17.31 14.52
C ILE A 787 29.62 -18.62 15.25
N LEU A 788 30.08 -19.76 14.70
CA LEU A 788 29.90 -21.07 15.34
C LEU A 788 30.79 -21.22 16.59
N PRO A 789 30.28 -21.86 17.67
CA PRO A 789 31.11 -22.25 18.80
C PRO A 789 32.29 -23.14 18.38
N SER A 790 33.45 -22.98 19.03
CA SER A 790 34.69 -23.69 18.63
C SER A 790 34.52 -25.21 18.57
N ARG A 791 33.77 -25.81 19.51
CA ARG A 791 33.45 -27.24 19.50
C ARG A 791 32.67 -27.63 18.23
N VAL A 792 31.62 -26.88 17.89
CA VAL A 792 30.76 -27.16 16.73
C VAL A 792 31.54 -26.98 15.42
N ARG A 793 32.32 -25.90 15.32
CA ARG A 793 33.22 -25.66 14.18
C ARG A 793 34.20 -26.82 13.98
N GLN A 794 34.85 -27.28 15.04
CA GLN A 794 35.78 -28.42 14.99
C GLN A 794 35.09 -29.72 14.53
N ARG A 795 33.83 -29.95 14.89
CA ARG A 795 33.07 -31.12 14.40
C ARG A 795 32.79 -31.02 12.90
N TRP A 796 32.38 -29.85 12.40
CA TRP A 796 32.19 -29.62 10.97
C TRP A 796 33.51 -29.76 10.19
N GLU A 797 34.61 -29.22 10.71
CA GLU A 797 35.95 -29.38 10.15
C GLU A 797 36.35 -30.86 10.10
N LYS A 798 36.15 -31.62 11.18
CA LYS A 798 36.41 -33.06 11.21
C LYS A 798 35.57 -33.84 10.19
N LEU A 799 34.30 -33.51 10.03
CA LEU A 799 33.44 -34.15 9.02
C LEU A 799 33.88 -33.81 7.59
N LYS A 800 34.23 -32.54 7.34
CA LYS A 800 34.83 -32.08 6.08
C LYS A 800 36.11 -32.84 5.75
N ASP A 801 37.02 -32.99 6.72
CA ASP A 801 38.29 -33.68 6.53
C ASP A 801 38.09 -35.17 6.27
N THR A 802 37.16 -35.81 6.99
CA THR A 802 36.78 -37.22 6.78
C THR A 802 36.22 -37.45 5.37
N LEU A 803 35.35 -36.55 4.89
CA LEU A 803 34.81 -36.60 3.52
C LEU A 803 35.84 -36.29 2.43
N THR A 804 36.83 -35.47 2.76
CA THR A 804 37.88 -35.06 1.83
C THR A 804 38.95 -36.15 1.68
N GLY A 805 39.22 -36.92 2.74
CA GLY A 805 40.31 -37.90 2.78
C GLY A 805 41.70 -37.27 2.73
N ASN A 806 42.73 -38.10 2.83
CA ASN A 806 44.13 -37.67 2.83
C ASN A 806 45.00 -38.38 1.79
N ASP A 807 44.51 -39.45 1.18
CA ASP A 807 45.19 -40.16 0.11
C ASP A 807 45.02 -39.43 -1.23
N PHE A 808 45.84 -39.82 -2.20
CA PHE A 808 45.86 -39.22 -3.52
C PHE A 808 44.49 -39.23 -4.22
N SER A 809 43.77 -40.36 -4.18
CA SER A 809 42.48 -40.53 -4.86
C SER A 809 41.42 -39.61 -4.26
N SER A 810 41.34 -39.56 -2.93
CA SER A 810 40.38 -38.70 -2.22
C SER A 810 40.64 -37.20 -2.48
N LEU A 811 41.91 -36.77 -2.44
CA LEU A 811 42.29 -35.39 -2.76
C LEU A 811 42.03 -35.04 -4.23
N MET A 812 42.24 -35.98 -5.16
CA MET A 812 41.87 -35.83 -6.56
C MET A 812 40.36 -35.61 -6.72
N LYS A 813 39.52 -36.44 -6.09
CA LYS A 813 38.06 -36.28 -6.12
C LYS A 813 37.61 -34.95 -5.51
N ARG A 814 38.28 -34.43 -4.46
CA ARG A 814 37.97 -33.14 -3.82
C ARG A 814 38.34 -31.92 -4.66
N TYR A 815 39.59 -31.84 -5.13
CA TYR A 815 40.12 -30.62 -5.73
C TYR A 815 40.02 -30.64 -7.26
N VAL A 816 40.09 -31.81 -7.88
CA VAL A 816 39.91 -31.97 -9.34
C VAL A 816 38.47 -32.35 -9.69
N GLY A 817 37.81 -33.13 -8.84
CA GLY A 817 36.43 -33.61 -9.07
C GLY A 817 35.31 -32.66 -8.64
N MET A 818 35.61 -31.52 -8.02
CA MET A 818 34.63 -30.52 -7.55
C MET A 818 35.11 -29.09 -7.79
N ASP A 819 34.22 -28.19 -8.22
CA ASP A 819 34.42 -26.73 -8.25
C ASP A 819 33.48 -26.08 -7.23
N ILE A 820 34.05 -25.68 -6.07
CA ILE A 820 33.34 -25.04 -4.97
C ILE A 820 33.71 -23.56 -4.96
N LEU A 821 32.70 -22.68 -4.96
CA LEU A 821 32.90 -21.23 -5.05
C LEU A 821 33.69 -20.69 -3.86
N GLU A 822 33.38 -21.20 -2.67
CA GLU A 822 33.95 -20.79 -1.40
C GLU A 822 35.46 -21.07 -1.32
N ASP A 823 36.00 -22.01 -2.11
CA ASP A 823 37.46 -22.26 -2.20
C ASP A 823 38.23 -21.10 -2.88
N ARG A 824 37.51 -20.15 -3.49
CA ARG A 824 38.08 -18.96 -4.15
C ARG A 824 38.23 -17.77 -3.21
N PHE A 825 37.97 -17.96 -1.91
CA PHE A 825 38.04 -16.91 -0.90
C PHE A 825 38.85 -17.37 0.31
N ASP A 826 39.64 -16.48 0.91
CA ASP A 826 40.27 -16.72 2.20
C ASP A 826 39.28 -16.55 3.36
N GLU A 827 39.72 -16.84 4.60
CA GLU A 827 38.88 -16.63 5.80
C GLU A 827 38.49 -15.16 6.02
N ARG A 828 39.15 -14.19 5.37
CA ARG A 828 38.83 -12.75 5.45
C ARG A 828 37.87 -12.30 4.35
N GLY A 829 37.50 -13.19 3.43
CA GLY A 829 36.65 -12.90 2.27
C GLY A 829 37.40 -12.29 1.08
N ASN A 830 38.74 -12.26 1.11
CA ASN A 830 39.52 -11.85 -0.05
C ASN A 830 39.57 -12.98 -1.07
N GLN A 831 39.56 -12.63 -2.35
CA GLN A 831 39.65 -13.62 -3.41
C GLN A 831 41.05 -14.27 -3.44
N VAL A 832 41.13 -15.58 -3.15
CA VAL A 832 42.35 -16.39 -3.14
C VAL A 832 42.04 -17.77 -3.72
N ASP A 833 42.84 -18.26 -4.67
CA ASP A 833 42.64 -19.57 -5.29
C ASP A 833 43.35 -20.68 -4.50
N GLN A 834 42.71 -21.14 -3.42
CA GLN A 834 43.28 -22.17 -2.54
C GLN A 834 43.44 -23.52 -3.27
N THR A 835 42.56 -23.80 -4.24
CA THR A 835 42.54 -25.04 -5.02
C THR A 835 43.75 -25.17 -5.95
N GLN A 836 44.29 -24.06 -6.48
CA GLN A 836 45.42 -24.10 -7.42
C GLN A 836 46.64 -24.85 -6.85
N SER A 837 47.05 -24.49 -5.63
CA SER A 837 48.22 -25.08 -4.98
C SER A 837 48.09 -26.60 -4.77
N ARG A 838 46.86 -27.08 -4.48
CA ARG A 838 46.56 -28.50 -4.31
C ARG A 838 46.60 -29.26 -5.62
N ILE A 839 46.04 -28.66 -6.69
CA ILE A 839 46.08 -29.24 -8.05
C ILE A 839 47.53 -29.38 -8.53
N GLU A 840 48.39 -28.39 -8.29
CA GLU A 840 49.81 -28.42 -8.66
C GLU A 840 50.57 -29.56 -7.98
N GLU A 841 50.29 -29.80 -6.70
CA GLU A 841 50.89 -30.86 -5.90
C GLU A 841 50.39 -32.25 -6.36
N LEU A 842 49.09 -32.40 -6.62
CA LEU A 842 48.53 -33.65 -7.17
C LEU A 842 49.10 -33.96 -8.56
N ALA A 843 49.26 -32.95 -9.42
CA ALA A 843 49.87 -33.13 -10.73
C ALA A 843 51.35 -33.55 -10.62
N ARG A 844 52.09 -33.07 -9.60
CA ARG A 844 53.46 -33.50 -9.32
C ARG A 844 53.51 -34.99 -8.96
N GLN A 845 52.68 -35.41 -8.00
CA GLN A 845 52.61 -36.81 -7.57
C GLN A 845 52.20 -37.74 -8.72
N ALA A 846 51.26 -37.32 -9.57
CA ALA A 846 50.82 -38.08 -10.74
C ALA A 846 51.93 -38.33 -11.79
N VAL A 847 52.88 -37.39 -11.96
CA VAL A 847 54.03 -37.56 -12.87
C VAL A 847 55.14 -38.37 -12.23
N GLU A 848 55.37 -38.21 -10.92
CA GLU A 848 56.36 -38.98 -10.16
C GLU A 848 55.97 -40.46 -9.99
N ASN A 849 54.67 -40.76 -9.92
CA ASN A 849 54.14 -42.12 -9.84
C ASN A 849 52.93 -42.30 -10.78
N ILE A 850 53.20 -42.84 -11.97
CA ILE A 850 52.20 -43.03 -13.02
C ILE A 850 51.05 -43.97 -12.62
N GLU A 851 51.29 -44.91 -11.71
CA GLU A 851 50.25 -45.86 -11.27
C GLU A 851 49.16 -45.14 -10.46
N LEU A 852 49.48 -44.07 -9.73
CA LEU A 852 48.50 -43.20 -9.09
C LEU A 852 47.62 -42.47 -10.11
N LEU A 853 48.19 -42.06 -11.25
CA LEU A 853 47.40 -41.45 -12.32
C LEU A 853 46.50 -42.49 -12.98
N ARG A 854 47.02 -43.69 -13.29
CA ARG A 854 46.27 -44.76 -13.95
C ARG A 854 44.98 -45.10 -13.22
N SER A 855 44.99 -45.14 -11.89
CA SER A 855 43.79 -45.45 -11.09
C SER A 855 42.69 -44.39 -11.18
N GLU A 856 43.03 -43.15 -11.55
CA GLU A 856 42.08 -42.03 -11.63
C GLU A 856 41.59 -41.74 -13.07
N LEU A 857 42.23 -42.32 -14.08
CA LEU A 857 41.98 -41.95 -15.48
C LEU A 857 40.52 -42.13 -15.91
N ASP A 858 39.87 -43.21 -15.48
CA ASP A 858 38.52 -43.58 -15.96
C ASP A 858 37.47 -42.49 -15.69
N TRP A 859 37.57 -41.77 -14.57
CA TRP A 859 36.65 -40.67 -14.26
C TRP A 859 37.19 -39.30 -14.66
N LEU A 860 38.51 -39.13 -14.76
CA LEU A 860 39.14 -37.87 -15.18
C LEU A 860 38.72 -37.45 -16.60
N VAL A 861 38.42 -38.42 -17.45
CA VAL A 861 37.94 -38.23 -18.83
C VAL A 861 36.41 -38.12 -18.93
N THR A 862 35.73 -37.78 -17.82
CA THR A 862 34.28 -37.62 -17.75
C THR A 862 33.89 -36.26 -17.15
N THR A 863 32.60 -35.92 -17.19
CA THR A 863 32.07 -34.69 -16.55
C THR A 863 32.24 -34.65 -15.03
N GLU A 864 32.68 -35.74 -14.39
CA GLU A 864 33.01 -35.75 -12.96
C GLU A 864 34.21 -34.86 -12.61
N ALA A 865 35.12 -34.59 -13.56
CA ALA A 865 36.31 -33.78 -13.36
C ALA A 865 36.03 -32.29 -13.55
N GLN A 866 35.31 -31.68 -12.62
CA GLN A 866 34.89 -30.27 -12.68
C GLN A 866 36.05 -29.27 -12.74
N ASN A 867 37.22 -29.61 -12.19
CA ASN A 867 38.48 -28.87 -12.30
C ASN A 867 39.51 -29.60 -13.20
N GLY A 868 39.05 -30.54 -14.01
CA GLY A 868 39.88 -31.40 -14.87
C GLY A 868 40.83 -30.61 -15.77
N TYR A 869 40.37 -29.50 -16.35
CA TYR A 869 41.22 -28.64 -17.18
C TYR A 869 42.46 -28.13 -16.45
N ARG A 870 42.30 -27.64 -15.22
CA ARG A 870 43.41 -27.12 -14.40
C ARG A 870 44.41 -28.23 -14.09
N PHE A 871 43.91 -29.40 -13.72
CA PHE A 871 44.75 -30.58 -13.47
C PHE A 871 45.49 -31.04 -14.73
N GLY A 872 44.81 -31.13 -15.87
CA GLY A 872 45.42 -31.48 -17.16
C GLY A 872 46.50 -30.49 -17.58
N TYR A 873 46.29 -29.20 -17.33
CA TYR A 873 47.28 -28.15 -17.58
C TYR A 873 48.54 -28.33 -16.71
N GLU A 874 48.38 -28.52 -15.40
CA GLU A 874 49.53 -28.73 -14.51
C GLU A 874 50.26 -30.07 -14.76
N LEU A 875 49.53 -31.11 -15.19
CA LEU A 875 50.10 -32.39 -15.60
C LEU A 875 50.95 -32.23 -16.87
N GLY A 876 50.43 -31.54 -17.90
CA GLY A 876 51.15 -31.26 -19.14
C GLY A 876 52.39 -30.38 -18.94
N LYS A 877 52.36 -29.44 -17.99
CA LYS A 877 53.56 -28.64 -17.63
C LYS A 877 54.70 -29.52 -17.10
N ARG A 878 54.38 -30.62 -16.41
CA ARG A 878 55.37 -31.51 -15.78
C ARG A 878 55.81 -32.65 -16.70
N ASP A 879 54.94 -33.13 -17.60
CA ASP A 879 55.33 -34.07 -18.66
C ASP A 879 56.08 -33.36 -19.80
N LYS A 880 57.41 -33.24 -19.66
CA LYS A 880 58.26 -32.50 -20.60
C LYS A 880 58.23 -33.04 -22.03
N ASN A 881 58.07 -34.36 -22.22
CA ASN A 881 58.13 -35.01 -23.53
C ASN A 881 56.74 -35.39 -24.08
N PHE A 882 55.70 -35.15 -23.30
CA PHE A 882 54.33 -35.59 -23.56
C PHE A 882 54.21 -37.13 -23.67
N SER A 883 55.00 -37.87 -22.89
CA SER A 883 55.00 -39.34 -22.89
C SER A 883 53.71 -39.95 -22.32
N LEU A 884 52.94 -39.19 -21.54
CA LEU A 884 51.64 -39.61 -21.01
C LEU A 884 50.52 -39.54 -22.06
N LEU A 885 50.69 -38.79 -23.15
CA LEU A 885 49.63 -38.53 -24.12
C LEU A 885 48.98 -39.80 -24.71
N PRO A 886 49.72 -40.86 -25.13
CA PRO A 886 49.09 -42.10 -25.61
C PRO A 886 48.21 -42.77 -24.54
N LEU A 887 48.63 -42.72 -23.28
CA LEU A 887 47.88 -43.28 -22.15
C LEU A 887 46.57 -42.49 -21.92
N LEU A 888 46.63 -41.16 -21.95
CA LEU A 888 45.44 -40.31 -21.74
C LEU A 888 44.42 -40.46 -22.87
N LEU A 889 44.88 -40.55 -24.12
CA LEU A 889 44.01 -40.79 -25.29
C LEU A 889 43.37 -42.17 -25.23
N GLU A 890 44.10 -43.19 -24.78
CA GLU A 890 43.55 -44.54 -24.62
C GLU A 890 42.51 -44.62 -23.50
N ALA A 891 42.65 -43.82 -22.44
CA ALA A 891 41.59 -43.67 -21.43
C ALA A 891 40.35 -43.00 -22.03
N GLN A 892 40.52 -41.92 -22.81
CA GLN A 892 39.41 -41.25 -23.47
C GLN A 892 38.67 -42.15 -24.47
N ARG A 893 39.37 -43.04 -25.20
CA ARG A 893 38.72 -44.01 -26.11
C ARG A 893 37.86 -45.05 -25.40
N ARG A 894 38.18 -45.34 -24.13
CA ARG A 894 37.47 -46.31 -23.30
C ARG A 894 36.29 -45.67 -22.57
N ALA A 895 36.30 -44.35 -22.40
CA ALA A 895 35.17 -43.62 -21.84
C ALA A 895 33.98 -43.61 -22.81
N ASP A 896 32.79 -43.85 -22.26
CA ASP A 896 31.54 -43.86 -23.03
C ASP A 896 30.50 -42.98 -22.33
N LYS A 897 29.98 -43.43 -21.18
CA LYS A 897 29.02 -42.68 -20.38
C LYS A 897 29.65 -41.41 -19.77
N ASN A 898 29.02 -40.26 -19.99
CA ASN A 898 29.45 -38.95 -19.48
C ASN A 898 30.87 -38.53 -19.90
N ALA A 899 31.39 -39.05 -21.00
CA ALA A 899 32.73 -38.70 -21.49
C ALA A 899 32.89 -37.18 -21.67
N SER A 900 34.05 -36.66 -21.29
CA SER A 900 34.40 -35.24 -21.40
C SER A 900 35.90 -35.09 -21.67
N VAL A 901 36.23 -34.27 -22.66
CA VAL A 901 37.63 -33.90 -22.93
C VAL A 901 38.10 -32.68 -22.15
N TYR A 902 37.39 -32.27 -21.09
CA TYR A 902 37.77 -31.07 -20.31
C TYR A 902 39.17 -31.19 -19.71
N PHE A 903 39.50 -32.34 -19.12
CA PHE A 903 40.83 -32.68 -18.63
C PHE A 903 41.89 -32.69 -19.74
N LEU A 904 41.63 -33.41 -20.84
CA LEU A 904 42.52 -33.46 -21.99
C LEU A 904 42.75 -32.07 -22.61
N GLY A 905 41.73 -31.20 -22.62
CA GLY A 905 41.83 -29.84 -23.12
C GLY A 905 42.89 -29.02 -22.40
N GLY A 906 43.03 -29.20 -21.08
CA GLY A 906 44.09 -28.58 -20.28
C GLY A 906 45.48 -29.13 -20.63
N TYR A 907 45.59 -30.44 -20.84
CA TYR A 907 46.85 -31.05 -21.25
C TYR A 907 47.28 -30.61 -22.66
N PHE A 908 46.34 -30.60 -23.61
CA PHE A 908 46.55 -30.10 -24.97
C PHE A 908 46.87 -28.62 -24.99
N ARG A 909 46.38 -27.83 -24.02
CA ARG A 909 46.75 -26.41 -23.90
C ARG A 909 48.26 -26.24 -23.73
N VAL A 910 48.89 -27.06 -22.88
CA VAL A 910 50.36 -27.03 -22.72
C VAL A 910 51.07 -27.51 -23.98
N LEU A 911 50.54 -28.54 -24.65
CA LEU A 911 51.08 -29.01 -25.93
C LEU A 911 51.07 -27.89 -26.98
N PHE A 912 49.98 -27.13 -27.08
CA PHE A 912 49.87 -25.96 -27.95
C PHE A 912 50.87 -24.87 -27.58
N GLU A 913 50.99 -24.52 -26.29
CA GLU A 913 51.89 -23.47 -25.79
C GLU A 913 53.38 -23.80 -25.99
N ARG A 914 53.77 -25.07 -25.84
CA ARG A 914 55.17 -25.51 -25.99
C ARG A 914 55.55 -25.86 -27.43
N ASN A 915 54.64 -26.51 -28.17
CA ASN A 915 54.92 -26.99 -29.51
C ASN A 915 53.65 -27.06 -30.36
N ARG A 916 53.24 -25.90 -30.89
CA ARG A 916 52.07 -25.76 -31.78
C ARG A 916 52.09 -26.72 -32.97
N ARG A 917 53.26 -27.02 -33.55
CA ARG A 917 53.38 -27.97 -34.67
C ARG A 917 53.00 -29.39 -34.24
N LYS A 918 53.55 -29.87 -33.12
CA LYS A 918 53.22 -31.19 -32.58
C LYS A 918 51.76 -31.29 -32.14
N TRP A 919 51.18 -30.20 -31.64
CA TRP A 919 49.75 -30.12 -31.36
C TRP A 919 48.90 -30.30 -32.63
N GLU A 920 49.23 -29.62 -33.73
CA GLU A 920 48.55 -29.82 -35.03
C GLU A 920 48.69 -31.24 -35.56
N GLU A 921 49.91 -31.78 -35.55
CA GLU A 921 50.18 -33.16 -35.97
C GLU A 921 49.35 -34.15 -35.15
N GLN A 922 49.16 -33.89 -33.85
CA GLN A 922 48.32 -34.75 -33.03
C GLN A 922 46.83 -34.61 -33.34
N LEU A 923 46.35 -33.39 -33.62
CA LEU A 923 44.96 -33.21 -34.06
C LEU A 923 44.71 -33.89 -35.41
N ASP A 924 45.70 -33.92 -36.32
CA ASP A 924 45.61 -34.69 -37.57
C ASP A 924 45.49 -36.19 -37.31
N VAL A 925 46.31 -36.74 -36.41
CA VAL A 925 46.20 -38.15 -36.00
C VAL A 925 44.82 -38.47 -35.44
N LEU A 926 44.18 -37.54 -34.72
CA LEU A 926 42.84 -37.73 -34.16
C LEU A 926 41.72 -37.68 -35.21
N VAL A 927 41.93 -37.14 -36.41
CA VAL A 927 40.90 -37.13 -37.47
C VAL A 927 40.52 -38.55 -37.88
N GLU A 928 41.52 -39.43 -38.00
CA GLU A 928 41.36 -40.84 -38.37
C GLU A 928 40.83 -41.71 -37.22
N ASP A 929 40.83 -41.19 -35.99
CA ASP A 929 40.35 -41.89 -34.81
C ASP A 929 38.82 -41.79 -34.69
N LYS A 930 38.12 -42.82 -35.18
CA LYS A 930 36.65 -42.88 -35.23
C LYS A 930 35.95 -42.69 -33.87
N LYS A 931 36.66 -42.83 -32.75
CA LYS A 931 36.09 -42.57 -31.41
C LYS A 931 36.38 -41.15 -30.93
N LEU A 932 37.54 -40.59 -31.28
CA LEU A 932 38.01 -39.31 -30.73
C LEU A 932 37.80 -38.12 -31.65
N ASN A 933 37.59 -38.32 -32.95
CA ASN A 933 37.43 -37.25 -33.93
C ASN A 933 36.28 -36.29 -33.60
N VAL A 934 35.20 -36.79 -32.98
CA VAL A 934 34.07 -35.97 -32.53
C VAL A 934 34.45 -34.93 -31.47
N TRP A 935 35.52 -35.15 -30.71
CA TRP A 935 35.97 -34.26 -29.64
C TRP A 935 36.97 -33.19 -30.10
N ILE A 936 37.42 -33.24 -31.35
CA ILE A 936 38.38 -32.27 -31.93
C ILE A 936 37.92 -30.81 -31.76
N PRO A 937 36.63 -30.45 -31.96
CA PRO A 937 36.17 -29.06 -31.75
C PRO A 937 36.38 -28.59 -30.31
N GLU A 938 36.01 -29.40 -29.33
CA GLU A 938 36.16 -29.05 -27.92
C GLU A 938 37.63 -29.01 -27.47
N LEU A 939 38.44 -29.98 -27.90
CA LEU A 939 39.88 -29.99 -27.66
C LEU A 939 40.53 -28.73 -28.24
N THR A 940 40.17 -28.36 -29.46
CA THR A 940 40.67 -27.14 -30.12
C THR A 940 40.26 -25.91 -29.30
N ARG A 941 38.97 -25.72 -29.00
CA ARG A 941 38.50 -24.59 -28.18
C ARG A 941 39.30 -24.45 -26.87
N ARG A 942 39.51 -25.56 -26.16
CA ARG A 942 40.12 -25.54 -24.82
C ARG A 942 41.64 -25.39 -24.84
N SER A 943 42.31 -25.84 -25.89
CA SER A 943 43.77 -25.82 -25.99
C SER A 943 44.32 -24.65 -26.81
N GLY A 944 43.78 -24.38 -27.98
CA GLY A 944 44.30 -23.36 -28.87
C GLY A 944 43.67 -23.47 -30.25
N ILE A 945 43.82 -22.44 -31.07
CA ILE A 945 43.26 -22.43 -32.42
C ILE A 945 44.29 -21.95 -33.44
N SER A 946 44.15 -22.44 -34.66
CA SER A 946 44.85 -21.97 -35.85
C SER A 946 43.90 -22.06 -37.03
N ASP A 947 44.25 -21.41 -38.15
CA ASP A 947 43.49 -21.56 -39.39
C ASP A 947 43.42 -23.04 -39.83
N ARG A 948 44.51 -23.80 -39.69
CA ARG A 948 44.53 -25.23 -40.02
C ARG A 948 43.57 -26.03 -39.13
N ALA A 949 43.57 -25.77 -37.83
CA ALA A 949 42.66 -26.43 -36.89
C ALA A 949 41.19 -26.04 -37.11
N ALA A 950 40.93 -24.79 -37.48
CA ALA A 950 39.59 -24.35 -37.82
C ALA A 950 39.08 -24.94 -39.14
N LEU A 951 39.94 -25.03 -40.17
CA LEU A 951 39.62 -25.73 -41.40
C LEU A 951 39.38 -27.22 -41.16
N ARG A 952 40.16 -27.87 -40.29
CA ARG A 952 39.93 -29.25 -39.85
C ARG A 952 38.53 -29.44 -39.24
N ILE A 953 38.10 -28.55 -38.34
CA ILE A 953 36.74 -28.59 -37.76
C ILE A 953 35.68 -28.42 -38.85
N LEU A 954 35.91 -27.50 -39.79
CA LEU A 954 35.00 -27.28 -40.92
C LEU A 954 34.88 -28.52 -41.81
N ASP A 955 35.98 -29.20 -42.11
CA ASP A 955 35.99 -30.40 -42.94
C ASP A 955 35.28 -31.56 -42.23
N LEU A 956 35.52 -31.75 -40.92
CA LEU A 956 34.76 -32.74 -40.11
C LEU A 956 33.25 -32.46 -40.11
N ALA A 957 32.83 -31.18 -40.11
CA ALA A 957 31.42 -30.82 -40.17
C ALA A 957 30.82 -31.07 -41.56
N LYS A 958 31.57 -30.79 -42.64
CA LYS A 958 31.15 -31.10 -44.02
C LYS A 958 31.00 -32.60 -44.26
N GLU A 959 31.88 -33.40 -43.67
CA GLU A 959 31.82 -34.86 -43.69
C GLU A 959 30.76 -35.44 -42.73
N ARG A 960 30.05 -34.59 -42.00
CA ARG A 960 29.01 -34.95 -41.01
C ARG A 960 29.52 -35.82 -39.86
N ILE A 961 30.82 -35.78 -39.57
CA ILE A 961 31.42 -36.43 -38.40
C ILE A 961 31.02 -35.66 -37.13
N ILE A 962 30.95 -34.33 -37.22
CA ILE A 962 30.43 -33.46 -36.15
C ILE A 962 29.21 -32.68 -36.64
N GLY A 963 28.29 -32.37 -35.73
CA GLY A 963 27.14 -31.51 -36.01
C GLY A 963 27.47 -30.01 -35.89
N ILE A 964 26.64 -29.17 -36.52
CA ILE A 964 26.75 -27.69 -36.47
C ILE A 964 26.76 -27.11 -35.05
N THR A 965 26.16 -27.80 -34.08
CA THR A 965 26.12 -27.40 -32.67
C THR A 965 27.51 -27.29 -32.04
N HIS A 966 28.52 -27.99 -32.57
CA HIS A 966 29.90 -27.89 -32.09
C HIS A 966 30.52 -26.52 -32.34
N PHE A 967 30.05 -25.76 -33.34
CA PHE A 967 30.52 -24.39 -33.56
C PHE A 967 30.09 -23.44 -32.43
N ARG A 968 29.01 -23.76 -31.70
CA ARG A 968 28.58 -23.01 -30.51
C ARG A 968 29.64 -22.99 -29.41
N LEU A 969 30.51 -24.00 -29.38
CA LEU A 969 31.68 -24.02 -28.49
C LEU A 969 32.64 -22.88 -28.76
N PHE A 970 32.49 -22.06 -29.79
CA PHE A 970 33.36 -20.90 -30.03
C PHE A 970 32.66 -19.56 -29.80
N CYS A 971 31.37 -19.55 -29.42
CA CYS A 971 30.61 -18.35 -29.06
C CYS A 971 30.90 -17.86 -27.62
N SER A 972 32.08 -18.14 -27.08
CA SER A 972 32.52 -17.59 -25.78
C SER A 972 34.03 -17.62 -25.63
N GLY A 973 34.59 -16.55 -25.06
CA GLY A 973 36.02 -16.32 -24.94
C GLY A 973 36.59 -15.54 -26.14
N ASP A 974 37.92 -15.40 -26.20
CA ASP A 974 38.65 -14.65 -27.22
C ASP A 974 39.29 -15.56 -28.30
N VAL A 975 39.10 -16.88 -28.19
CA VAL A 975 39.82 -17.87 -29.01
C VAL A 975 39.60 -17.62 -30.50
N ILE A 976 38.36 -17.33 -30.92
CA ILE A 976 38.02 -17.18 -32.32
C ILE A 976 38.65 -15.93 -32.98
N GLN A 977 39.01 -14.90 -32.20
CA GLN A 977 39.67 -13.69 -32.70
C GLN A 977 41.09 -13.95 -33.23
N LYS A 978 41.66 -15.13 -32.93
CA LYS A 978 42.99 -15.56 -33.40
C LYS A 978 42.96 -16.18 -34.79
N LEU A 979 41.78 -16.40 -35.38
CA LEU A 979 41.63 -16.87 -36.74
C LEU A 979 41.87 -15.75 -37.74
N SER A 980 42.35 -16.09 -38.93
CA SER A 980 42.27 -15.16 -40.05
C SER A 980 40.82 -14.94 -40.47
N GLU A 981 40.52 -13.73 -40.92
CA GLU A 981 39.18 -13.38 -41.39
C GLU A 981 38.73 -14.30 -42.54
N VAL A 982 39.65 -14.74 -43.40
CA VAL A 982 39.38 -15.68 -44.49
C VAL A 982 38.86 -17.02 -43.95
N THR A 983 39.44 -17.52 -42.87
CA THR A 983 39.03 -18.80 -42.27
C THR A 983 37.71 -18.64 -41.51
N PHE A 984 37.55 -17.55 -40.77
CA PHE A 984 36.30 -17.25 -40.07
C PHE A 984 35.11 -17.09 -41.04
N LYS A 985 35.30 -16.39 -42.17
CA LYS A 985 34.29 -16.25 -43.22
C LYS A 985 33.80 -17.61 -43.74
N LYS A 986 34.71 -18.58 -43.94
CA LYS A 986 34.33 -19.94 -44.36
C LYS A 986 33.44 -20.66 -43.34
N TRP A 987 33.64 -20.44 -42.03
CA TRP A 987 32.76 -20.99 -40.99
C TRP A 987 31.36 -20.38 -41.06
N ILE A 988 31.27 -19.05 -41.15
CA ILE A 988 29.98 -18.36 -41.24
C ILE A 988 29.26 -18.76 -42.54
N GLU A 989 29.95 -18.79 -43.68
CA GLU A 989 29.38 -19.24 -44.95
C GLU A 989 28.81 -20.66 -44.87
N PHE A 990 29.51 -21.59 -44.21
CA PHE A 990 29.01 -22.94 -43.99
C PHE A 990 27.77 -22.97 -43.09
N LEU A 991 27.74 -22.20 -41.99
CA LEU A 991 26.56 -22.13 -41.13
C LEU A 991 25.35 -21.53 -41.86
N LEU A 992 25.58 -20.55 -42.74
CA LEU A 992 24.55 -19.92 -43.56
C LEU A 992 24.00 -20.82 -44.69
N THR A 993 24.61 -21.97 -44.99
CA THR A 993 24.01 -22.95 -45.94
C THR A 993 23.11 -23.99 -45.26
N SER A 994 23.06 -23.99 -43.93
CA SER A 994 22.24 -24.92 -43.16
C SER A 994 20.76 -24.52 -43.16
N SER A 995 19.86 -25.50 -43.19
CA SER A 995 18.42 -25.29 -43.04
C SER A 995 17.95 -25.32 -41.58
N ASP A 996 18.86 -25.47 -40.61
CA ASP A 996 18.56 -25.48 -39.18
C ASP A 996 18.65 -24.07 -38.58
N THR A 997 17.58 -23.62 -37.93
CA THR A 997 17.52 -22.33 -37.20
C THR A 997 18.65 -22.15 -36.18
N LEU A 998 19.13 -23.24 -35.55
CA LEU A 998 20.24 -23.21 -34.60
C LEU A 998 21.56 -22.79 -35.27
N ALA A 999 21.75 -23.06 -36.56
CA ALA A 999 22.95 -22.63 -37.28
C ALA A 999 23.07 -21.10 -37.32
N ILE A 1000 21.94 -20.41 -37.46
CA ILE A 1000 21.88 -18.95 -37.52
C ILE A 1000 22.08 -18.33 -36.14
N SER A 1001 21.49 -18.91 -35.09
CA SER A 1001 21.77 -18.51 -33.71
C SER A 1001 23.27 -18.62 -33.38
N ILE A 1002 23.90 -19.74 -33.78
CA ILE A 1002 25.35 -19.92 -33.61
C ILE A 1002 26.13 -18.90 -34.43
N ALA A 1003 25.73 -18.65 -35.69
CA ALA A 1003 26.38 -17.67 -36.54
C ALA A 1003 26.31 -16.26 -35.94
N LEU A 1004 25.17 -15.82 -35.42
CA LEU A 1004 25.02 -14.53 -34.73
C LEU A 1004 25.96 -14.42 -33.53
N GLY A 1005 26.01 -15.44 -32.68
CA GLY A 1005 26.94 -15.50 -31.56
C GLY A 1005 28.40 -15.39 -32.01
N LEU A 1006 28.84 -16.20 -32.97
CA LEU A 1006 30.22 -16.15 -33.49
C LEU A 1006 30.55 -14.79 -34.11
N TYR A 1007 29.63 -14.22 -34.88
CA TYR A 1007 29.82 -12.93 -35.55
C TYR A 1007 30.01 -11.79 -34.55
N ASN A 1008 29.16 -11.75 -33.52
CA ASN A 1008 29.27 -10.77 -32.44
C ASN A 1008 30.61 -10.92 -31.70
N PHE A 1009 31.01 -12.14 -31.32
CA PHE A 1009 32.27 -12.39 -30.61
C PHE A 1009 33.54 -12.10 -31.45
N TYR A 1010 33.47 -12.25 -32.78
CA TYR A 1010 34.62 -12.02 -33.66
C TYR A 1010 34.78 -10.53 -34.04
N TYR A 1011 33.69 -9.84 -34.37
CA TYR A 1011 33.75 -8.47 -34.90
C TYR A 1011 33.45 -7.37 -33.87
N LEU A 1012 32.66 -7.65 -32.82
CA LEU A 1012 32.15 -6.62 -31.90
C LEU A 1012 32.62 -6.76 -30.45
N PHE A 1013 32.96 -7.98 -30.02
CA PHE A 1013 33.42 -8.21 -28.66
C PHE A 1013 34.87 -7.74 -28.46
N LYS A 1014 35.09 -6.74 -27.60
CA LYS A 1014 36.38 -6.01 -27.44
C LYS A 1014 36.82 -5.30 -28.74
N GLU A 1015 37.90 -4.52 -28.69
CA GLU A 1015 38.49 -3.87 -29.87
C GLU A 1015 38.99 -4.93 -30.86
N SER A 1016 38.14 -5.34 -31.81
CA SER A 1016 38.53 -6.24 -32.90
C SER A 1016 39.39 -5.50 -33.93
N ASN A 1017 40.39 -6.18 -34.48
CA ASN A 1017 41.23 -5.63 -35.56
C ASN A 1017 40.56 -5.71 -36.93
N TYR A 1018 39.35 -6.27 -37.02
CA TYR A 1018 38.62 -6.48 -38.26
C TYR A 1018 37.32 -5.67 -38.25
N SER A 1019 37.06 -4.92 -39.32
CA SER A 1019 35.76 -4.29 -39.56
C SER A 1019 34.73 -5.34 -39.98
N LEU A 1020 33.45 -5.14 -39.63
CA LEU A 1020 32.36 -6.00 -40.10
C LEU A 1020 32.32 -6.01 -41.63
N PRO A 1021 32.36 -7.16 -42.32
CA PRO A 1021 32.27 -7.18 -43.78
C PRO A 1021 30.82 -6.94 -44.22
N GLN A 1022 30.62 -5.90 -45.03
CA GLN A 1022 29.31 -5.42 -45.49
C GLN A 1022 28.39 -6.53 -46.03
N ASP A 1023 28.77 -7.22 -47.11
CA ASP A 1023 27.91 -8.20 -47.78
C ASP A 1023 27.56 -9.41 -46.90
N LEU A 1024 28.53 -9.93 -46.15
CA LEU A 1024 28.32 -11.09 -45.28
C LEU A 1024 27.49 -10.73 -44.05
N THR A 1025 27.68 -9.53 -43.49
CA THR A 1025 26.85 -9.02 -42.37
C THR A 1025 25.41 -8.88 -42.82
N PHE A 1026 25.19 -8.25 -43.98
CA PHE A 1026 23.85 -8.07 -44.53
C PHE A 1026 23.17 -9.41 -44.79
N LYS A 1027 23.88 -10.39 -45.37
CA LYS A 1027 23.38 -11.75 -45.58
C LYS A 1027 22.98 -12.47 -44.28
N LEU A 1028 23.72 -12.27 -43.19
CA LEU A 1028 23.40 -12.84 -41.87
C LEU A 1028 22.15 -12.18 -41.27
N LEU A 1029 22.10 -10.84 -41.24
CA LEU A 1029 21.00 -10.08 -40.65
C LEU A 1029 19.67 -10.29 -41.38
N THR A 1030 19.72 -10.63 -42.68
CA THR A 1030 18.55 -10.84 -43.55
C THR A 1030 18.27 -12.31 -43.87
N HIS A 1031 18.89 -13.25 -43.15
CA HIS A 1031 18.73 -14.67 -43.43
C HIS A 1031 17.28 -15.16 -43.18
N GLN A 1032 16.70 -15.91 -44.13
CA GLN A 1032 15.28 -16.30 -44.12
C GLN A 1032 14.83 -17.02 -42.83
N LEU A 1033 15.71 -17.83 -42.23
CA LEU A 1033 15.40 -18.57 -40.99
C LEU A 1033 15.16 -17.68 -39.77
N LEU A 1034 15.62 -16.42 -39.75
CA LEU A 1034 15.32 -15.47 -38.68
C LEU A 1034 13.84 -15.07 -38.64
N PHE A 1035 13.16 -15.25 -39.77
CA PHE A 1035 11.78 -14.86 -40.02
C PHE A 1035 10.83 -16.06 -40.05
N GLN A 1036 11.32 -17.27 -39.82
CA GLN A 1036 10.48 -18.47 -39.72
C GLN A 1036 10.07 -18.70 -38.26
N LYS A 1037 8.83 -19.14 -38.06
CA LYS A 1037 8.32 -19.51 -36.73
C LYS A 1037 9.14 -20.66 -36.16
N SER A 1038 9.83 -20.42 -35.05
CA SER A 1038 10.52 -21.50 -34.32
C SER A 1038 9.50 -22.38 -33.57
N GLU A 1039 9.76 -23.69 -33.47
CA GLU A 1039 9.03 -24.53 -32.52
C GLU A 1039 9.26 -24.03 -31.10
N ALA A 1040 8.21 -24.04 -30.27
CA ALA A 1040 8.24 -23.54 -28.90
C ALA A 1040 9.44 -24.09 -28.11
N GLY A 1041 10.32 -23.19 -27.65
CA GLY A 1041 11.49 -23.52 -26.83
C GLY A 1041 12.82 -23.70 -27.57
N LYS A 1042 12.90 -23.48 -28.91
CA LYS A 1042 14.16 -23.65 -29.68
C LYS A 1042 14.96 -22.37 -29.94
N ARG A 1043 14.41 -21.18 -29.71
CA ARG A 1043 15.09 -19.89 -29.90
C ARG A 1043 15.83 -19.46 -28.62
N ASP A 1044 17.07 -19.01 -28.75
CA ASP A 1044 17.86 -18.56 -27.60
C ASP A 1044 17.44 -17.12 -27.21
N GLN A 1045 17.25 -16.85 -25.92
CA GLN A 1045 16.91 -15.50 -25.43
C GLN A 1045 17.98 -14.45 -25.80
N MET A 1046 19.22 -14.89 -26.04
CA MET A 1046 20.32 -14.01 -26.45
C MET A 1046 20.36 -13.69 -27.96
N ASP A 1047 19.56 -14.39 -28.80
CA ASP A 1047 19.57 -14.17 -30.26
C ASP A 1047 19.17 -12.73 -30.61
N ASP A 1048 18.16 -12.19 -29.93
CA ASP A 1048 17.66 -10.83 -30.13
C ASP A 1048 18.72 -9.78 -29.75
N TYR A 1049 19.49 -10.05 -28.69
CA TYR A 1049 20.60 -9.19 -28.26
C TYR A 1049 21.74 -9.19 -29.28
N TYR A 1050 22.23 -10.36 -29.70
CA TYR A 1050 23.34 -10.45 -30.64
C TYR A 1050 22.98 -9.84 -32.00
N TRP A 1051 21.77 -10.12 -32.49
CA TRP A 1051 21.29 -9.53 -33.73
C TRP A 1051 21.22 -8.00 -33.63
N ALA A 1052 20.65 -7.46 -32.54
CA ALA A 1052 20.52 -6.02 -32.36
C ALA A 1052 21.88 -5.30 -32.33
N GLU A 1053 22.87 -5.86 -31.63
CA GLU A 1053 24.22 -5.29 -31.56
C GLU A 1053 24.93 -5.32 -32.93
N ILE A 1054 24.83 -6.44 -33.67
CA ILE A 1054 25.38 -6.56 -35.03
C ILE A 1054 24.70 -5.55 -35.96
N ALA A 1055 23.39 -5.41 -35.89
CA ALA A 1055 22.63 -4.50 -36.73
C ALA A 1055 22.92 -3.03 -36.40
N LYS A 1056 23.05 -2.64 -35.12
CA LYS A 1056 23.46 -1.28 -34.73
C LYS A 1056 24.83 -0.93 -35.31
N ALA A 1057 25.80 -1.84 -35.17
CA ALA A 1057 27.14 -1.64 -35.74
C ALA A 1057 27.12 -1.56 -37.27
N PHE A 1058 26.32 -2.41 -37.93
CA PHE A 1058 26.14 -2.39 -39.38
C PHE A 1058 25.54 -1.05 -39.85
N VAL A 1059 24.52 -0.53 -39.16
CA VAL A 1059 23.90 0.77 -39.48
C VAL A 1059 24.89 1.92 -39.31
N LEU A 1060 25.74 1.87 -38.29
CA LEU A 1060 26.78 2.89 -38.05
C LEU A 1060 27.87 2.89 -39.13
N LEU A 1061 28.33 1.71 -39.54
CA LEU A 1061 29.43 1.54 -40.51
C LEU A 1061 28.97 1.67 -41.97
N TYR A 1062 27.75 1.22 -42.27
CA TYR A 1062 27.18 1.13 -43.62
C TYR A 1062 25.79 1.79 -43.67
N PRO A 1063 25.71 3.11 -43.39
CA PRO A 1063 24.42 3.80 -43.30
C PRO A 1063 23.63 3.75 -44.61
N GLU A 1064 24.31 3.70 -45.77
CA GLU A 1064 23.66 3.57 -47.09
C GLU A 1064 22.84 2.27 -47.24
N ASN A 1065 23.23 1.17 -46.59
CA ASN A 1065 22.52 -0.12 -46.63
C ASN A 1065 21.46 -0.26 -45.54
N SER A 1066 21.42 0.64 -44.56
CA SER A 1066 20.49 0.56 -43.43
C SER A 1066 19.03 0.62 -43.87
N LEU A 1067 18.72 1.29 -44.99
CA LEU A 1067 17.37 1.35 -45.55
C LEU A 1067 16.88 0.01 -46.11
N GLU A 1068 17.77 -0.80 -46.66
CA GLU A 1068 17.45 -2.14 -47.14
C GLU A 1068 17.18 -3.08 -45.96
N LEU A 1069 17.97 -2.96 -44.90
CA LEU A 1069 17.75 -3.67 -43.64
C LEU A 1069 16.40 -3.30 -43.01
N ALA A 1070 16.07 -2.00 -42.94
CA ALA A 1070 14.78 -1.54 -42.42
C ALA A 1070 13.60 -2.08 -43.23
N GLU A 1071 13.73 -2.21 -44.56
CA GLU A 1071 12.68 -2.84 -45.39
C GLU A 1071 12.45 -4.29 -45.00
N LYS A 1072 13.52 -5.06 -44.76
CA LYS A 1072 13.42 -6.44 -44.28
C LYS A 1072 12.85 -6.55 -42.86
N MET A 1073 13.20 -5.64 -41.96
CA MET A 1073 12.61 -5.60 -40.62
C MET A 1073 11.11 -5.35 -40.68
N LEU A 1074 10.69 -4.39 -41.50
CA LEU A 1074 9.28 -4.03 -41.67
C LEU A 1074 8.47 -5.15 -42.37
N GLU A 1075 9.10 -5.92 -43.26
CA GLU A 1075 8.48 -7.08 -43.92
C GLU A 1075 8.08 -8.19 -42.93
N HIS A 1076 8.69 -8.28 -41.74
CA HIS A 1076 8.41 -9.34 -40.76
C HIS A 1076 8.04 -8.80 -39.36
N PHE A 1077 7.70 -7.51 -39.28
CA PHE A 1077 7.52 -6.82 -38.00
C PHE A 1077 6.36 -7.39 -37.18
N GLY A 1078 6.61 -7.77 -35.93
CA GLY A 1078 5.56 -8.29 -35.04
C GLY A 1078 5.09 -9.71 -35.39
N GLU A 1079 5.79 -10.46 -36.24
CA GLU A 1079 5.44 -11.84 -36.52
C GLU A 1079 5.80 -12.75 -35.33
N GLU A 1080 4.79 -13.36 -34.71
CA GLU A 1080 4.95 -14.30 -33.59
C GLU A 1080 5.91 -15.46 -33.94
N GLY A 1081 6.82 -15.79 -33.02
CA GLY A 1081 7.80 -16.86 -33.20
C GLY A 1081 9.03 -16.48 -34.03
N THR A 1082 9.21 -15.20 -34.38
CA THR A 1082 10.35 -14.66 -35.15
C THR A 1082 11.21 -13.70 -34.31
N ILE A 1083 12.29 -13.14 -34.90
CA ILE A 1083 13.16 -12.17 -34.20
C ILE A 1083 12.49 -10.82 -33.94
N PHE A 1084 11.37 -10.58 -34.61
CA PHE A 1084 10.63 -9.33 -34.51
C PHE A 1084 9.35 -9.49 -33.69
N GLU A 1085 9.24 -10.56 -32.89
CA GLU A 1085 8.13 -10.77 -31.98
C GLU A 1085 8.10 -9.71 -30.85
N GLY A 1086 6.90 -9.38 -30.38
CA GLY A 1086 6.67 -8.65 -29.13
C GLY A 1086 6.65 -7.12 -29.25
N PHE A 1087 6.25 -6.47 -28.15
CA PHE A 1087 6.06 -5.01 -28.07
C PHE A 1087 7.29 -4.25 -27.56
N HIS A 1088 8.31 -4.95 -27.05
CA HIS A 1088 9.47 -4.36 -26.36
C HIS A 1088 10.78 -5.17 -26.58
N SER A 1089 11.06 -5.61 -27.81
CA SER A 1089 12.32 -6.29 -28.13
C SER A 1089 13.45 -5.28 -28.40
N GLN A 1090 14.69 -5.63 -28.02
CA GLN A 1090 15.88 -4.80 -28.30
C GLN A 1090 16.09 -4.56 -29.80
N VAL A 1091 15.52 -5.43 -30.63
CA VAL A 1091 15.53 -5.35 -32.08
C VAL A 1091 14.82 -4.10 -32.61
N GLN A 1092 13.79 -3.60 -31.91
CA GLN A 1092 13.11 -2.35 -32.30
C GLN A 1092 14.00 -1.11 -32.15
N GLU A 1093 15.01 -1.14 -31.28
CA GLU A 1093 15.95 -0.02 -31.13
C GLU A 1093 16.77 0.21 -32.39
N VAL A 1094 17.10 -0.85 -33.14
CA VAL A 1094 17.79 -0.75 -34.43
C VAL A 1094 16.94 0.06 -35.41
N LEU A 1095 15.64 -0.25 -35.50
CA LEU A 1095 14.74 0.47 -36.39
C LEU A 1095 14.59 1.94 -35.97
N ASN A 1096 14.63 2.24 -34.66
CA ASN A 1096 14.67 3.63 -34.17
C ASN A 1096 15.93 4.36 -34.64
N GLU A 1097 17.12 3.76 -34.54
CA GLU A 1097 18.36 4.38 -35.02
C GLU A 1097 18.33 4.63 -36.53
N ILE A 1098 17.86 3.67 -37.33
CA ILE A 1098 17.70 3.86 -38.78
C ILE A 1098 16.69 4.98 -39.07
N THR A 1099 15.59 5.04 -38.31
CA THR A 1099 14.57 6.10 -38.46
C THR A 1099 15.14 7.48 -38.13
N LYS A 1100 16.03 7.61 -37.14
CA LYS A 1100 16.69 8.89 -36.83
C LYS A 1100 17.61 9.36 -37.95
N LEU A 1101 18.30 8.43 -38.63
CA LEU A 1101 19.20 8.74 -39.74
C LEU A 1101 18.44 9.09 -41.03
N TYR A 1102 17.39 8.32 -41.35
CA TYR A 1102 16.64 8.42 -42.60
C TYR A 1102 15.11 8.51 -42.39
N PRO A 1103 14.62 9.54 -41.70
CA PRO A 1103 13.22 9.56 -41.25
C PRO A 1103 12.23 9.65 -42.41
N ARG A 1104 12.57 10.33 -43.51
CA ARG A 1104 11.67 10.48 -44.67
C ARG A 1104 11.56 9.16 -45.46
N GLU A 1105 12.67 8.47 -45.63
CA GLU A 1105 12.77 7.23 -46.38
C GLU A 1105 12.14 6.06 -45.62
N VAL A 1106 12.38 5.96 -44.30
CA VAL A 1106 11.73 4.95 -43.45
C VAL A 1106 10.23 5.19 -43.40
N TRP A 1107 9.76 6.45 -43.30
CA TRP A 1107 8.33 6.75 -43.35
C TRP A 1107 7.68 6.22 -44.64
N LYS A 1108 8.29 6.43 -45.81
CA LYS A 1108 7.79 5.88 -47.09
C LYS A 1108 7.72 4.36 -47.12
N LYS A 1109 8.53 3.65 -46.33
CA LYS A 1109 8.48 2.18 -46.20
C LYS A 1109 7.39 1.76 -45.21
N VAL A 1110 7.31 2.43 -44.06
CA VAL A 1110 6.31 2.19 -43.01
C VAL A 1110 4.89 2.35 -43.56
N THR A 1111 4.63 3.39 -44.35
CA THR A 1111 3.30 3.69 -44.89
C THR A 1111 2.76 2.61 -45.84
N LYS A 1112 3.61 1.73 -46.40
CA LYS A 1112 3.18 0.57 -47.20
C LYS A 1112 2.45 -0.49 -46.37
N TYR A 1113 2.73 -0.55 -45.06
CA TYR A 1113 2.15 -1.49 -44.10
C TYR A 1113 1.13 -0.83 -43.16
N LEU A 1114 0.81 0.44 -43.41
CA LEU A 1114 -0.22 1.19 -42.70
C LEU A 1114 -1.45 1.36 -43.61
N GLY A 1115 -2.64 1.11 -43.07
CA GLY A 1115 -3.92 1.27 -43.78
C GLY A 1115 -4.65 -0.07 -43.91
N PRO A 1116 -5.81 -0.11 -44.60
CA PRO A 1116 -6.54 -1.35 -44.79
C PRO A 1116 -5.82 -2.31 -45.76
N PRO A 1117 -5.72 -3.62 -45.43
CA PRO A 1117 -6.19 -4.24 -44.19
C PRO A 1117 -5.28 -3.94 -42.98
N ILE A 1118 -5.88 -3.59 -41.85
CA ILE A 1118 -5.16 -3.43 -40.58
C ILE A 1118 -4.97 -4.83 -39.98
N ASP A 1119 -3.88 -5.48 -40.37
CA ASP A 1119 -3.50 -6.80 -39.91
C ASP A 1119 -2.64 -6.74 -38.62
N SER A 1120 -2.15 -7.89 -38.16
CA SER A 1120 -1.31 -7.99 -36.96
C SER A 1120 -0.05 -7.12 -37.08
N ARG A 1121 0.57 -7.07 -38.26
CA ARG A 1121 1.80 -6.29 -38.50
C ARG A 1121 1.52 -4.80 -38.41
N ALA A 1122 0.45 -4.34 -39.06
CA ALA A 1122 -0.01 -2.97 -38.97
C ALA A 1122 -0.26 -2.56 -37.50
N PHE A 1123 -0.85 -3.47 -36.70
CA PHE A 1123 -1.01 -3.27 -35.26
C PHE A 1123 0.31 -3.12 -34.50
N HIS A 1124 1.32 -3.96 -34.76
CA HIS A 1124 2.62 -3.84 -34.10
C HIS A 1124 3.39 -2.57 -34.49
N ILE A 1125 3.38 -2.21 -35.78
CA ILE A 1125 4.00 -0.97 -36.28
C ILE A 1125 3.34 0.24 -35.62
N LYS A 1126 2.01 0.23 -35.52
CA LYS A 1126 1.22 1.25 -34.84
C LYS A 1126 1.67 1.46 -33.39
N GLU A 1127 1.86 0.38 -32.65
CA GLU A 1127 2.29 0.43 -31.24
C GLU A 1127 3.72 0.95 -31.08
N TRP A 1128 4.63 0.56 -31.99
CA TRP A 1128 6.02 1.07 -32.06
C TRP A 1128 6.07 2.58 -32.34
N LEU A 1129 5.26 3.05 -33.31
CA LEU A 1129 5.14 4.48 -33.62
C LEU A 1129 4.62 5.28 -32.42
N ARG A 1130 3.68 4.73 -31.65
CA ARG A 1130 3.05 5.39 -30.49
C ARG A 1130 3.94 5.45 -29.25
N GLY A 1131 4.60 4.35 -28.89
CA GLY A 1131 5.44 4.26 -27.68
C GLY A 1131 4.91 3.39 -26.52
N GLY A 1132 4.05 2.39 -26.77
CA GLY A 1132 3.61 1.40 -25.75
C GLY A 1132 2.18 1.58 -25.18
N LYS A 1133 1.79 0.76 -24.19
CA LYS A 1133 0.38 0.58 -23.72
C LYS A 1133 0.01 1.05 -22.31
N PHE A 1134 0.64 0.57 -21.21
CA PHE A 1134 -0.06 0.52 -19.91
C PHE A 1134 0.58 1.21 -18.68
N PHE A 1135 1.91 1.21 -18.50
CA PHE A 1135 2.52 1.67 -17.23
C PHE A 1135 3.72 2.63 -17.35
N GLU A 1136 4.38 2.72 -18.51
CA GLU A 1136 5.48 3.67 -18.76
C GLU A 1136 5.24 4.40 -20.09
N GLU A 1137 5.20 5.74 -20.05
CA GLU A 1137 5.23 6.57 -21.25
C GLU A 1137 6.65 6.53 -21.86
N LYS A 1138 6.89 5.63 -22.82
CA LYS A 1138 8.09 5.68 -23.66
C LYS A 1138 7.80 6.51 -24.89
N GLU A 1139 8.78 7.31 -25.32
CA GLU A 1139 8.62 8.13 -26.51
C GLU A 1139 8.70 7.27 -27.80
N GLY A 1140 7.59 7.12 -28.52
CA GLY A 1140 7.50 6.33 -29.75
C GLY A 1140 8.22 6.90 -30.97
N ALA A 1141 8.40 6.07 -32.02
CA ALA A 1141 9.19 6.42 -33.20
C ALA A 1141 8.58 7.52 -34.07
N LEU A 1142 7.27 7.78 -33.97
CA LEU A 1142 6.58 8.78 -34.78
C LEU A 1142 7.15 10.19 -34.58
N LYS A 1143 7.73 10.49 -33.42
CA LYS A 1143 8.37 11.79 -33.12
C LYS A 1143 9.60 12.08 -33.99
N PHE A 1144 10.25 11.04 -34.53
CA PHE A 1144 11.44 11.19 -35.39
C PHE A 1144 11.05 11.57 -36.82
N ILE A 1145 9.78 11.39 -37.20
CA ILE A 1145 9.29 11.65 -38.55
C ILE A 1145 8.96 13.14 -38.71
N PRO A 1146 9.48 13.82 -39.74
CA PRO A 1146 9.09 15.19 -40.06
C PRO A 1146 7.59 15.33 -40.24
N LEU A 1147 7.01 16.33 -39.57
CA LEU A 1147 5.57 16.57 -39.59
C LEU A 1147 5.04 16.76 -41.01
N GLU A 1148 5.80 17.42 -41.89
CA GLU A 1148 5.36 17.61 -43.28
C GLU A 1148 5.11 16.30 -44.03
N GLU A 1149 5.86 15.24 -43.73
CA GLU A 1149 5.70 13.93 -44.40
C GLU A 1149 4.50 13.15 -43.82
N ILE A 1150 4.22 13.32 -42.53
CA ILE A 1150 3.01 12.75 -41.90
C ILE A 1150 1.76 13.40 -42.52
N TRP A 1151 1.76 14.73 -42.71
CA TRP A 1151 0.63 15.45 -43.28
C TRP A 1151 0.42 15.13 -44.75
N LYS A 1152 1.48 15.10 -45.57
CA LYS A 1152 1.37 14.65 -46.98
C LYS A 1152 0.74 13.27 -47.08
N TRP A 1153 1.16 12.32 -46.24
CA TRP A 1153 0.59 10.97 -46.22
C TRP A 1153 -0.89 10.98 -45.87
N VAL A 1154 -1.34 11.77 -44.89
CA VAL A 1154 -2.77 11.86 -44.57
C VAL A 1154 -3.56 12.57 -45.68
N GLU A 1155 -3.01 13.62 -46.28
CA GLU A 1155 -3.68 14.42 -47.31
C GLU A 1155 -3.94 13.66 -48.63
N GLU A 1156 -3.14 12.63 -48.93
CA GLU A 1156 -3.36 11.73 -50.08
C GLU A 1156 -4.67 10.91 -49.98
N ASP A 1157 -5.09 10.53 -48.78
CA ASP A 1157 -6.34 9.81 -48.53
C ASP A 1157 -6.86 10.14 -47.12
N ILE A 1158 -7.43 11.34 -47.01
CA ILE A 1158 -7.95 11.88 -45.75
C ILE A 1158 -9.02 10.95 -45.17
N GLU A 1159 -9.80 10.28 -46.02
CA GLU A 1159 -10.92 9.46 -45.59
C GLU A 1159 -10.47 8.24 -44.79
N ASN A 1160 -9.41 7.56 -45.23
CA ASN A 1160 -8.93 6.35 -44.56
C ASN A 1160 -7.73 6.57 -43.63
N ARG A 1161 -6.95 7.64 -43.79
CA ARG A 1161 -5.69 7.83 -43.04
C ARG A 1161 -5.82 8.76 -41.84
N ALA A 1162 -6.74 9.71 -41.85
CA ALA A 1162 -6.86 10.70 -40.77
C ALA A 1162 -7.26 10.04 -39.43
N TRP A 1163 -8.32 9.21 -39.43
CA TRP A 1163 -8.76 8.52 -38.21
C TRP A 1163 -7.75 7.44 -37.78
N TYR A 1164 -7.05 6.85 -38.76
CA TYR A 1164 -6.07 5.82 -38.48
C TYR A 1164 -4.86 6.40 -37.76
N LEU A 1165 -4.31 7.54 -38.22
CA LEU A 1165 -3.25 8.30 -37.55
C LEU A 1165 -3.65 8.66 -36.11
N ALA A 1166 -4.88 9.15 -35.92
CA ALA A 1166 -5.47 9.45 -34.62
C ALA A 1166 -5.37 8.27 -33.63
N SER A 1167 -5.41 7.03 -34.12
CA SER A 1167 -5.35 5.85 -33.26
C SER A 1167 -3.95 5.54 -32.68
N PHE A 1168 -2.89 6.23 -33.12
CA PHE A 1168 -1.50 5.93 -32.72
C PHE A 1168 -0.56 7.12 -32.57
N VAL A 1169 -1.07 8.33 -32.57
CA VAL A 1169 -0.29 9.48 -32.10
C VAL A 1169 0.07 9.32 -30.62
N PRO A 1170 1.18 9.90 -30.14
CA PRO A 1170 1.53 9.90 -28.73
C PRO A 1170 0.39 10.46 -27.86
N LYS A 1171 0.17 9.85 -26.69
CA LYS A 1171 -0.94 10.18 -25.76
C LYS A 1171 -0.66 11.40 -24.89
N THR A 1172 0.14 12.34 -25.39
CA THR A 1172 0.52 13.55 -24.66
C THR A 1172 -0.29 14.74 -25.17
N LEU A 1173 -0.87 15.49 -24.24
CA LEU A 1173 -1.60 16.73 -24.51
C LEU A 1173 -1.02 17.85 -23.64
N SER A 1174 -0.19 18.70 -24.24
CA SER A 1174 0.52 19.78 -23.52
C SER A 1174 0.64 21.06 -24.35
N ARG A 1175 0.92 22.17 -23.65
CA ARG A 1175 1.23 23.50 -24.24
C ARG A 1175 2.61 24.01 -23.79
N GLU A 1176 3.59 23.12 -23.64
CA GLU A 1176 4.94 23.57 -23.31
C GLU A 1176 5.49 24.44 -24.44
N GLY A 1177 5.88 25.68 -24.12
CA GLY A 1177 6.41 26.62 -25.10
C GLY A 1177 7.63 26.03 -25.83
N GLY A 1178 7.52 25.89 -27.14
CA GLY A 1178 8.60 25.39 -28.01
C GLY A 1178 8.51 23.92 -28.43
N LYS A 1179 7.55 23.12 -27.91
CA LYS A 1179 7.33 21.72 -28.35
C LYS A 1179 6.01 21.56 -29.10
N ILE A 1180 6.04 20.86 -30.24
CA ILE A 1180 4.84 20.55 -31.02
C ILE A 1180 4.13 19.34 -30.42
N CYS A 1181 2.86 19.51 -30.04
CA CYS A 1181 2.01 18.45 -29.53
C CYS A 1181 1.25 17.79 -30.70
N LEU A 1182 1.71 16.63 -31.18
CA LEU A 1182 1.16 16.00 -32.40
C LEU A 1182 -0.34 15.71 -32.30
N LEU A 1183 -0.83 15.29 -31.13
CA LEU A 1183 -2.26 15.07 -30.90
C LEU A 1183 -3.09 16.35 -31.12
N ARG A 1184 -2.60 17.51 -30.64
CA ARG A 1184 -3.25 18.81 -30.84
C ARG A 1184 -3.25 19.19 -32.33
N GLU A 1185 -2.15 18.96 -33.04
CA GLU A 1185 -2.06 19.27 -34.48
C GLU A 1185 -3.02 18.41 -35.33
N VAL A 1186 -3.18 17.12 -35.01
CA VAL A 1186 -4.17 16.25 -35.65
C VAL A 1186 -5.59 16.78 -35.44
N LEU A 1187 -5.91 17.24 -34.23
CA LEU A 1187 -7.21 17.85 -33.93
C LEU A 1187 -7.43 19.17 -34.67
N ILE A 1188 -6.41 20.03 -34.76
CA ILE A 1188 -6.51 21.30 -35.50
C ILE A 1188 -6.86 21.04 -36.97
N ARG A 1189 -6.15 20.10 -37.61
CA ARG A 1189 -6.28 19.82 -39.05
C ARG A 1189 -7.52 18.99 -39.39
N TYR A 1190 -7.78 17.92 -38.63
CA TYR A 1190 -8.76 16.90 -38.99
C TYR A 1190 -9.86 16.69 -37.94
N GLY A 1191 -9.83 17.43 -36.83
CA GLY A 1191 -10.79 17.28 -35.74
C GLY A 1191 -12.23 17.69 -36.08
N ALA A 1192 -12.50 18.26 -37.26
CA ALA A 1192 -13.87 18.43 -37.75
C ALA A 1192 -14.56 17.07 -38.01
N ARG A 1193 -13.79 16.02 -38.33
CA ARG A 1193 -14.30 14.67 -38.58
C ARG A 1193 -14.51 13.89 -37.28
N GLU A 1194 -15.63 13.19 -37.19
CA GLU A 1194 -16.02 12.44 -35.98
C GLU A 1194 -15.17 11.18 -35.75
N ASP A 1195 -14.84 10.46 -36.81
CA ASP A 1195 -14.00 9.25 -36.79
C ASP A 1195 -12.60 9.51 -36.20
N VAL A 1196 -11.98 10.64 -36.55
CA VAL A 1196 -10.71 11.13 -35.99
C VAL A 1196 -10.84 11.36 -34.49
N ARG A 1197 -11.88 12.10 -34.08
CA ARG A 1197 -12.11 12.42 -32.67
C ARG A 1197 -12.32 11.16 -31.83
N ARG A 1198 -13.18 10.23 -32.27
CA ARG A 1198 -13.45 8.95 -31.57
C ARG A 1198 -12.19 8.08 -31.42
N ASN A 1199 -11.38 7.95 -32.47
CA ASN A 1199 -10.15 7.14 -32.40
C ASN A 1199 -9.07 7.77 -31.51
N LEU A 1200 -8.98 9.11 -31.47
CA LEU A 1200 -8.13 9.81 -30.50
C LEU A 1200 -8.57 9.55 -29.07
N ILE A 1201 -9.87 9.56 -28.79
CA ILE A 1201 -10.41 9.24 -27.46
C ILE A 1201 -10.01 7.81 -27.07
N ALA A 1202 -10.26 6.83 -27.94
CA ALA A 1202 -9.89 5.44 -27.68
C ALA A 1202 -8.38 5.27 -27.41
N ASN A 1203 -7.54 5.94 -28.19
CA ASN A 1203 -6.09 5.93 -27.99
C ASN A 1203 -5.70 6.55 -26.65
N PHE A 1204 -6.26 7.72 -26.32
CA PHE A 1204 -5.96 8.45 -25.08
C PHE A 1204 -6.53 7.76 -23.82
N SER A 1205 -7.56 6.93 -23.95
CA SER A 1205 -8.12 6.12 -22.85
C SER A 1205 -7.38 4.81 -22.58
N THR A 1206 -6.44 4.40 -23.43
CA THR A 1206 -5.69 3.15 -23.21
C THR A 1206 -4.60 3.40 -22.15
N GLU A 1207 -4.82 3.08 -20.88
CA GLU A 1207 -3.90 3.35 -19.76
C GLU A 1207 -4.07 2.36 -18.59
N GLY A 1208 -3.18 2.42 -17.58
CA GLY A 1208 -3.32 1.70 -16.31
C GLY A 1208 -3.19 2.65 -15.11
N TRP A 1209 -3.91 2.38 -14.01
CA TRP A 1209 -3.90 3.21 -12.79
C TRP A 1209 -3.99 2.35 -11.51
N ILE A 1210 -3.85 2.98 -10.35
CA ILE A 1210 -4.03 2.38 -9.01
C ILE A 1210 -4.96 3.29 -8.19
N GLY A 1211 -5.92 2.71 -7.47
CA GLY A 1211 -6.92 3.42 -6.67
C GLY A 1211 -8.30 3.48 -7.33
N PRO A 1212 -9.26 4.25 -6.77
CA PRO A 1212 -10.61 4.36 -7.32
C PRO A 1212 -10.59 4.86 -8.77
N GLU A 1213 -11.25 4.13 -9.66
CA GLU A 1213 -11.40 4.45 -11.07
C GLU A 1213 -12.16 5.77 -11.27
N SER A 1214 -13.19 6.04 -10.46
CA SER A 1214 -13.95 7.28 -10.52
C SER A 1214 -13.09 8.51 -10.24
N VAL A 1215 -12.18 8.43 -9.27
CA VAL A 1215 -11.23 9.51 -8.94
C VAL A 1215 -10.20 9.70 -10.05
N HIS A 1216 -9.71 8.60 -10.64
CA HIS A 1216 -8.80 8.65 -11.79
C HIS A 1216 -9.44 9.40 -12.97
N TYR A 1217 -10.67 9.01 -13.37
CA TYR A 1217 -11.38 9.70 -14.44
C TYR A 1217 -11.78 11.14 -14.09
N GLN A 1218 -12.10 11.45 -12.83
CA GLN A 1218 -12.33 12.84 -12.39
C GLN A 1218 -11.08 13.71 -12.53
N LYS A 1219 -9.91 13.19 -12.12
CA LYS A 1219 -8.63 13.89 -12.29
C LYS A 1219 -8.34 14.13 -13.77
N LYS A 1220 -8.57 13.12 -14.61
CA LYS A 1220 -8.39 13.21 -16.07
C LYS A 1220 -9.33 14.24 -16.70
N LYS A 1221 -10.61 14.22 -16.31
CA LYS A 1221 -11.61 15.24 -16.70
C LYS A 1221 -11.12 16.64 -16.31
N GLN A 1222 -10.63 16.82 -15.09
CA GLN A 1222 -10.13 18.12 -14.62
C GLN A 1222 -8.90 18.60 -15.39
N GLN A 1223 -7.98 17.70 -15.75
CA GLN A 1223 -6.83 18.01 -16.60
C GLN A 1223 -7.27 18.50 -17.98
N LEU A 1224 -8.23 17.81 -18.62
CA LEU A 1224 -8.79 18.21 -19.92
C LEU A 1224 -9.51 19.57 -19.85
N LEU A 1225 -10.31 19.80 -18.81
CA LEU A 1225 -11.00 21.09 -18.60
C LEU A 1225 -10.00 22.23 -18.34
N ASN A 1226 -8.93 21.98 -17.58
CA ASN A 1226 -7.87 22.96 -17.38
C ASN A 1226 -7.12 23.24 -18.68
N PHE A 1227 -6.82 22.23 -19.48
CA PHE A 1227 -6.26 22.40 -20.81
C PHE A 1227 -7.18 23.27 -21.69
N LYS A 1228 -8.50 23.02 -21.69
CA LYS A 1228 -9.48 23.79 -22.49
C LYS A 1228 -9.46 25.29 -22.21
N LYS A 1229 -9.22 25.74 -20.97
CA LYS A 1229 -9.27 27.17 -20.58
C LYS A 1229 -8.35 28.08 -21.40
N GLY A 1230 -7.22 27.57 -21.87
CA GLY A 1230 -6.28 28.31 -22.72
C GLY A 1230 -6.30 27.87 -24.18
N GLU A 1231 -7.30 27.10 -24.63
CA GLU A 1231 -7.39 26.65 -26.02
C GLU A 1231 -8.15 27.67 -26.86
N ASP A 1232 -7.65 27.96 -28.06
CA ASP A 1232 -8.28 28.84 -29.03
C ASP A 1232 -8.93 28.07 -30.19
N ASN A 1233 -8.43 26.87 -30.52
CA ASN A 1233 -8.96 26.09 -31.64
C ASN A 1233 -10.28 25.35 -31.31
N GLU A 1234 -11.31 25.59 -32.12
CA GLU A 1234 -12.65 25.02 -31.93
C GLU A 1234 -12.73 23.48 -32.09
N ASN A 1235 -11.92 22.88 -32.96
CA ASN A 1235 -11.91 21.41 -33.12
C ASN A 1235 -11.31 20.73 -31.89
N VAL A 1236 -10.26 21.32 -31.31
CA VAL A 1236 -9.64 20.83 -30.07
C VAL A 1236 -10.62 20.96 -28.90
N LYS A 1237 -11.30 22.11 -28.76
CA LYS A 1237 -12.35 22.31 -27.74
C LYS A 1237 -13.47 21.28 -27.88
N ARG A 1238 -13.95 21.03 -29.11
CA ARG A 1238 -15.00 20.03 -29.39
C ARG A 1238 -14.58 18.63 -28.97
N TRP A 1239 -13.36 18.21 -29.28
CA TRP A 1239 -12.84 16.91 -28.85
C TRP A 1239 -12.75 16.79 -27.32
N VAL A 1240 -12.28 17.85 -26.65
CA VAL A 1240 -12.28 17.89 -25.18
C VAL A 1240 -13.70 17.75 -24.64
N ASP A 1241 -14.69 18.45 -25.20
CA ASP A 1241 -16.08 18.37 -24.76
C ASP A 1241 -16.70 16.97 -24.97
N GLU A 1242 -16.43 16.34 -26.11
CA GLU A 1242 -16.85 14.97 -26.39
C GLU A 1242 -16.22 13.97 -25.41
N TYR A 1243 -14.91 14.13 -25.13
CA TYR A 1243 -14.23 13.21 -24.21
C TYR A 1243 -14.67 13.44 -22.76
N VAL A 1244 -14.89 14.69 -22.34
CA VAL A 1244 -15.47 15.01 -21.04
C VAL A 1244 -16.84 14.36 -20.87
N SER A 1245 -17.69 14.39 -21.92
CA SER A 1245 -19.00 13.72 -21.91
C SER A 1245 -18.90 12.19 -21.76
N ILE A 1246 -17.88 11.56 -22.34
CA ILE A 1246 -17.60 10.12 -22.14
C ILE A 1246 -17.10 9.88 -20.73
N LEU A 1247 -16.14 10.66 -20.25
CA LEU A 1247 -15.62 10.56 -18.88
C LEU A 1247 -16.73 10.76 -17.85
N ASP A 1248 -17.73 11.61 -18.11
CA ASP A 1248 -18.89 11.74 -17.22
C ASP A 1248 -19.65 10.42 -17.07
N LYS A 1249 -19.85 9.67 -18.16
CA LYS A 1249 -20.48 8.35 -18.14
C LYS A 1249 -19.60 7.28 -17.48
N GLU A 1250 -18.29 7.29 -17.75
CA GLU A 1250 -17.35 6.36 -17.13
C GLU A 1250 -17.19 6.65 -15.63
N ILE A 1251 -17.21 7.91 -15.20
CA ILE A 1251 -17.25 8.29 -13.77
C ILE A 1251 -18.53 7.75 -13.12
N GLU A 1252 -19.69 7.91 -13.78
CA GLU A 1252 -20.96 7.38 -13.29
C GLU A 1252 -20.92 5.86 -13.15
N LYS A 1253 -20.44 5.16 -14.19
CA LYS A 1253 -20.29 3.70 -14.18
C LYS A 1253 -19.29 3.22 -13.13
N ALA A 1254 -18.12 3.84 -13.04
CA ALA A 1254 -17.09 3.52 -12.07
C ALA A 1254 -17.62 3.71 -10.64
N LYS A 1255 -18.34 4.81 -10.36
CA LYS A 1255 -19.01 4.99 -9.06
C LYS A 1255 -19.99 3.86 -8.76
N ILE A 1256 -20.79 3.44 -9.74
CA ILE A 1256 -21.74 2.33 -9.57
C ILE A 1256 -20.99 1.04 -9.23
N GLU A 1257 -19.93 0.71 -9.97
CA GLU A 1257 -19.12 -0.51 -9.75
C GLU A 1257 -18.39 -0.45 -8.41
N GLU A 1258 -17.74 0.67 -8.09
CA GLU A 1258 -17.10 0.93 -6.79
C GLU A 1258 -18.10 0.78 -5.63
N GLU A 1259 -19.31 1.34 -5.74
CA GLU A 1259 -20.35 1.18 -4.70
C GLU A 1259 -20.84 -0.27 -4.54
N ARG A 1260 -20.75 -1.10 -5.59
CA ARG A 1260 -21.14 -2.51 -5.53
C ARG A 1260 -20.01 -3.41 -5.01
N ASP A 1261 -18.77 -3.11 -5.39
CA ASP A 1261 -17.60 -3.94 -5.10
C ASP A 1261 -16.85 -3.53 -3.83
N ALA A 1262 -16.87 -2.24 -3.43
CA ALA A 1262 -16.09 -1.75 -2.30
C ALA A 1262 -16.53 -2.39 -0.97
N PHE A 1263 -15.71 -3.29 -0.43
CA PHE A 1263 -15.32 -3.38 0.98
C PHE A 1263 -14.15 -4.36 1.07
#